data_AF-A1Z7L1-F1
#
_entry.id   AF-A1Z7L1-F1
#
_cell.length_a   1.000
_cell.length_b   1.000
_cell.length_c   1.000
_cell.angle_alpha   90.00
_cell.angle_beta   90.00
_cell.angle_gamma   90.00
#
_symmetry.space_group_name_H-M   'P 1'
#
loop_
_entity.id
_entity.type
_entity.pdbx_description
1 polymer ?
#
loop_
_entity_poly.entity_id
_entity_poly.type
_entity_poly.pdbx_seq_one_letter_code
_entity_poly.pdbx_strand_id
1 'polypeptide(L)'
;MRSLGEKARFDELELLIQNTPIEKLKETLKSTMTRSEGITYWNYLLRGFNPESKDALAKRFECVRSFMDGLSSTELSYKQTFDLITRLSQDLATFPSEQLAWIVEHCMDGIRQGDAKCVGWKDLLPDALSLLLARPRFLLNGISIDGMEFRDTTVRSIATMQWPASILTPIADMFKTMNLSSGEIVTVLNKFSGALQELSPMELPALCFQLFSMCSTASQLIIPLLALEKYFHRNYYKRLFSDMCSNSTNLDSIDLFSDKELREAEETILHHLNYCTMYKLTEKHLAIMLRNFLHMPDVILTPFMLSAIISMTSINRDPESARISHSILLPFLRNVIKNNEEERTLADYSVWYRDTLQRKQVDLQQVLTVLIDQNKDGKDVITPGLVHLVFYLLKSQSPKMHTLAITFLTKFIRKRFIFGQGIIKLISEWMIVYQEQNQFSECLTLLSVADTYTVSECMKPIQSVLEHMQWLSGEQSMRMMNFILPLLKISNRVRDALIDVLCKAMSSSGIQKRRMAIYGFCMILKQLNNSNAVRQTSSATSFCTQHSISGYSIMTQNTLGSRSNPQRNFDMLTLEIIGMLRNCLQQQFDIRCSLYENLQRAVELNAKLVPHVLQVIDWHFRSFFDTPSAEDAGDDLDTVFRIRYDQLVSSSDDQHMEIQLKDNLGKLIQFVANCLAVFDRAPSGYDTREMNRLMSFCVDRMVANRLPLEEITPPATHLKCALVLQQLNIIEGIICHLLLKSKPQNNAVCQILPLFNQHCKLLESLKALSDASKKAHKQLKQTAKNNSTSTCNLTLNGVPVKTMCTQPDNIWDLAILDKLLHLLLDDVVAFAAPEKTVLLRSNEPLVRYVLSVTASRVESIRLEPDYKQLAYSKRTFKQLTDITKVIYERCIQRLPELWKNFDMQSAALATQCFSECLKTAHETYSKKFEDFVKSFDLASIKGSRNKEVVYTIQDVLDDFMTEYGTDDSICKNEFVSKLPVYLLESLEILLDHIDYQDRAATESYTWLLNFCSKNEILNSEMGLVHRMLFVQRQKTHLGPFFDSVARQLGHVLGVQNEDAPSESVELTLKSISTVTIESCLQHLYAAIQKQLNDVDYFVTKANNLNYKCQVVPEIDQIYWRGNLDSMDRSICTQIIHISRTLLVLTNVCIPLGSLMDGLMKLLIQHYTCLKSLTKHYISSYTSDTSIENIKSTKFELLLRAVGKQLPANIYELITYIEANTLDEEAQQHTKKRKVQAERAKVLRETRLIPKVIMVIEDFNKHIILLSKKTKSKNRLTDYLHLGTMRDFDIKSTDLRAAIERSISDGRNISTEDSNAEDRDEDEDENENVEEDDDAQSTTYPEDLEEKEDECLVIEKKEERRRRRAPSSEAEDPQPKRKRGRKAAEQLEAEDEEQVEEEQPETTLKLRRNKKVEPKTKRSVAIKKPEEQPSHESRTSKRSKGPADKQTAEPAKVDLCVPEVPAEKKKPQPSRRLGIPRTLRK
;
A
#
# COMPACT_ATOMS: atom_id res chain seq x y z
N MET A 1 -59.78 35.25 -42.84
CA MET A 1 -59.12 34.75 -41.60
C MET A 1 -58.14 35.75 -41.04
N ARG A 2 -56.88 35.83 -41.52
CA ARG A 2 -55.81 36.68 -40.94
C ARG A 2 -56.28 38.10 -40.55
N SER A 3 -56.82 38.87 -41.49
CA SER A 3 -57.30 40.24 -41.26
C SER A 3 -58.55 40.39 -40.38
N LEU A 4 -59.24 39.29 -40.03
CA LEU A 4 -60.34 39.26 -39.06
C LEU A 4 -59.78 38.99 -37.65
N GLY A 5 -58.88 38.01 -37.55
CA GLY A 5 -58.17 37.68 -36.31
C GLY A 5 -57.25 38.80 -35.82
N GLU A 6 -56.53 39.47 -36.71
CA GLU A 6 -55.73 40.68 -36.41
C GLU A 6 -56.60 41.86 -35.96
N LYS A 7 -57.90 41.86 -36.30
CA LYS A 7 -58.90 42.86 -35.86
C LYS A 7 -59.77 42.38 -34.70
N ALA A 8 -59.44 41.25 -34.07
CA ALA A 8 -60.20 40.60 -32.99
C ALA A 8 -61.70 40.34 -33.31
N ARG A 9 -62.06 40.22 -34.59
CA ARG A 9 -63.44 39.97 -35.04
C ARG A 9 -63.73 38.47 -35.05
N PHE A 10 -63.85 37.88 -33.87
CA PHE A 10 -64.03 36.43 -33.72
C PHE A 10 -65.37 35.95 -34.29
N ASP A 11 -66.46 36.69 -34.11
CA ASP A 11 -67.78 36.33 -34.66
C ASP A 11 -67.78 36.24 -36.20
N GLU A 12 -67.14 37.21 -36.88
CA GLU A 12 -66.95 37.19 -38.34
C GLU A 12 -66.02 36.05 -38.80
N LEU A 13 -65.08 35.65 -37.94
CA LEU A 13 -64.12 34.57 -38.20
C LEU A 13 -64.77 33.18 -38.02
N GLU A 14 -65.58 33.00 -36.98
CA GLU A 14 -66.40 31.80 -36.75
C GLU A 14 -67.38 31.58 -37.89
N LEU A 15 -68.13 32.62 -38.26
CA LEU A 15 -69.12 32.54 -39.33
C LEU A 15 -68.45 32.28 -40.70
N LEU A 16 -67.23 32.77 -40.92
CA LEU A 16 -66.41 32.41 -42.09
C LEU A 16 -66.00 30.93 -42.08
N ILE A 17 -65.56 30.39 -40.94
CA ILE A 17 -65.09 29.01 -40.79
C ILE A 17 -66.25 28.00 -40.84
N GLN A 18 -67.39 28.34 -40.25
CA GLN A 18 -68.62 27.55 -40.32
C GLN A 18 -69.11 27.42 -41.77
N ASN A 19 -69.11 28.51 -42.53
CA ASN A 19 -69.53 28.53 -43.95
C ASN A 19 -68.48 27.99 -44.94
N THR A 20 -67.21 27.82 -44.55
CA THR A 20 -66.19 27.26 -45.44
C THR A 20 -66.25 25.72 -45.46
N PRO A 21 -66.30 25.05 -46.63
CA PRO A 21 -66.27 23.58 -46.69
C PRO A 21 -64.92 23.04 -46.21
N ILE A 22 -64.95 21.90 -45.50
CA ILE A 22 -63.80 21.43 -44.72
C ILE A 22 -62.56 21.09 -45.56
N GLU A 23 -62.74 20.50 -46.74
CA GLU A 23 -61.62 20.17 -47.63
C GLU A 23 -60.87 21.41 -48.12
N LYS A 24 -61.57 22.56 -48.26
CA LYS A 24 -60.93 23.84 -48.57
C LYS A 24 -60.13 24.40 -47.39
N LEU A 25 -60.51 24.08 -46.15
CA LEU A 25 -59.69 24.40 -44.96
C LEU A 25 -58.44 23.52 -44.93
N LYS A 26 -58.57 22.20 -45.15
CA LYS A 26 -57.45 21.25 -45.22
C LYS A 26 -56.44 21.61 -46.33
N GLU A 27 -56.93 21.92 -47.53
CA GLU A 27 -56.12 22.38 -48.66
C GLU A 27 -55.40 23.70 -48.36
N THR A 28 -56.13 24.71 -47.84
CA THR A 28 -55.52 26.00 -47.46
C THR A 28 -54.44 25.80 -46.39
N LEU A 29 -54.68 24.95 -45.40
CA LEU A 29 -53.74 24.62 -44.33
C LEU A 29 -52.46 23.98 -44.88
N LYS A 30 -52.58 22.91 -45.69
CA LYS A 30 -51.42 22.28 -46.36
C LYS A 30 -50.64 23.28 -47.23
N SER A 31 -51.32 24.18 -47.94
CA SER A 31 -50.67 25.21 -48.78
C SER A 31 -50.01 26.36 -48.00
N THR A 32 -50.31 26.52 -46.70
CA THR A 32 -49.81 27.64 -45.88
C THR A 32 -48.78 27.23 -44.84
N MET A 33 -48.71 25.97 -44.41
CA MET A 33 -47.76 25.48 -43.39
C MET A 33 -46.28 25.78 -43.73
N THR A 34 -45.89 25.72 -45.00
CA THR A 34 -44.51 26.01 -45.45
C THR A 34 -44.18 27.50 -45.52
N ARG A 35 -45.17 28.39 -45.41
CA ARG A 35 -45.01 29.85 -45.50
C ARG A 35 -44.84 30.47 -44.12
N SER A 36 -44.16 31.63 -44.04
CA SER A 36 -44.03 32.41 -42.80
C SER A 36 -45.37 32.82 -42.18
N GLU A 37 -46.41 33.00 -43.01
CA GLU A 37 -47.78 33.29 -42.59
C GLU A 37 -48.52 32.05 -42.03
N GLY A 38 -47.98 30.84 -42.20
CA GLY A 38 -48.62 29.58 -41.84
C GLY A 38 -48.98 29.49 -40.36
N ILE A 39 -48.08 29.95 -39.46
CA ILE A 39 -48.37 30.00 -38.02
C ILE A 39 -49.43 31.04 -37.66
N THR A 40 -49.48 32.17 -38.38
CA THR A 40 -50.51 33.21 -38.18
C THR A 40 -51.88 32.68 -38.64
N TYR A 41 -51.92 31.98 -39.77
CA TYR A 41 -53.10 31.28 -40.26
C TYR A 41 -53.55 30.19 -39.27
N TRP A 42 -52.63 29.32 -38.84
CA TRP A 42 -52.90 28.22 -37.91
C TRP A 42 -53.45 28.70 -36.56
N ASN A 43 -52.84 29.75 -35.98
CA ASN A 43 -53.31 30.37 -34.74
C ASN A 43 -54.76 30.85 -34.85
N TYR A 44 -55.11 31.57 -35.93
CA TYR A 44 -56.47 32.09 -36.11
C TYR A 44 -57.46 31.03 -36.59
N LEU A 45 -57.03 29.99 -37.32
CA LEU A 45 -57.86 28.84 -37.66
C LEU A 45 -58.28 28.11 -36.38
N LEU A 46 -57.33 27.75 -35.52
CA LEU A 46 -57.60 27.06 -34.24
C LEU A 46 -58.51 27.85 -33.29
N ARG A 47 -58.36 29.19 -33.24
CA ARG A 47 -59.19 30.10 -32.42
C ARG A 47 -60.54 30.46 -33.04
N GLY A 48 -60.75 30.17 -34.32
CA GLY A 48 -61.93 30.60 -35.07
C GLY A 48 -63.01 29.53 -35.21
N PHE A 49 -62.95 28.44 -34.43
CA PHE A 49 -64.03 27.46 -34.34
C PHE A 49 -64.87 27.73 -33.09
N ASN A 50 -66.17 27.93 -33.30
CA ASN A 50 -67.13 28.12 -32.22
C ASN A 50 -67.06 26.95 -31.20
N PRO A 51 -66.86 27.22 -29.90
CA PRO A 51 -66.65 26.17 -28.89
C PRO A 51 -67.93 25.46 -28.44
N GLU A 52 -69.11 26.01 -28.72
CA GLU A 52 -70.41 25.43 -28.34
C GLU A 52 -70.97 24.49 -29.42
N SER A 53 -70.57 24.72 -30.69
CA SER A 53 -71.00 23.91 -31.83
C SER A 53 -70.21 22.60 -31.95
N LYS A 54 -70.87 21.47 -31.67
CA LYS A 54 -70.32 20.12 -31.89
C LYS A 54 -69.79 19.92 -33.31
N ASP A 55 -70.46 20.48 -34.31
CA ASP A 55 -70.07 20.37 -35.72
C ASP A 55 -68.80 21.17 -36.02
N ALA A 56 -68.66 22.37 -35.42
CA ALA A 56 -67.43 23.16 -35.49
C ALA A 56 -66.26 22.47 -34.76
N LEU A 57 -66.49 21.84 -33.61
CA LEU A 57 -65.49 21.06 -32.88
C LEU A 57 -65.01 19.83 -33.68
N ALA A 58 -65.90 19.12 -34.36
CA ALA A 58 -65.54 18.04 -35.28
C ALA A 58 -64.70 18.56 -36.46
N LYS A 59 -65.13 19.67 -37.08
CA LYS A 59 -64.38 20.40 -38.13
C LYS A 59 -62.98 20.82 -37.67
N ARG A 60 -62.83 21.31 -36.43
CA ARG A 60 -61.56 21.70 -35.82
C ARG A 60 -60.61 20.52 -35.71
N PHE A 61 -61.09 19.38 -35.22
CA PHE A 61 -60.26 18.20 -35.06
C PHE A 61 -59.83 17.58 -36.41
N GLU A 62 -60.71 17.56 -37.41
CA GLU A 62 -60.35 17.18 -38.78
C GLU A 62 -59.30 18.10 -39.43
N CYS A 63 -59.24 19.38 -39.03
CA CYS A 63 -58.13 20.27 -39.41
C CYS A 63 -56.84 19.93 -38.65
N VAL A 64 -56.91 19.51 -37.38
CA VAL A 64 -55.75 19.01 -36.61
C VAL A 64 -55.18 17.72 -37.21
N ARG A 65 -56.04 16.77 -37.63
CA ARG A 65 -55.61 15.57 -38.38
C ARG A 65 -54.83 15.96 -39.63
N SER A 66 -55.44 16.78 -40.49
CA SER A 66 -54.79 17.25 -41.73
C SER A 66 -53.54 18.12 -41.51
N PHE A 67 -53.35 18.70 -40.32
CA PHE A 67 -52.12 19.37 -39.91
C PHE A 67 -51.03 18.37 -39.54
N MET A 68 -51.35 17.34 -38.74
CA MET A 68 -50.40 16.30 -38.34
C MET A 68 -49.96 15.45 -39.54
N ASP A 69 -50.90 15.04 -40.40
CA ASP A 69 -50.61 14.42 -41.70
C ASP A 69 -49.72 15.34 -42.56
N GLY A 70 -49.96 16.66 -42.51
CA GLY A 70 -49.16 17.68 -43.19
C GLY A 70 -47.71 17.72 -42.69
N LEU A 71 -47.50 17.70 -41.37
CA LEU A 71 -46.16 17.70 -40.76
C LEU A 71 -45.34 16.46 -41.14
N SER A 72 -45.99 15.32 -41.39
CA SER A 72 -45.31 14.10 -41.89
C SER A 72 -44.93 14.16 -43.38
N SER A 73 -45.45 15.14 -44.13
CA SER A 73 -45.34 15.19 -45.61
C SER A 73 -44.74 16.49 -46.17
N THR A 74 -44.35 17.44 -45.32
CA THR A 74 -43.71 18.71 -45.73
C THR A 74 -42.39 18.96 -45.00
N GLU A 75 -41.31 19.22 -45.75
CA GLU A 75 -40.05 19.66 -45.15
C GLU A 75 -40.19 21.07 -44.55
N LEU A 76 -39.94 21.19 -43.25
CA LEU A 76 -39.99 22.42 -42.48
C LEU A 76 -38.70 22.57 -41.68
N SER A 77 -38.29 23.80 -41.36
CA SER A 77 -37.21 23.99 -40.40
C SER A 77 -37.63 23.53 -39.00
N TYR A 78 -36.67 23.09 -38.18
CA TYR A 78 -36.92 22.73 -36.78
C TYR A 78 -37.69 23.82 -36.03
N LYS A 79 -37.33 25.09 -36.23
CA LYS A 79 -38.02 26.23 -35.62
C LYS A 79 -39.47 26.36 -36.08
N GLN A 80 -39.76 26.30 -37.38
CA GLN A 80 -41.15 26.37 -37.88
C GLN A 80 -41.99 25.22 -37.32
N THR A 81 -41.43 24.02 -37.28
CA THR A 81 -42.08 22.82 -36.73
C THR A 81 -42.40 23.01 -35.25
N PHE A 82 -41.40 23.44 -34.46
CA PHE A 82 -41.55 23.72 -33.04
C PHE A 82 -42.56 24.85 -32.75
N ASP A 83 -42.49 25.97 -33.47
CA ASP A 83 -43.40 27.11 -33.29
C ASP A 83 -44.86 26.71 -33.62
N LEU A 84 -45.08 25.92 -34.70
CA LEU A 84 -46.41 25.41 -35.09
C LEU A 84 -46.98 24.40 -34.09
N ILE A 85 -46.14 23.51 -33.55
CA ILE A 85 -46.54 22.48 -32.58
C ILE A 85 -46.79 23.10 -31.20
N THR A 86 -45.92 24.02 -30.75
CA THR A 86 -46.12 24.78 -29.50
C THR A 86 -47.44 25.56 -29.54
N ARG A 87 -47.86 26.07 -30.71
CA ARG A 87 -49.20 26.66 -30.87
C ARG A 87 -50.32 25.63 -30.72
N LEU A 88 -50.17 24.40 -31.21
CA LEU A 88 -51.16 23.34 -30.97
C LEU A 88 -51.21 22.93 -29.49
N SER A 89 -50.06 22.78 -28.82
CA SER A 89 -49.96 22.45 -27.39
C SER A 89 -50.81 23.37 -26.51
N GLN A 90 -50.79 24.68 -26.76
CA GLN A 90 -51.60 25.67 -26.04
C GLN A 90 -53.11 25.39 -26.07
N ASP A 91 -53.62 24.71 -27.11
CA ASP A 91 -55.04 24.39 -27.26
C ASP A 91 -55.39 22.96 -26.80
N LEU A 92 -54.42 22.07 -26.54
CA LEU A 92 -54.67 20.64 -26.25
C LEU A 92 -55.66 20.40 -25.11
N ALA A 93 -55.62 21.23 -24.06
CA ALA A 93 -56.53 21.13 -22.92
C ALA A 93 -58.02 21.23 -23.31
N THR A 94 -58.34 21.84 -24.46
CA THR A 94 -59.71 22.02 -24.98
C THR A 94 -60.27 20.81 -25.74
N PHE A 95 -59.46 19.79 -26.06
CA PHE A 95 -59.92 18.62 -26.82
C PHE A 95 -60.45 17.51 -25.89
N PRO A 96 -61.50 16.75 -26.28
CA PRO A 96 -61.99 15.58 -25.53
C PRO A 96 -60.96 14.43 -25.54
N SER A 97 -61.06 13.50 -24.58
CA SER A 97 -60.02 12.49 -24.35
C SER A 97 -59.81 11.52 -25.52
N GLU A 98 -60.86 11.16 -26.26
CA GLU A 98 -60.75 10.37 -27.51
C GLU A 98 -59.86 11.06 -28.56
N GLN A 99 -59.95 12.39 -28.66
CA GLN A 99 -59.17 13.18 -29.62
C GLN A 99 -57.72 13.37 -29.17
N LEU A 100 -57.48 13.49 -27.85
CA LEU A 100 -56.12 13.46 -27.28
C LEU A 100 -55.46 12.08 -27.43
N ALA A 101 -56.21 10.98 -27.24
CA ALA A 101 -55.71 9.63 -27.44
C ALA A 101 -55.27 9.40 -28.89
N TRP A 102 -56.07 9.84 -29.87
CA TRP A 102 -55.70 9.80 -31.29
C TRP A 102 -54.43 10.62 -31.61
N ILE A 103 -54.23 11.77 -30.95
CA ILE A 103 -52.99 12.57 -31.09
C ILE A 103 -51.78 11.78 -30.58
N VAL A 104 -51.90 11.09 -29.43
CA VAL A 104 -50.84 10.21 -28.89
C VAL A 104 -50.57 9.02 -29.82
N GLU A 105 -51.61 8.38 -30.36
CA GLU A 105 -51.48 7.28 -31.32
C GLU A 105 -50.75 7.72 -32.61
N HIS A 106 -51.14 8.84 -33.21
CA HIS A 106 -50.46 9.40 -34.39
C HIS A 106 -49.00 9.77 -34.09
N CYS A 107 -48.71 10.32 -32.91
CA CYS A 107 -47.33 10.56 -32.48
C CYS A 107 -46.52 9.25 -32.33
N MET A 108 -47.12 8.16 -31.82
CA MET A 108 -46.46 6.85 -31.82
C MET A 108 -46.20 6.32 -33.23
N ASP A 109 -47.11 6.54 -34.19
CA ASP A 109 -46.89 6.17 -35.59
C ASP A 109 -45.76 6.99 -36.25
N GLY A 110 -45.59 8.26 -35.88
CA GLY A 110 -44.42 9.06 -36.27
C GLY A 110 -43.10 8.47 -35.76
N ILE A 111 -43.07 7.96 -34.52
CA ILE A 111 -41.89 7.25 -33.97
C ILE A 111 -41.66 5.91 -34.70
N ARG A 112 -42.71 5.24 -35.20
CA ARG A 112 -42.60 4.00 -36.00
C ARG A 112 -42.01 4.24 -37.39
N GLN A 113 -42.30 5.39 -38.00
CA GLN A 113 -41.78 5.77 -39.31
C GLN A 113 -40.30 6.15 -39.26
N GLY A 114 -39.86 6.85 -38.20
CA GLY A 114 -38.43 7.05 -37.92
C GLY A 114 -37.69 8.09 -38.75
N ASP A 115 -38.39 8.96 -39.47
CA ASP A 115 -37.76 10.07 -40.21
C ASP A 115 -37.25 11.15 -39.23
N ALA A 116 -35.95 11.43 -39.29
CA ALA A 116 -35.29 12.49 -38.52
C ALA A 116 -35.76 13.91 -38.86
N LYS A 117 -36.43 14.11 -40.00
CA LYS A 117 -37.06 15.38 -40.40
C LYS A 117 -38.37 15.63 -39.63
N CYS A 118 -39.13 14.58 -39.31
CA CYS A 118 -40.49 14.65 -38.78
C CYS A 118 -40.56 14.38 -37.28
N VAL A 119 -39.59 14.90 -36.51
CA VAL A 119 -39.42 14.64 -35.06
C VAL A 119 -40.36 15.43 -34.13
N GLY A 120 -41.32 16.17 -34.68
CA GLY A 120 -42.22 17.06 -33.90
C GLY A 120 -43.12 16.35 -32.87
N TRP A 121 -43.30 15.03 -33.00
CA TRP A 121 -43.96 14.21 -31.97
C TRP A 121 -43.27 14.29 -30.60
N LYS A 122 -41.97 14.62 -30.54
CA LYS A 122 -41.19 14.70 -29.29
C LYS A 122 -41.71 15.78 -28.34
N ASP A 123 -42.24 16.87 -28.90
CA ASP A 123 -42.73 18.04 -28.16
C ASP A 123 -44.23 17.90 -27.88
N LEU A 124 -44.98 17.27 -28.80
CA LEU A 124 -46.44 17.13 -28.71
C LEU A 124 -46.91 15.96 -27.83
N LEU A 125 -46.22 14.81 -27.86
CA LEU A 125 -46.62 13.61 -27.12
C LEU A 125 -46.57 13.79 -25.59
N PRO A 126 -45.54 14.41 -24.98
CA PRO A 126 -45.49 14.63 -23.53
C PRO A 126 -46.65 15.50 -23.04
N ASP A 127 -46.95 16.59 -23.74
CA ASP A 127 -48.06 17.49 -23.41
C ASP A 127 -49.41 16.75 -23.47
N ALA A 128 -49.70 16.08 -24.59
CA ALA A 128 -50.95 15.34 -24.79
C ALA A 128 -51.14 14.22 -23.76
N LEU A 129 -50.06 13.48 -23.43
CA LEU A 129 -50.11 12.39 -22.45
C LEU A 129 -50.28 12.92 -21.02
N SER A 130 -49.69 14.06 -20.68
CA SER A 130 -49.87 14.71 -19.37
C SER A 130 -51.32 15.15 -19.12
N LEU A 131 -52.00 15.61 -20.18
CA LEU A 131 -53.40 16.02 -20.14
C LEU A 131 -54.37 14.83 -20.05
N LEU A 132 -54.00 13.67 -20.59
CA LEU A 132 -54.76 12.42 -20.40
C LEU A 132 -54.56 11.84 -19.00
N LEU A 133 -53.33 11.86 -18.47
CA LEU A 133 -53.02 11.43 -17.11
C LEU A 133 -53.80 12.23 -16.04
N ALA A 134 -54.04 13.53 -16.30
CA ALA A 134 -54.79 14.41 -15.41
C ALA A 134 -56.33 14.26 -15.49
N ARG A 135 -56.87 13.34 -16.31
CA ARG A 135 -58.32 13.15 -16.50
C ARG A 135 -58.81 11.84 -15.89
N PRO A 136 -59.94 11.85 -15.15
CA PRO A 136 -60.56 10.63 -14.68
C PRO A 136 -61.05 9.78 -15.86
N ARG A 137 -61.10 8.45 -15.65
CA ARG A 137 -61.52 7.40 -16.59
C ARG A 137 -62.34 7.88 -17.79
N PHE A 138 -61.76 7.70 -18.98
CA PHE A 138 -62.41 8.02 -20.26
C PHE A 138 -62.73 6.74 -21.04
N LEU A 139 -63.59 6.86 -22.05
CA LEU A 139 -63.88 5.77 -22.97
C LEU A 139 -62.89 5.82 -24.14
N LEU A 140 -62.30 4.68 -24.50
CA LEU A 140 -61.50 4.49 -25.70
C LEU A 140 -61.92 3.18 -26.36
N ASN A 141 -62.38 3.24 -27.62
CA ASN A 141 -62.87 2.08 -28.37
C ASN A 141 -63.92 1.23 -27.62
N GLY A 142 -64.74 1.86 -26.78
CA GLY A 142 -65.76 1.22 -25.96
C GLY A 142 -65.30 0.70 -24.59
N ILE A 143 -63.99 0.73 -24.31
CA ILE A 143 -63.40 0.31 -23.03
C ILE A 143 -63.23 1.55 -22.14
N SER A 144 -63.56 1.45 -20.85
CA SER A 144 -63.23 2.51 -19.87
C SER A 144 -61.81 2.30 -19.36
N ILE A 145 -60.91 3.23 -19.67
CA ILE A 145 -59.48 3.17 -19.34
C ILE A 145 -59.15 4.36 -18.43
N ASP A 146 -58.28 4.14 -17.45
CA ASP A 146 -57.80 5.22 -16.58
C ASP A 146 -56.66 6.05 -17.20
N GLY A 147 -56.54 7.33 -16.80
CA GLY A 147 -55.45 8.20 -17.25
C GLY A 147 -54.06 7.65 -16.93
N MET A 148 -53.88 6.98 -15.78
CA MET A 148 -52.63 6.34 -15.41
C MET A 148 -52.36 5.09 -16.24
N GLU A 149 -53.37 4.23 -16.40
CA GLU A 149 -53.28 2.98 -17.18
C GLU A 149 -52.94 3.25 -18.67
N PHE A 150 -53.56 4.27 -19.28
CA PHE A 150 -53.25 4.68 -20.64
C PHE A 150 -51.81 5.24 -20.77
N ARG A 151 -51.38 6.06 -19.80
CA ARG A 151 -50.02 6.61 -19.74
C ARG A 151 -48.97 5.52 -19.60
N ASP A 152 -49.16 4.57 -18.70
CA ASP A 152 -48.25 3.43 -18.49
C ASP A 152 -48.19 2.51 -19.72
N THR A 153 -49.33 2.24 -20.34
CA THR A 153 -49.42 1.44 -21.57
C THR A 153 -48.71 2.15 -22.74
N THR A 154 -48.85 3.46 -22.86
CA THR A 154 -48.15 4.29 -23.87
C THR A 154 -46.64 4.26 -23.66
N VAL A 155 -46.16 4.52 -22.43
CA VAL A 155 -44.72 4.48 -22.12
C VAL A 155 -44.15 3.08 -22.38
N ARG A 156 -44.86 2.02 -21.98
CA ARG A 156 -44.45 0.62 -22.23
C ARG A 156 -44.43 0.27 -23.73
N SER A 157 -45.35 0.79 -24.52
CA SER A 157 -45.37 0.64 -25.99
C SER A 157 -44.11 1.26 -26.62
N ILE A 158 -43.80 2.52 -26.30
CA ILE A 158 -42.59 3.21 -26.81
C ILE A 158 -41.31 2.52 -26.29
N ALA A 159 -41.31 2.06 -25.03
CA ALA A 159 -40.20 1.34 -24.42
C ALA A 159 -39.97 -0.06 -25.02
N THR A 160 -40.97 -0.71 -25.63
CA THR A 160 -40.82 -2.04 -26.27
C THR A 160 -40.63 -1.99 -27.79
N MET A 161 -40.99 -0.88 -28.45
CA MET A 161 -40.79 -0.67 -29.89
C MET A 161 -39.33 -0.75 -30.35
N GLN A 162 -39.04 -1.06 -31.62
CA GLN A 162 -37.71 -0.80 -32.17
C GLN A 162 -37.54 0.71 -32.47
N TRP A 163 -36.32 1.23 -32.26
CA TRP A 163 -35.99 2.66 -32.44
C TRP A 163 -34.91 2.80 -33.52
N PRO A 164 -35.20 3.46 -34.66
CA PRO A 164 -34.20 3.78 -35.66
C PRO A 164 -33.11 4.71 -35.10
N ALA A 165 -31.85 4.45 -35.45
CA ALA A 165 -30.69 5.21 -34.98
C ALA A 165 -30.83 6.73 -35.23
N SER A 166 -31.42 7.08 -36.38
CA SER A 166 -31.74 8.43 -36.86
C SER A 166 -32.54 9.30 -35.87
N ILE A 167 -33.32 8.69 -34.97
CA ILE A 167 -34.19 9.41 -34.02
C ILE A 167 -33.87 9.18 -32.54
N LEU A 168 -32.77 8.48 -32.20
CA LEU A 168 -32.43 8.18 -30.79
C LEU A 168 -32.27 9.43 -29.93
N THR A 169 -31.59 10.47 -30.41
CA THR A 169 -31.41 11.73 -29.67
C THR A 169 -32.74 12.49 -29.47
N PRO A 170 -33.61 12.64 -30.49
CA PRO A 170 -35.01 13.06 -30.31
C PRO A 170 -35.83 12.23 -29.30
N ILE A 171 -35.72 10.89 -29.30
CA ILE A 171 -36.42 10.03 -28.32
C ILE A 171 -35.89 10.30 -26.89
N ALA A 172 -34.58 10.49 -26.71
CA ALA A 172 -33.98 10.80 -25.42
C ALA A 172 -34.41 12.19 -24.91
N ASP A 173 -34.53 13.17 -25.81
CA ASP A 173 -35.04 14.51 -25.52
C ASP A 173 -36.52 14.47 -25.07
N MET A 174 -37.34 13.64 -25.72
CA MET A 174 -38.75 13.38 -25.32
C MET A 174 -38.85 12.70 -23.95
N PHE A 175 -38.11 11.61 -23.69
CA PHE A 175 -38.20 10.92 -22.41
C PHE A 175 -37.71 11.76 -21.22
N LYS A 176 -36.84 12.75 -21.48
CA LYS A 176 -36.40 13.75 -20.49
C LYS A 176 -37.50 14.80 -20.17
N THR A 177 -38.43 15.08 -21.08
CA THR A 177 -39.59 15.97 -20.80
C THR A 177 -40.81 15.21 -20.26
N MET A 178 -40.90 13.91 -20.51
CA MET A 178 -41.90 13.04 -19.88
C MET A 178 -41.59 12.83 -18.38
N ASN A 179 -42.61 12.95 -17.52
CA ASN A 179 -42.50 12.59 -16.11
C ASN A 179 -42.47 11.06 -15.95
N LEU A 180 -41.26 10.49 -16.08
CA LEU A 180 -40.97 9.08 -15.87
C LEU A 180 -40.69 8.77 -14.38
N SER A 181 -41.15 7.62 -13.91
CA SER A 181 -40.72 7.07 -12.63
C SER A 181 -39.29 6.51 -12.69
N SER A 182 -38.64 6.35 -11.54
CA SER A 182 -37.24 5.89 -11.50
C SER A 182 -37.01 4.53 -12.19
N GLY A 183 -37.95 3.60 -12.07
CA GLY A 183 -37.88 2.29 -12.75
C GLY A 183 -38.04 2.38 -14.27
N GLU A 184 -38.84 3.34 -14.76
CA GLU A 184 -38.97 3.59 -16.20
C GLU A 184 -37.72 4.25 -16.77
N ILE A 185 -37.10 5.19 -16.04
CA ILE A 185 -35.82 5.78 -16.43
C ILE A 185 -34.76 4.68 -16.55
N VAL A 186 -34.68 3.74 -15.59
CA VAL A 186 -33.79 2.56 -15.67
C VAL A 186 -34.10 1.68 -16.89
N THR A 187 -35.38 1.44 -17.19
CA THR A 187 -35.82 0.64 -18.36
C THR A 187 -35.40 1.30 -19.68
N VAL A 188 -35.65 2.61 -19.81
CA VAL A 188 -35.30 3.42 -21.00
C VAL A 188 -33.76 3.52 -21.15
N LEU A 189 -33.02 3.74 -20.07
CA LEU A 189 -31.54 3.78 -20.08
C LEU A 189 -30.91 2.44 -20.48
N ASN A 190 -31.44 1.31 -20.01
CA ASN A 190 -30.96 -0.02 -20.41
C ASN A 190 -31.13 -0.26 -21.92
N LYS A 191 -32.23 0.23 -22.51
CA LYS A 191 -32.48 0.13 -23.94
C LYS A 191 -31.58 1.05 -24.77
N PHE A 192 -31.38 2.31 -24.34
CA PHE A 192 -30.37 3.18 -24.94
C PHE A 192 -28.95 2.60 -24.82
N SER A 193 -28.64 1.90 -23.73
CA SER A 193 -27.34 1.25 -23.51
C SER A 193 -27.04 0.14 -24.53
N GLY A 194 -28.07 -0.52 -25.05
CA GLY A 194 -27.96 -1.40 -26.21
C GLY A 194 -27.70 -0.61 -27.50
N ALA A 195 -28.53 0.38 -27.80
CA ALA A 195 -28.43 1.18 -29.03
C ALA A 195 -27.10 1.97 -29.15
N LEU A 196 -26.52 2.42 -28.03
CA LEU A 196 -25.19 3.04 -27.97
C LEU A 196 -24.07 2.15 -28.54
N GLN A 197 -24.25 0.82 -28.63
CA GLN A 197 -23.23 -0.11 -29.13
C GLN A 197 -23.09 -0.10 -30.68
N GLU A 198 -24.01 0.55 -31.40
CA GLU A 198 -24.11 0.51 -32.87
C GLU A 198 -23.92 1.87 -33.55
N LEU A 199 -23.90 2.97 -32.78
CA LEU A 199 -23.69 4.33 -33.27
C LEU A 199 -22.23 4.63 -33.64
N SER A 200 -22.01 5.65 -34.48
CA SER A 200 -20.68 6.20 -34.74
C SER A 200 -20.19 7.09 -33.59
N PRO A 201 -18.86 7.26 -33.40
CA PRO A 201 -18.32 8.07 -32.29
C PRO A 201 -18.86 9.50 -32.23
N MET A 202 -19.14 10.12 -33.39
CA MET A 202 -19.58 11.51 -33.47
C MET A 202 -21.06 11.73 -33.16
N GLU A 203 -21.88 10.67 -33.16
CA GLU A 203 -23.30 10.74 -32.75
C GLU A 203 -23.46 10.62 -31.23
N LEU A 204 -22.52 9.94 -30.56
CA LEU A 204 -22.56 9.68 -29.11
C LEU A 204 -22.66 10.94 -28.25
N PRO A 205 -21.88 12.04 -28.44
CA PRO A 205 -21.88 13.16 -27.50
C PRO A 205 -23.24 13.85 -27.36
N ALA A 206 -23.99 13.96 -28.47
CA ALA A 206 -25.33 14.56 -28.50
C ALA A 206 -26.36 13.68 -27.77
N LEU A 207 -26.31 12.36 -27.96
CA LEU A 207 -27.17 11.41 -27.24
C LEU A 207 -26.80 11.37 -25.75
N CYS A 208 -25.51 11.25 -25.42
CA CYS A 208 -25.01 11.21 -24.04
C CYS A 208 -25.41 12.46 -23.23
N PHE A 209 -25.40 13.66 -23.84
CA PHE A 209 -25.90 14.87 -23.19
C PHE A 209 -27.35 14.72 -22.72
N GLN A 210 -28.22 14.13 -23.55
CA GLN A 210 -29.63 13.88 -23.19
C GLN A 210 -29.76 12.79 -22.11
N LEU A 211 -29.01 11.69 -22.22
CA LEU A 211 -29.04 10.59 -21.23
C LEU A 211 -28.55 11.04 -19.85
N PHE A 212 -27.41 11.76 -19.78
CA PHE A 212 -26.92 12.34 -18.54
C PHE A 212 -27.83 13.46 -18.00
N SER A 213 -28.56 14.15 -18.88
CA SER A 213 -29.58 15.14 -18.49
C SER A 213 -30.83 14.50 -17.88
N MET A 214 -31.23 13.31 -18.34
CA MET A 214 -32.36 12.54 -17.82
C MET A 214 -32.06 11.84 -16.48
N CYS A 215 -30.78 11.53 -16.21
CA CYS A 215 -30.37 10.92 -14.93
C CYS A 215 -30.56 11.90 -13.75
N SER A 216 -31.44 11.55 -12.81
CA SER A 216 -31.67 12.28 -11.57
C SER A 216 -30.95 11.66 -10.36
N THR A 217 -30.49 10.40 -10.48
CA THR A 217 -29.79 9.67 -9.41
C THR A 217 -28.52 8.99 -9.91
N ALA A 218 -27.56 8.77 -9.01
CA ALA A 218 -26.29 8.12 -9.35
C ALA A 218 -26.47 6.66 -9.84
N SER A 219 -27.48 5.95 -9.35
CA SER A 219 -27.85 4.59 -9.78
C SER A 219 -28.48 4.53 -11.18
N GLN A 220 -29.02 5.63 -11.70
CA GLN A 220 -29.36 5.75 -13.11
C GLN A 220 -28.11 6.07 -13.95
N LEU A 221 -27.27 7.00 -13.48
CA LEU A 221 -26.08 7.45 -14.21
C LEU A 221 -25.07 6.34 -14.53
N ILE A 222 -24.93 5.33 -13.66
CA ILE A 222 -23.98 4.23 -13.90
C ILE A 222 -24.34 3.38 -15.13
N ILE A 223 -25.61 3.31 -15.52
CA ILE A 223 -26.10 2.48 -16.64
C ILE A 223 -25.47 2.92 -17.98
N PRO A 224 -25.62 4.18 -18.45
CA PRO A 224 -24.94 4.63 -19.67
C PRO A 224 -23.41 4.67 -19.52
N LEU A 225 -22.85 4.87 -18.32
CA LEU A 225 -21.40 4.83 -18.13
C LEU A 225 -20.81 3.42 -18.37
N LEU A 226 -21.50 2.37 -17.93
CA LEU A 226 -21.12 0.98 -18.24
C LEU A 226 -21.28 0.66 -19.73
N ALA A 227 -22.30 1.22 -20.39
CA ALA A 227 -22.50 1.05 -21.83
C ALA A 227 -21.39 1.73 -22.65
N LEU A 228 -20.96 2.92 -22.25
CA LEU A 228 -19.86 3.66 -22.88
C LEU A 228 -18.50 3.02 -22.61
N GLU A 229 -18.28 2.47 -21.41
CA GLU A 229 -17.10 1.65 -21.11
C GLU A 229 -17.02 0.47 -22.09
N LYS A 230 -18.10 -0.30 -22.26
CA LYS A 230 -18.17 -1.41 -23.23
C LYS A 230 -17.88 -0.96 -24.67
N TYR A 231 -18.42 0.19 -25.09
CA TYR A 231 -18.20 0.76 -26.42
C TYR A 231 -16.74 1.13 -26.65
N PHE A 232 -16.16 1.97 -25.79
CA PHE A 232 -14.78 2.42 -25.92
C PHE A 232 -13.79 1.27 -25.68
N HIS A 233 -14.10 0.30 -24.82
CA HIS A 233 -13.29 -0.91 -24.69
C HIS A 233 -13.22 -1.67 -26.01
N ARG A 234 -14.37 -1.96 -26.62
CA ARG A 234 -14.47 -2.72 -27.87
C ARG A 234 -13.80 -2.01 -29.05
N ASN A 235 -14.01 -0.70 -29.19
CA ASN A 235 -13.64 0.05 -30.37
C ASN A 235 -12.27 0.78 -30.28
N TYR A 236 -11.72 1.00 -29.08
CA TYR A 236 -10.55 1.85 -28.85
C TYR A 236 -9.51 1.17 -27.95
N TYR A 237 -9.86 0.91 -26.68
CA TYR A 237 -8.88 0.48 -25.68
C TYR A 237 -8.32 -0.93 -25.89
N LYS A 238 -9.12 -1.85 -26.43
CA LYS A 238 -8.65 -3.21 -26.75
C LYS A 238 -7.47 -3.21 -27.75
N ARG A 239 -7.46 -2.29 -28.73
CA ARG A 239 -6.34 -2.08 -29.67
C ARG A 239 -5.13 -1.52 -28.94
N LEU A 240 -5.29 -0.43 -28.19
CA LEU A 240 -4.20 0.18 -27.42
C LEU A 240 -3.52 -0.81 -26.46
N PHE A 241 -4.28 -1.70 -25.82
CA PHE A 241 -3.70 -2.75 -24.97
C PHE A 241 -3.02 -3.89 -25.75
N SER A 242 -3.52 -4.29 -26.93
CA SER A 242 -2.81 -5.27 -27.77
C SER A 242 -1.50 -4.72 -28.33
N ASP A 243 -1.47 -3.43 -28.68
CA ASP A 243 -0.30 -2.77 -29.25
C ASP A 243 0.78 -2.56 -28.16
N MET A 244 0.38 -2.27 -26.91
CA MET A 244 1.31 -2.26 -25.77
C MET A 244 1.85 -3.66 -25.40
N CYS A 245 1.17 -4.74 -25.78
CA CYS A 245 1.56 -6.12 -25.48
C CYS A 245 2.29 -6.84 -26.62
N SER A 246 2.39 -6.24 -27.81
CA SER A 246 2.93 -6.91 -29.00
C SER A 246 3.94 -6.05 -29.75
N ASN A 247 5.06 -6.66 -30.14
CA ASN A 247 6.13 -6.03 -30.92
C ASN A 247 5.78 -5.90 -32.43
N SER A 248 4.49 -5.85 -32.76
CA SER A 248 3.96 -5.97 -34.12
C SER A 248 2.78 -5.06 -34.33
N THR A 249 3.03 -3.86 -34.85
CA THR A 249 1.99 -2.96 -35.37
C THR A 249 1.32 -3.63 -36.57
N ASN A 250 0.15 -4.23 -36.36
CA ASN A 250 -0.63 -4.86 -37.42
C ASN A 250 -1.30 -3.77 -38.28
N LEU A 251 -0.60 -3.28 -39.29
CA LEU A 251 -1.07 -2.22 -40.19
C LEU A 251 -2.24 -2.62 -41.10
N ASP A 252 -2.59 -3.91 -41.15
CA ASP A 252 -3.63 -4.46 -42.03
C ASP A 252 -5.05 -4.46 -41.42
N SER A 253 -5.27 -3.94 -40.20
CA SER A 253 -6.63 -3.72 -39.68
C SER A 253 -7.21 -2.40 -40.18
N ILE A 254 -8.08 -2.47 -41.19
CA ILE A 254 -8.97 -1.34 -41.55
C ILE A 254 -10.06 -1.26 -40.48
N ASP A 255 -9.73 -0.62 -39.36
CA ASP A 255 -10.64 -0.41 -38.25
C ASP A 255 -11.73 0.62 -38.59
N LEU A 256 -12.94 0.40 -38.03
CA LEU A 256 -14.16 1.15 -38.39
C LEU A 256 -14.08 2.65 -38.09
N PHE A 257 -13.26 3.07 -37.11
CA PHE A 257 -13.14 4.45 -36.63
C PHE A 257 -11.67 4.77 -36.29
N SER A 258 -11.26 6.02 -36.46
CA SER A 258 -9.90 6.47 -36.11
C SER A 258 -9.73 6.72 -34.61
N ASP A 259 -8.50 6.56 -34.10
CA ASP A 259 -8.15 6.95 -32.71
C ASP A 259 -8.45 8.43 -32.40
N LYS A 260 -8.48 9.26 -33.45
CA LYS A 260 -8.79 10.69 -33.30
C LYS A 260 -10.27 10.90 -33.01
N GLU A 261 -11.14 10.34 -33.84
CA GLU A 261 -12.60 10.49 -33.70
C GLU A 261 -13.10 9.89 -32.37
N LEU A 262 -12.54 8.73 -31.98
CA LEU A 262 -12.84 8.09 -30.69
C LEU A 262 -12.44 8.98 -29.51
N ARG A 263 -11.30 9.67 -29.59
CA ARG A 263 -10.84 10.59 -28.53
C ARG A 263 -11.62 11.89 -28.46
N GLU A 264 -11.88 12.53 -29.60
CA GLU A 264 -12.69 13.77 -29.66
C GLU A 264 -14.12 13.50 -29.15
N ALA A 265 -14.69 12.32 -29.45
CA ALA A 265 -15.95 11.88 -28.86
C ALA A 265 -15.86 11.66 -27.33
N GLU A 266 -14.84 10.94 -26.85
CA GLU A 266 -14.64 10.66 -25.42
C GLU A 266 -14.46 11.95 -24.60
N GLU A 267 -13.59 12.86 -25.04
CA GLU A 267 -13.36 14.16 -24.38
C GLU A 267 -14.67 15.00 -24.31
N THR A 268 -15.46 15.01 -25.38
CA THR A 268 -16.76 15.72 -25.41
C THR A 268 -17.79 15.06 -24.48
N ILE A 269 -17.84 13.73 -24.44
CA ILE A 269 -18.72 12.97 -23.53
C ILE A 269 -18.35 13.21 -22.06
N LEU A 270 -17.06 13.26 -21.73
CA LEU A 270 -16.57 13.60 -20.38
C LEU A 270 -16.90 15.04 -20.00
N HIS A 271 -16.82 16.00 -20.94
CA HIS A 271 -17.27 17.37 -20.71
C HIS A 271 -18.78 17.45 -20.44
N HIS A 272 -19.60 16.77 -21.26
CA HIS A 272 -21.05 16.68 -21.05
C HIS A 272 -21.39 15.99 -19.71
N LEU A 273 -20.67 14.94 -19.33
CA LEU A 273 -20.83 14.26 -18.04
C LEU A 273 -20.59 15.21 -16.86
N ASN A 274 -19.51 15.98 -16.89
CA ASN A 274 -19.22 16.96 -15.85
C ASN A 274 -20.35 18.01 -15.78
N TYR A 275 -20.66 18.66 -16.91
CA TYR A 275 -21.69 19.71 -16.98
C TYR A 275 -23.08 19.23 -16.52
N CYS A 276 -23.55 18.08 -17.02
CA CYS A 276 -24.87 17.54 -16.66
C CYS A 276 -24.99 17.12 -15.19
N THR A 277 -23.87 16.77 -14.54
CA THR A 277 -23.86 16.26 -13.15
C THR A 277 -23.46 17.28 -12.09
N MET A 278 -22.73 18.34 -12.45
CA MET A 278 -22.11 19.32 -11.54
C MET A 278 -23.06 19.83 -10.45
N TYR A 279 -24.29 20.21 -10.83
CA TYR A 279 -25.31 20.76 -9.93
C TYR A 279 -26.42 19.77 -9.56
N LYS A 280 -26.40 18.54 -10.09
CA LYS A 280 -27.40 17.49 -9.80
C LYS A 280 -26.91 16.46 -8.79
N LEU A 281 -25.63 16.09 -8.85
CA LEU A 281 -25.07 14.97 -8.10
C LEU A 281 -23.83 15.41 -7.32
N THR A 282 -23.95 15.37 -5.99
CA THR A 282 -22.83 15.56 -5.06
C THR A 282 -21.88 14.36 -5.14
N GLU A 283 -20.61 14.58 -4.78
CA GLU A 283 -19.66 13.46 -4.64
C GLU A 283 -20.14 12.40 -3.64
N LYS A 284 -20.87 12.79 -2.58
CA LYS A 284 -21.44 11.85 -1.61
C LYS A 284 -22.43 10.88 -2.28
N HIS A 285 -23.32 11.36 -3.13
CA HIS A 285 -24.27 10.50 -3.87
C HIS A 285 -23.55 9.57 -4.86
N LEU A 286 -22.52 10.09 -5.54
CA LEU A 286 -21.69 9.29 -6.45
C LEU A 286 -20.89 8.22 -5.69
N ALA A 287 -20.26 8.55 -4.56
CA ALA A 287 -19.47 7.64 -3.74
C ALA A 287 -20.31 6.49 -3.15
N ILE A 288 -21.55 6.79 -2.69
CA ILE A 288 -22.47 5.77 -2.18
C ILE A 288 -22.81 4.72 -3.25
N MET A 289 -23.06 5.15 -4.50
CA MET A 289 -23.29 4.24 -5.62
C MET A 289 -22.01 3.50 -6.02
N LEU A 290 -20.89 4.21 -6.17
CA LEU A 290 -19.62 3.64 -6.62
C LEU A 290 -19.02 2.64 -5.62
N ARG A 291 -19.34 2.74 -4.32
CA ARG A 291 -19.00 1.74 -3.30
C ARG A 291 -19.51 0.34 -3.65
N ASN A 292 -20.58 0.23 -4.44
CA ASN A 292 -21.10 -1.05 -4.93
C ASN A 292 -20.20 -1.72 -5.99
N PHE A 293 -19.12 -1.07 -6.41
CA PHE A 293 -18.05 -1.62 -7.27
C PHE A 293 -16.68 -1.64 -6.60
N LEU A 294 -16.60 -1.42 -5.27
CA LEU A 294 -15.33 -1.29 -4.55
C LEU A 294 -14.39 -2.51 -4.70
N HIS A 295 -14.94 -3.74 -4.78
CA HIS A 295 -14.19 -4.97 -5.05
C HIS A 295 -14.35 -5.46 -6.51
N MET A 296 -14.69 -4.56 -7.44
CA MET A 296 -14.74 -4.78 -8.88
C MET A 296 -13.81 -3.82 -9.65
N PRO A 297 -12.49 -3.88 -9.39
CA PRO A 297 -11.52 -3.01 -10.05
C PRO A 297 -11.48 -3.17 -11.57
N ASP A 298 -11.89 -4.32 -12.10
CA ASP A 298 -12.10 -4.58 -13.53
C ASP A 298 -13.17 -3.71 -14.19
N VAL A 299 -14.08 -3.12 -13.40
CA VAL A 299 -15.13 -2.20 -13.88
C VAL A 299 -14.69 -0.74 -13.74
N ILE A 300 -13.95 -0.42 -12.69
CA ILE A 300 -13.62 0.97 -12.31
C ILE A 300 -12.25 1.43 -12.82
N LEU A 301 -11.26 0.54 -12.88
CA LEU A 301 -9.89 0.85 -13.33
C LEU A 301 -9.74 0.66 -14.85
N THR A 302 -10.80 0.87 -15.61
CA THR A 302 -10.73 1.01 -17.08
C THR A 302 -10.47 2.47 -17.41
N PRO A 303 -9.79 2.81 -18.52
CA PRO A 303 -9.44 4.21 -18.80
C PRO A 303 -10.66 5.13 -18.93
N PHE A 304 -11.74 4.69 -19.59
CA PHE A 304 -12.98 5.47 -19.67
C PHE A 304 -13.63 5.68 -18.30
N MET A 305 -13.83 4.62 -17.50
CA MET A 305 -14.52 4.74 -16.21
C MET A 305 -13.72 5.55 -15.20
N LEU A 306 -12.39 5.41 -15.21
CA LEU A 306 -11.50 6.21 -14.38
C LEU A 306 -11.53 7.69 -14.78
N SER A 307 -11.52 8.00 -16.07
CA SER A 307 -11.70 9.36 -16.60
C SER A 307 -13.06 9.96 -16.24
N ALA A 308 -14.13 9.19 -16.36
CA ALA A 308 -15.49 9.60 -16.02
C ALA A 308 -15.61 9.96 -14.53
N ILE A 309 -15.09 9.12 -13.63
CA ILE A 309 -15.11 9.41 -12.18
C ILE A 309 -14.24 10.63 -11.85
N ILE A 310 -13.05 10.76 -12.46
CA ILE A 310 -12.17 11.93 -12.26
C ILE A 310 -12.84 13.23 -12.72
N SER A 311 -13.52 13.24 -13.88
CA SER A 311 -14.26 14.41 -14.39
C SER A 311 -15.41 14.88 -13.49
N MET A 312 -15.89 14.02 -12.59
CA MET A 312 -16.94 14.36 -11.61
C MET A 312 -16.39 14.77 -10.24
N THR A 313 -15.07 14.79 -10.04
CA THR A 313 -14.47 15.23 -8.77
C THR A 313 -14.62 16.73 -8.55
N SER A 314 -14.62 17.17 -7.29
CA SER A 314 -14.54 18.58 -6.91
C SER A 314 -13.36 19.31 -7.57
N ILE A 315 -12.19 18.66 -7.63
CA ILE A 315 -10.95 19.19 -8.22
C ILE A 315 -11.04 19.45 -9.73
N ASN A 316 -11.91 18.74 -10.45
CA ASN A 316 -12.16 18.95 -11.88
C ASN A 316 -13.45 19.74 -12.16
N ARG A 317 -14.27 20.00 -11.14
CA ARG A 317 -15.44 20.90 -11.18
C ARG A 317 -15.08 22.34 -10.82
N ASP A 318 -14.14 22.52 -9.91
CA ASP A 318 -13.52 23.80 -9.56
C ASP A 318 -11.99 23.62 -9.42
N PRO A 319 -11.22 23.86 -10.50
CA PRO A 319 -9.77 23.72 -10.49
C PRO A 319 -9.05 24.87 -9.78
N GLU A 320 -9.72 25.99 -9.46
CA GLU A 320 -9.11 27.09 -8.71
C GLU A 320 -9.12 26.78 -7.20
N SER A 321 -10.22 26.20 -6.70
CA SER A 321 -10.34 25.68 -5.33
C SER A 321 -9.57 24.37 -5.07
N ALA A 322 -8.84 23.82 -6.05
CA ALA A 322 -8.16 22.52 -5.99
C ALA A 322 -7.16 22.35 -4.83
N ARG A 323 -6.67 23.45 -4.22
CA ARG A 323 -5.77 23.39 -3.05
C ARG A 323 -6.48 23.10 -1.73
N ILE A 324 -7.78 23.36 -1.66
CA ILE A 324 -8.62 23.24 -0.45
C ILE A 324 -9.70 22.14 -0.66
N SER A 325 -9.93 21.74 -1.91
CA SER A 325 -10.99 20.79 -2.28
C SER A 325 -10.64 19.33 -1.94
N HIS A 326 -11.03 18.89 -0.75
CA HIS A 326 -11.05 17.48 -0.39
C HIS A 326 -12.11 16.72 -1.22
N SER A 327 -11.69 16.07 -2.31
CA SER A 327 -12.54 15.13 -3.05
C SER A 327 -12.68 13.83 -2.26
N ILE A 328 -13.91 13.31 -2.15
CA ILE A 328 -14.26 12.01 -1.57
C ILE A 328 -14.07 10.89 -2.62
N LEU A 329 -14.17 11.22 -3.91
CA LEU A 329 -14.01 10.26 -5.00
C LEU A 329 -12.55 9.82 -5.19
N LEU A 330 -11.56 10.66 -4.85
CA LEU A 330 -10.14 10.28 -4.94
C LEU A 330 -9.72 9.24 -3.86
N PRO A 331 -10.10 9.35 -2.58
CA PRO A 331 -10.03 8.26 -1.60
C PRO A 331 -10.76 6.98 -2.05
N PHE A 332 -11.93 7.08 -2.68
CA PHE A 332 -12.60 5.91 -3.25
C PHE A 332 -11.75 5.24 -4.33
N LEU A 333 -11.22 5.99 -5.29
CA LEU A 333 -10.36 5.45 -6.35
C LEU A 333 -9.05 4.87 -5.78
N ARG A 334 -8.43 5.52 -4.78
CA ARG A 334 -7.31 4.96 -4.00
C ARG A 334 -7.66 3.61 -3.39
N ASN A 335 -8.88 3.43 -2.89
CA ASN A 335 -9.34 2.20 -2.25
C ASN A 335 -9.78 1.11 -3.26
N VAL A 336 -10.27 1.47 -4.45
CA VAL A 336 -10.44 0.51 -5.56
C VAL A 336 -9.07 0.03 -6.06
N ILE A 337 -8.12 0.95 -6.17
CA ILE A 337 -6.73 0.62 -6.49
C ILE A 337 -6.18 -0.32 -5.41
N LYS A 338 -6.25 0.02 -4.10
CA LYS A 338 -5.94 -0.86 -2.94
C LYS A 338 -6.42 -2.29 -3.18
N ASN A 339 -7.68 -2.45 -3.59
CA ASN A 339 -8.31 -3.75 -3.78
C ASN A 339 -7.77 -4.52 -4.99
N ASN A 340 -7.69 -3.96 -6.20
CA ASN A 340 -7.08 -4.61 -7.40
C ASN A 340 -5.69 -5.20 -7.13
N GLU A 341 -5.01 -4.46 -6.28
CA GLU A 341 -3.63 -4.61 -5.93
C GLU A 341 -3.51 -5.72 -4.85
N GLU A 342 -4.42 -5.77 -3.87
CA GLU A 342 -4.58 -6.90 -2.94
C GLU A 342 -5.06 -8.20 -3.65
N GLU A 343 -5.93 -8.11 -4.67
CA GLU A 343 -6.35 -9.29 -5.47
C GLU A 343 -5.17 -10.08 -6.07
N ARG A 344 -4.02 -9.43 -6.27
CA ARG A 344 -2.82 -10.09 -6.80
C ARG A 344 -1.98 -10.74 -5.70
N THR A 345 -1.81 -10.10 -4.55
CA THR A 345 -1.09 -10.71 -3.42
C THR A 345 -1.85 -11.94 -2.90
N LEU A 346 -3.18 -11.94 -2.98
CA LEU A 346 -4.02 -13.12 -2.68
C LEU A 346 -3.85 -14.22 -3.73
N ALA A 347 -3.84 -13.88 -5.03
CA ALA A 347 -3.63 -14.84 -6.11
C ALA A 347 -2.23 -15.46 -6.14
N ASP A 348 -1.19 -14.70 -5.76
CA ASP A 348 0.18 -15.19 -5.63
C ASP A 348 0.29 -16.26 -4.52
N TYR A 349 -0.54 -16.17 -3.47
CA TYR A 349 -0.52 -17.06 -2.29
C TYR A 349 -1.51 -18.24 -2.36
N SER A 350 -2.68 -18.09 -2.99
CA SER A 350 -3.80 -19.04 -2.85
C SER A 350 -4.29 -19.57 -4.21
N VAL A 351 -4.23 -20.89 -4.40
CA VAL A 351 -4.77 -21.56 -5.61
C VAL A 351 -6.30 -21.49 -5.65
N TRP A 352 -6.97 -21.60 -4.50
CA TRP A 352 -8.43 -21.42 -4.43
C TRP A 352 -8.85 -20.00 -4.82
N TYR A 353 -8.05 -19.00 -4.46
CA TYR A 353 -8.27 -17.63 -4.90
C TYR A 353 -8.17 -17.50 -6.43
N ARG A 354 -7.12 -18.08 -7.05
CA ARG A 354 -6.94 -18.05 -8.51
C ARG A 354 -8.09 -18.72 -9.27
N ASP A 355 -8.51 -19.90 -8.83
CA ASP A 355 -9.55 -20.67 -9.53
C ASP A 355 -10.97 -20.11 -9.30
N THR A 356 -11.18 -19.41 -8.18
CA THR A 356 -12.44 -18.68 -7.90
C THR A 356 -12.50 -17.33 -8.63
N LEU A 357 -11.37 -16.66 -8.80
CA LEU A 357 -11.28 -15.41 -9.57
C LEU A 357 -11.29 -15.71 -11.07
N GLN A 358 -12.48 -15.79 -11.66
CA GLN A 358 -12.72 -16.04 -13.10
C GLN A 358 -12.12 -15.01 -14.08
N ARG A 359 -11.29 -14.07 -13.64
CA ARG A 359 -10.64 -13.05 -14.48
C ARG A 359 -9.22 -12.75 -14.00
N LYS A 360 -8.43 -12.13 -14.87
CA LYS A 360 -7.14 -11.53 -14.48
C LYS A 360 -7.38 -10.23 -13.70
N GLN A 361 -6.40 -9.79 -12.92
CA GLN A 361 -6.40 -8.50 -12.23
C GLN A 361 -5.92 -7.40 -13.19
N VAL A 362 -6.42 -6.17 -13.02
CA VAL A 362 -6.19 -5.06 -13.97
C VAL A 362 -4.73 -4.62 -13.94
N ASP A 363 -4.09 -4.46 -15.10
CA ASP A 363 -2.80 -3.77 -15.13
C ASP A 363 -2.98 -2.25 -15.10
N LEU A 364 -2.96 -1.73 -13.88
CA LEU A 364 -2.95 -0.30 -13.63
C LEU A 364 -1.76 0.40 -14.31
N GLN A 365 -0.63 -0.28 -14.59
CA GLN A 365 0.51 0.35 -15.26
C GLN A 365 0.25 0.59 -16.75
N GLN A 366 -0.38 -0.33 -17.48
CA GLN A 366 -0.91 -0.11 -18.83
C GLN A 366 -1.99 0.97 -18.83
N VAL A 367 -3.02 0.84 -17.97
CA VAL A 367 -4.15 1.80 -17.88
C VAL A 367 -3.65 3.23 -17.66
N LEU A 368 -2.76 3.44 -16.68
CA LEU A 368 -2.17 4.76 -16.43
C LEU A 368 -1.27 5.23 -17.58
N THR A 369 -0.56 4.33 -18.28
CA THR A 369 0.26 4.73 -19.44
C THR A 369 -0.64 5.23 -20.57
N VAL A 370 -1.75 4.54 -20.86
CA VAL A 370 -2.76 4.96 -21.85
C VAL A 370 -3.32 6.35 -21.53
N LEU A 371 -3.71 6.60 -20.27
CA LEU A 371 -4.21 7.92 -19.85
C LEU A 371 -3.17 9.05 -19.97
N ILE A 372 -1.89 8.77 -19.75
CA ILE A 372 -0.81 9.74 -20.02
C ILE A 372 -0.68 10.00 -21.53
N ASP A 373 -0.83 8.96 -22.37
CA ASP A 373 -0.61 8.99 -23.82
C ASP A 373 -1.79 9.49 -24.67
N GLN A 374 -3.02 9.48 -24.17
CA GLN A 374 -4.17 10.08 -24.86
C GLN A 374 -4.22 11.60 -24.65
N ASN A 375 -4.14 12.03 -23.38
CA ASN A 375 -4.34 13.42 -22.95
C ASN A 375 -3.10 14.33 -23.20
N LYS A 376 -2.37 14.11 -24.30
CA LYS A 376 -1.03 14.70 -24.53
C LYS A 376 -1.00 16.23 -24.54
N ASP A 377 -2.06 16.88 -25.05
CA ASP A 377 -2.08 18.32 -25.28
C ASP A 377 -2.50 19.16 -24.06
N GLY A 378 -2.82 18.51 -22.92
CA GLY A 378 -2.97 19.18 -21.61
C GLY A 378 -4.18 20.10 -21.46
N LYS A 379 -5.15 20.04 -22.39
CA LYS A 379 -6.44 20.76 -22.33
C LYS A 379 -7.58 19.91 -21.76
N ASP A 380 -7.24 18.72 -21.28
CA ASP A 380 -8.19 17.65 -20.95
C ASP A 380 -8.89 17.86 -19.60
N VAL A 381 -10.16 17.44 -19.55
CA VAL A 381 -11.06 17.62 -18.40
C VAL A 381 -10.58 16.87 -17.15
N ILE A 382 -9.59 15.96 -17.25
CA ILE A 382 -9.22 15.03 -16.17
C ILE A 382 -7.87 15.29 -15.49
N THR A 383 -6.88 15.90 -16.14
CA THR A 383 -5.49 15.98 -15.63
C THR A 383 -5.34 16.46 -14.18
N PRO A 384 -6.04 17.51 -13.69
CA PRO A 384 -5.97 17.92 -12.28
C PRO A 384 -6.24 16.79 -11.30
N GLY A 385 -7.42 16.17 -11.33
CA GLY A 385 -7.77 15.04 -10.47
C GLY A 385 -6.95 13.78 -10.73
N LEU A 386 -6.44 13.56 -11.95
CA LEU A 386 -5.52 12.45 -12.23
C LEU A 386 -4.16 12.64 -11.52
N VAL A 387 -3.62 13.86 -11.51
CA VAL A 387 -2.41 14.19 -10.74
C VAL A 387 -2.70 14.09 -9.23
N HIS A 388 -3.81 14.67 -8.75
CA HIS A 388 -4.18 14.57 -7.33
C HIS A 388 -4.42 13.12 -6.88
N LEU A 389 -5.05 12.26 -7.69
CA LEU A 389 -5.20 10.82 -7.42
C LEU A 389 -3.85 10.17 -7.12
N VAL A 390 -2.83 10.50 -7.91
CA VAL A 390 -1.47 9.97 -7.76
C VAL A 390 -0.80 10.49 -6.48
N PHE A 391 -1.09 11.72 -6.05
CA PHE A 391 -0.72 12.20 -4.72
C PHE A 391 -1.49 11.48 -3.60
N TYR A 392 -2.78 11.16 -3.76
CA TYR A 392 -3.53 10.31 -2.80
C TYR A 392 -2.98 8.88 -2.71
N LEU A 393 -2.43 8.31 -3.81
CA LEU A 393 -1.68 7.05 -3.77
C LEU A 393 -0.36 7.20 -3.01
N LEU A 394 0.34 8.34 -3.15
CA LEU A 394 1.61 8.63 -2.48
C LEU A 394 1.44 8.93 -0.97
N LYS A 395 0.31 9.50 -0.52
CA LYS A 395 -0.03 9.65 0.91
C LYS A 395 -0.49 8.33 1.57
N SER A 396 -0.83 7.29 0.80
CA SER A 396 -1.24 6.00 1.39
C SER A 396 -0.10 5.32 2.18
N GLN A 397 -0.40 4.46 3.14
CA GLN A 397 0.60 3.85 4.04
C GLN A 397 1.49 2.75 3.40
N SER A 398 1.43 2.51 2.08
CA SER A 398 2.07 1.32 1.45
C SER A 398 3.23 1.62 0.48
N PRO A 399 4.40 0.95 0.62
CA PRO A 399 5.61 1.17 -0.21
C PRO A 399 5.47 0.69 -1.66
N LYS A 400 4.94 -0.51 -1.84
CA LYS A 400 3.50 -0.55 -2.09
C LYS A 400 2.94 0.30 -3.26
N MET A 401 1.87 1.07 -2.99
CA MET A 401 1.33 2.15 -3.85
C MET A 401 2.34 3.24 -4.18
N HIS A 402 3.27 3.59 -3.28
CA HIS A 402 4.29 4.62 -3.55
C HIS A 402 5.06 4.34 -4.84
N THR A 403 5.42 3.06 -5.05
CA THR A 403 6.11 2.62 -6.28
C THR A 403 5.32 2.98 -7.54
N LEU A 404 3.99 2.83 -7.52
CA LEU A 404 3.12 3.16 -8.67
C LEU A 404 3.01 4.68 -8.86
N ALA A 405 2.80 5.43 -7.78
CA ALA A 405 2.70 6.88 -7.82
C ALA A 405 3.99 7.53 -8.36
N ILE A 406 5.16 7.10 -7.85
CA ILE A 406 6.46 7.59 -8.32
C ILE A 406 6.68 7.19 -9.79
N THR A 407 6.34 5.95 -10.17
CA THR A 407 6.44 5.50 -11.58
C THR A 407 5.54 6.31 -12.51
N PHE A 408 4.34 6.71 -12.06
CA PHE A 408 3.48 7.62 -12.81
C PHE A 408 4.13 8.98 -12.97
N LEU A 409 4.51 9.66 -11.88
CA LEU A 409 5.07 11.01 -11.92
C LEU A 409 6.36 11.07 -12.77
N THR A 410 7.21 10.05 -12.65
CA THR A 410 8.41 9.84 -13.49
C THR A 410 8.09 9.74 -14.99
N LYS A 411 7.00 9.07 -15.38
CA LYS A 411 6.54 9.02 -16.79
C LYS A 411 5.83 10.31 -17.22
N PHE A 412 5.07 10.93 -16.31
CA PHE A 412 4.21 12.08 -16.58
C PHE A 412 5.02 13.35 -16.83
N ILE A 413 5.95 13.73 -15.94
CA ILE A 413 6.77 14.94 -16.11
C ILE A 413 7.56 14.89 -17.42
N ARG A 414 8.17 13.74 -17.76
CA ARG A 414 8.88 13.53 -19.03
C ARG A 414 8.02 13.73 -20.28
N LYS A 415 6.69 13.60 -20.19
CA LYS A 415 5.76 13.85 -21.29
C LYS A 415 5.08 15.21 -21.22
N ARG A 416 4.97 15.82 -20.03
CA ARG A 416 4.31 17.12 -19.80
C ARG A 416 5.06 17.96 -18.76
N PHE A 417 6.26 18.41 -19.13
CA PHE A 417 7.17 19.18 -18.26
C PHE A 417 6.54 20.46 -17.68
N ILE A 418 5.53 21.04 -18.34
CA ILE A 418 4.74 22.19 -17.88
C ILE A 418 4.16 21.99 -16.47
N PHE A 419 3.71 20.78 -16.11
CA PHE A 419 3.19 20.51 -14.77
C PHE A 419 4.29 20.28 -13.72
N GLY A 420 5.56 20.17 -14.15
CA GLY A 420 6.71 19.89 -13.29
C GLY A 420 6.86 20.86 -12.13
N GLN A 421 6.71 22.17 -12.37
CA GLN A 421 6.83 23.16 -11.30
C GLN A 421 5.73 23.03 -10.23
N GLY A 422 4.51 22.67 -10.61
CA GLY A 422 3.40 22.41 -9.68
C GLY A 422 3.62 21.13 -8.86
N ILE A 423 4.01 20.04 -9.54
CA ILE A 423 4.27 18.74 -8.91
C ILE A 423 5.45 18.83 -7.93
N ILE A 424 6.57 19.45 -8.34
CA ILE A 424 7.76 19.60 -7.49
C ILE A 424 7.47 20.53 -6.31
N LYS A 425 6.67 21.59 -6.50
CA LYS A 425 6.21 22.43 -5.39
C LYS A 425 5.44 21.60 -4.35
N LEU A 426 4.43 20.83 -4.77
CA LEU A 426 3.59 20.06 -3.86
C LEU A 426 4.38 18.96 -3.12
N ILE A 427 5.34 18.31 -3.80
CA ILE A 427 6.26 17.34 -3.16
C ILE A 427 7.17 18.04 -2.14
N SER A 428 7.71 19.22 -2.45
CA SER A 428 8.50 20.00 -1.47
C SER A 428 7.70 20.35 -0.22
N GLU A 429 6.46 20.83 -0.38
CA GLU A 429 5.56 21.17 0.74
C GLU A 429 5.23 19.91 1.58
N TRP A 430 4.82 18.81 0.95
CA TRP A 430 4.49 17.56 1.65
C TRP A 430 5.69 16.91 2.34
N MET A 431 6.90 17.06 1.82
CA MET A 431 8.13 16.56 2.44
C MET A 431 8.59 17.40 3.66
N ILE A 432 8.11 18.65 3.78
CA ILE A 432 8.32 19.50 4.97
C ILE A 432 7.27 19.22 6.05
N VAL A 433 6.01 18.95 5.66
CA VAL A 433 4.92 18.61 6.57
C VAL A 433 5.05 17.17 7.09
N TYR A 434 5.04 16.18 6.20
CA TYR A 434 5.04 14.76 6.55
C TYR A 434 6.46 14.21 6.67
N GLN A 435 7.22 14.76 7.63
CA GLN A 435 8.66 14.54 7.79
C GLN A 435 9.01 13.05 7.94
N GLU A 436 8.21 12.27 8.66
CA GLU A 436 8.49 10.84 8.88
C GLU A 436 8.26 9.97 7.63
N GLN A 437 7.58 10.49 6.61
CA GLN A 437 7.16 9.76 5.42
C GLN A 437 8.20 9.83 4.29
N ASN A 438 9.03 8.79 4.18
CA ASN A 438 10.17 8.71 3.25
C ASN A 438 9.77 8.86 1.76
N GLN A 439 8.55 8.44 1.39
CA GLN A 439 8.16 8.32 -0.03
C GLN A 439 8.13 9.66 -0.78
N PHE A 440 7.99 10.80 -0.10
CA PHE A 440 8.09 12.12 -0.73
C PHE A 440 9.55 12.44 -1.11
N SER A 441 10.51 12.07 -0.27
CA SER A 441 11.94 12.13 -0.58
C SER A 441 12.34 11.12 -1.66
N GLU A 442 11.85 9.89 -1.61
CA GLU A 442 12.08 8.88 -2.66
C GLU A 442 11.51 9.35 -4.00
N CYS A 443 10.30 9.93 -4.00
CA CYS A 443 9.68 10.53 -5.18
C CYS A 443 10.54 11.66 -5.76
N LEU A 444 10.92 12.65 -4.95
CA LEU A 444 11.74 13.77 -5.42
C LEU A 444 13.11 13.30 -5.93
N THR A 445 13.71 12.30 -5.28
CA THR A 445 14.97 11.70 -5.71
C THR A 445 14.85 11.01 -7.07
N LEU A 446 13.79 10.22 -7.27
CA LEU A 446 13.55 9.54 -8.55
C LEU A 446 13.11 10.51 -9.66
N LEU A 447 12.45 11.62 -9.33
CA LEU A 447 12.19 12.72 -10.28
C LEU A 447 13.48 13.47 -10.68
N SER A 448 14.36 13.80 -9.73
CA SER A 448 15.69 14.37 -10.03
C SER A 448 16.55 13.47 -10.91
N VAL A 449 16.39 12.15 -10.82
CA VAL A 449 17.06 11.16 -11.71
C VAL A 449 16.32 11.01 -13.04
N ALA A 450 14.99 11.16 -13.05
CA ALA A 450 14.18 10.97 -14.25
C ALA A 450 14.29 12.14 -15.24
N ASP A 451 14.17 13.37 -14.75
CA ASP A 451 14.29 14.60 -15.53
C ASP A 451 15.00 15.67 -14.69
N THR A 452 16.33 15.55 -14.64
CA THR A 452 17.19 16.45 -13.87
C THR A 452 17.07 17.91 -14.34
N TYR A 453 16.69 18.16 -15.59
CA TYR A 453 16.58 19.52 -16.13
C TYR A 453 15.33 20.22 -15.59
N THR A 454 14.14 19.64 -15.81
CA THR A 454 12.86 20.21 -15.31
C THR A 454 12.87 20.40 -13.79
N VAL A 455 13.48 19.47 -13.04
CA VAL A 455 13.66 19.64 -11.58
C VAL A 455 14.65 20.76 -11.26
N SER A 456 15.76 20.91 -11.99
CA SER A 456 16.77 21.95 -11.70
C SER A 456 16.29 23.39 -11.90
N GLU A 457 15.31 23.63 -12.77
CA GLU A 457 14.65 24.93 -12.95
C GLU A 457 13.68 25.27 -11.80
N CYS A 458 13.24 24.27 -11.01
CA CYS A 458 12.35 24.44 -9.85
C CYS A 458 13.07 24.98 -8.60
N MET A 459 13.92 26.01 -8.77
CA MET A 459 14.83 26.52 -7.74
C MET A 459 14.11 26.97 -6.45
N LYS A 460 12.93 27.61 -6.54
CA LYS A 460 12.20 28.10 -5.34
C LYS A 460 11.75 26.95 -4.40
N PRO A 461 11.01 25.92 -4.86
CA PRO A 461 10.73 24.72 -4.06
C PRO A 461 11.97 23.99 -3.52
N ILE A 462 13.07 23.95 -4.29
CA ILE A 462 14.31 23.29 -3.87
C ILE A 462 14.96 24.08 -2.73
N GLN A 463 15.18 25.38 -2.91
CA GLN A 463 15.83 26.24 -1.92
C GLN A 463 15.06 26.22 -0.58
N SER A 464 13.73 26.31 -0.64
CA SER A 464 12.89 26.20 0.56
C SER A 464 13.12 24.89 1.31
N VAL A 465 13.21 23.76 0.62
CA VAL A 465 13.54 22.46 1.23
C VAL A 465 14.94 22.46 1.87
N LEU A 466 15.95 23.07 1.23
CA LEU A 466 17.31 23.16 1.79
C LEU A 466 17.36 24.02 3.06
N GLU A 467 16.61 25.13 3.09
CA GLU A 467 16.51 26.01 4.26
C GLU A 467 15.82 25.29 5.43
N HIS A 468 14.77 24.50 5.15
CA HIS A 468 14.09 23.68 6.16
C HIS A 468 14.97 22.57 6.74
N MET A 469 15.96 22.04 6.02
CA MET A 469 16.89 21.01 6.55
C MET A 469 17.68 21.46 7.79
N GLN A 470 17.79 22.76 8.06
CA GLN A 470 18.41 23.26 9.30
C GLN A 470 17.51 23.14 10.53
N TRP A 471 16.21 22.94 10.37
CA TRP A 471 15.21 22.88 11.45
C TRP A 471 14.77 21.44 11.75
N LEU A 472 14.75 20.59 10.71
CA LEU A 472 14.49 19.15 10.79
C LEU A 472 15.51 18.38 11.65
N SER A 473 15.16 17.16 12.03
CA SER A 473 16.12 16.24 12.66
C SER A 473 17.26 15.90 11.68
N GLY A 474 18.49 15.76 12.19
CA GLY A 474 19.66 15.56 11.34
C GLY A 474 19.58 14.31 10.47
N GLU A 475 18.97 13.23 10.99
CA GLU A 475 18.81 11.98 10.24
C GLU A 475 17.71 12.07 9.17
N GLN A 476 16.64 12.83 9.42
CA GLN A 476 15.64 13.16 8.40
C GLN A 476 16.23 14.01 7.28
N SER A 477 17.01 15.05 7.61
CA SER A 477 17.69 15.85 6.59
C SER A 477 18.69 15.03 5.77
N MET A 478 19.46 14.12 6.40
CA MET A 478 20.33 13.18 5.67
C MET A 478 19.54 12.24 4.75
N ARG A 479 18.34 11.79 5.15
CA ARG A 479 17.42 10.99 4.33
C ARG A 479 16.94 11.79 3.11
N MET A 480 16.49 13.02 3.33
CA MET A 480 16.01 13.94 2.30
C MET A 480 17.08 14.36 1.28
N MET A 481 18.32 14.60 1.72
CA MET A 481 19.38 15.24 0.92
C MET A 481 19.79 14.48 -0.36
N ASN A 482 19.35 13.24 -0.55
CA ASN A 482 19.73 12.40 -1.70
C ASN A 482 19.16 12.90 -3.04
N PHE A 483 18.03 13.64 -3.08
CA PHE A 483 17.48 14.18 -4.34
C PHE A 483 18.39 15.22 -5.02
N ILE A 484 19.35 15.79 -4.28
CA ILE A 484 20.26 16.81 -4.78
C ILE A 484 21.39 16.19 -5.62
N LEU A 485 21.72 14.91 -5.42
CA LEU A 485 22.88 14.26 -6.07
C LEU A 485 22.93 14.41 -7.61
N PRO A 486 21.81 14.30 -8.36
CA PRO A 486 21.79 14.58 -9.80
C PRO A 486 21.96 16.09 -10.11
N LEU A 487 21.30 16.94 -9.31
CA LEU A 487 21.22 18.39 -9.52
C LEU A 487 22.57 19.10 -9.37
N LEU A 488 23.44 18.64 -8.46
CA LEU A 488 24.77 19.23 -8.18
C LEU A 488 25.69 19.35 -9.41
N LYS A 489 25.48 18.51 -10.43
CA LYS A 489 26.27 18.51 -11.67
C LYS A 489 25.80 19.54 -12.70
N ILE A 490 24.55 19.98 -12.62
CA ILE A 490 23.91 20.85 -13.61
C ILE A 490 23.71 22.26 -13.04
N SER A 491 23.11 22.39 -11.85
CA SER A 491 22.80 23.69 -11.25
C SER A 491 23.87 24.12 -10.24
N ASN A 492 24.64 25.14 -10.61
CA ASN A 492 25.53 25.83 -9.67
C ASN A 492 24.73 26.46 -8.52
N ARG A 493 23.54 27.04 -8.79
CA ARG A 493 22.70 27.67 -7.76
C ARG A 493 22.27 26.69 -6.66
N VAL A 494 21.90 25.46 -7.02
CA VAL A 494 21.55 24.41 -6.04
C VAL A 494 22.77 23.94 -5.25
N ARG A 495 23.97 23.90 -5.88
CA ARG A 495 25.22 23.57 -5.19
C ARG A 495 25.60 24.63 -4.16
N ASP A 496 25.56 25.91 -4.55
CA ASP A 496 25.95 27.02 -3.69
C ASP A 496 24.98 27.18 -2.51
N ALA A 497 23.67 27.03 -2.74
CA ALA A 497 22.65 27.02 -1.69
C ALA A 497 22.83 25.83 -0.70
N LEU A 498 23.20 24.64 -1.20
CA LEU A 498 23.54 23.52 -0.33
C LEU A 498 24.80 23.80 0.51
N ILE A 499 25.85 24.39 -0.08
CA ILE A 499 27.09 24.69 0.63
C ILE A 499 26.83 25.69 1.78
N ASP A 500 26.07 26.75 1.55
CA ASP A 500 25.67 27.71 2.59
C ASP A 500 24.92 27.03 3.76
N VAL A 501 23.95 26.16 3.45
CA VAL A 501 23.20 25.38 4.44
C VAL A 501 24.12 24.43 5.24
N LEU A 502 25.06 23.76 4.59
CA LEU A 502 26.01 22.86 5.25
C LEU A 502 27.03 23.62 6.12
N CYS A 503 27.49 24.80 5.68
CA CYS A 503 28.34 25.69 6.48
C CYS A 503 27.64 26.15 7.75
N LYS A 504 26.40 26.63 7.65
CA LYS A 504 25.56 27.04 8.79
C LYS A 504 25.32 25.87 9.76
N ALA A 505 25.05 24.67 9.23
CA ALA A 505 24.87 23.47 10.03
C ALA A 505 26.16 22.99 10.74
N MET A 506 27.32 23.14 10.10
CA MET A 506 28.63 22.80 10.69
C MET A 506 28.98 23.68 11.90
N SER A 507 28.58 24.96 11.86
CA SER A 507 28.75 25.92 12.96
C SER A 507 27.72 25.76 14.09
N SER A 508 26.77 24.82 13.98
CA SER A 508 25.71 24.64 14.98
C SER A 508 26.17 23.84 16.20
N SER A 509 25.71 24.23 17.39
CA SER A 509 25.92 23.46 18.62
C SER A 509 25.34 22.04 18.55
N GLY A 510 24.24 21.84 17.82
CA GLY A 510 23.54 20.54 17.72
C GLY A 510 24.35 19.46 17.00
N ILE A 511 24.70 18.39 17.70
CA ILE A 511 25.53 17.29 17.17
C ILE A 511 24.94 16.64 15.91
N GLN A 512 23.61 16.53 15.84
CA GLN A 512 22.91 15.96 14.67
C GLN A 512 22.98 16.88 13.43
N LYS A 513 22.98 18.21 13.62
CA LYS A 513 23.16 19.17 12.51
C LYS A 513 24.59 19.12 11.98
N ARG A 514 25.58 18.91 12.85
CA ARG A 514 26.99 18.66 12.46
C ARG A 514 27.20 17.30 11.77
N ARG A 515 26.53 16.22 12.21
CA ARG A 515 26.52 14.93 11.47
C ARG A 515 25.94 15.10 10.06
N MET A 516 24.80 15.79 9.92
CA MET A 516 24.21 16.14 8.63
C MET A 516 25.17 16.96 7.75
N ALA A 517 25.87 17.95 8.32
CA ALA A 517 26.85 18.75 7.60
C ALA A 517 27.99 17.89 7.03
N ILE A 518 28.55 16.98 7.84
CA ILE A 518 29.59 16.02 7.40
C ILE A 518 29.06 15.11 6.29
N TYR A 519 27.84 14.59 6.41
CA TYR A 519 27.22 13.74 5.38
C TYR A 519 27.11 14.48 4.04
N GLY A 520 26.56 15.70 4.04
CA GLY A 520 26.40 16.54 2.85
C GLY A 520 27.73 16.96 2.21
N PHE A 521 28.73 17.37 3.00
CA PHE A 521 30.06 17.67 2.47
C PHE A 521 30.72 16.43 1.85
N CYS A 522 30.58 15.26 2.49
CA CYS A 522 31.06 14.01 1.92
C CYS A 522 30.26 13.56 0.68
N MET A 523 28.98 13.94 0.53
CA MET A 523 28.22 13.76 -0.72
C MET A 523 28.78 14.62 -1.87
N ILE A 524 29.16 15.87 -1.59
CA ILE A 524 29.80 16.75 -2.57
C ILE A 524 31.16 16.17 -3.00
N LEU A 525 32.02 15.76 -2.04
CA LEU A 525 33.32 15.15 -2.34
C LEU A 525 33.24 13.87 -3.20
N LYS A 526 32.19 13.05 -3.02
CA LYS A 526 31.91 11.85 -3.86
C LYS A 526 31.61 12.21 -5.32
N GLN A 527 31.05 13.39 -5.59
CA GLN A 527 30.63 13.84 -6.94
C GLN A 527 31.69 14.68 -7.68
N LEU A 528 32.65 15.29 -6.98
CA LEU A 528 33.61 16.27 -7.55
C LEU A 528 34.69 15.70 -8.50
N ASN A 529 34.59 14.44 -8.93
CA ASN A 529 35.59 13.83 -9.79
C ASN A 529 35.48 14.34 -11.26
N ASN A 530 36.59 14.88 -11.79
CA ASN A 530 36.87 15.26 -13.19
C ASN A 530 36.13 16.45 -13.87
N SER A 531 35.00 16.99 -13.39
CA SER A 531 34.17 17.89 -14.23
C SER A 531 34.68 19.33 -14.49
N ASN A 532 35.49 19.91 -13.58
CA ASN A 532 35.79 21.35 -13.61
C ASN A 532 37.19 21.68 -14.14
N ALA A 533 38.24 20.97 -13.68
CA ALA A 533 39.65 21.26 -14.01
C ALA A 533 39.96 21.22 -15.52
N VAL A 534 39.20 20.46 -16.32
CA VAL A 534 39.38 20.39 -17.79
C VAL A 534 38.78 21.60 -18.50
N ARG A 535 37.68 22.18 -18.00
CA ARG A 535 36.96 23.28 -18.67
C ARG A 535 37.75 24.58 -18.75
N GLN A 536 38.72 24.77 -17.86
CA GLN A 536 39.62 25.94 -17.82
C GLN A 536 40.55 26.07 -19.04
N THR A 537 40.47 25.18 -20.04
CA THR A 537 41.39 25.14 -21.18
C THR A 537 40.79 25.58 -22.54
N SER A 538 39.51 25.99 -22.62
CA SER A 538 38.90 26.28 -23.95
C SER A 538 37.82 27.37 -24.06
N SER A 539 37.31 27.97 -22.98
CA SER A 539 36.25 29.01 -23.10
C SER A 539 36.20 29.99 -21.93
N ALA A 540 36.23 31.30 -22.22
CA ALA A 540 36.29 32.39 -21.24
C ALA A 540 34.96 32.73 -20.54
N THR A 541 34.02 31.78 -20.45
CA THR A 541 32.63 32.02 -20.01
C THR A 541 32.25 31.35 -18.68
N SER A 542 33.18 30.65 -18.00
CA SER A 542 32.89 29.88 -16.77
C SER A 542 33.31 30.55 -15.46
N PHE A 543 33.32 31.89 -15.38
CA PHE A 543 33.81 32.63 -14.20
C PHE A 543 32.95 32.50 -12.92
N CYS A 544 31.70 32.03 -13.03
CA CYS A 544 30.73 32.16 -11.93
C CYS A 544 30.90 31.21 -10.72
N THR A 545 31.72 30.16 -10.77
CA THR A 545 31.86 29.21 -9.64
C THR A 545 32.92 29.60 -8.60
N GLN A 546 33.49 30.81 -8.70
CA GLN A 546 34.60 31.27 -7.84
C GLN A 546 34.26 32.50 -6.98
N HIS A 547 33.05 33.06 -7.09
CA HIS A 547 32.65 34.25 -6.32
C HIS A 547 31.89 33.94 -5.02
N SER A 548 31.36 32.72 -4.87
CA SER A 548 30.50 32.34 -3.73
C SER A 548 31.26 31.80 -2.51
N ILE A 549 32.59 31.57 -2.62
CA ILE A 549 33.36 30.72 -1.70
C ILE A 549 34.73 31.33 -1.38
N SER A 550 34.83 31.86 -0.14
CA SER A 550 35.96 32.51 0.55
C SER A 550 36.67 33.69 -0.13
N GLY A 551 37.12 34.66 0.68
CA GLY A 551 37.65 35.95 0.22
C GLY A 551 39.12 35.96 -0.24
N TYR A 552 39.72 34.82 -0.58
CA TYR A 552 41.18 34.68 -0.71
C TYR A 552 41.74 34.91 -2.13
N SER A 553 41.72 36.19 -2.53
CA SER A 553 42.57 36.84 -3.55
C SER A 553 42.72 36.20 -4.95
N ILE A 554 42.46 37.02 -5.97
CA ILE A 554 42.74 36.77 -7.39
C ILE A 554 44.19 36.31 -7.66
N MET A 555 45.17 36.71 -6.82
CA MET A 555 46.58 36.33 -7.01
C MET A 555 46.81 34.81 -6.96
N THR A 556 45.98 34.07 -6.23
CA THR A 556 46.09 32.61 -6.05
C THR A 556 45.84 31.83 -7.35
N GLN A 557 45.10 32.40 -8.30
CA GLN A 557 44.74 31.70 -9.54
C GLN A 557 45.94 31.60 -10.52
N ASN A 558 46.76 32.65 -10.61
CA ASN A 558 47.90 32.67 -11.52
C ASN A 558 48.98 31.62 -11.17
N THR A 559 49.10 31.25 -9.89
CA THR A 559 50.06 30.22 -9.41
C THR A 559 49.63 28.78 -9.71
N LEU A 560 48.35 28.54 -9.98
CA LEU A 560 47.81 27.23 -10.37
C LEU A 560 48.00 26.93 -11.87
N GLY A 561 48.25 27.96 -12.68
CA GLY A 561 48.50 27.81 -14.13
C GLY A 561 49.77 27.03 -14.48
N SER A 562 50.77 26.97 -13.58
CA SER A 562 52.06 26.31 -13.87
C SER A 562 51.95 24.79 -14.08
N ARG A 563 52.68 24.26 -15.07
CA ARG A 563 52.85 22.80 -15.28
C ARG A 563 53.54 22.09 -14.11
N SER A 564 54.22 22.80 -13.21
CA SER A 564 54.97 22.22 -12.08
C SER A 564 54.16 22.01 -10.79
N ASN A 565 52.91 22.49 -10.71
CA ASN A 565 52.15 22.49 -9.47
C ASN A 565 51.40 21.15 -9.26
N PRO A 566 51.71 20.35 -8.21
CA PRO A 566 51.05 19.06 -7.98
C PRO A 566 49.55 19.16 -7.64
N GLN A 567 49.07 20.33 -7.19
CA GLN A 567 47.66 20.55 -6.83
C GLN A 567 46.75 20.82 -8.04
N ARG A 568 47.31 20.96 -9.25
CA ARG A 568 46.63 21.35 -10.51
C ARG A 568 45.49 20.43 -10.96
N ASN A 569 45.28 19.30 -10.29
CA ASN A 569 44.20 18.33 -10.54
C ASN A 569 42.94 18.55 -9.68
N PHE A 570 42.95 19.50 -8.74
CA PHE A 570 41.89 19.67 -7.73
C PHE A 570 41.30 21.08 -7.72
N ASP A 571 39.97 21.13 -7.55
CA ASP A 571 39.20 22.38 -7.47
C ASP A 571 39.29 22.98 -6.07
N MET A 572 39.36 24.30 -5.93
CA MET A 572 39.59 25.00 -4.63
C MET A 572 38.53 24.61 -3.59
N LEU A 573 37.28 24.49 -4.03
CA LEU A 573 36.14 23.94 -3.28
C LEU A 573 36.49 22.64 -2.52
N THR A 574 37.27 21.75 -3.15
CA THR A 574 37.66 20.45 -2.56
C THR A 574 38.58 20.66 -1.35
N LEU A 575 39.52 21.60 -1.46
CA LEU A 575 40.48 21.91 -0.39
C LEU A 575 39.79 22.65 0.76
N GLU A 576 38.86 23.55 0.47
CA GLU A 576 38.05 24.22 1.51
C GLU A 576 37.15 23.23 2.26
N ILE A 577 36.43 22.35 1.57
CA ILE A 577 35.61 21.31 2.23
C ILE A 577 36.48 20.40 3.11
N ILE A 578 37.66 19.98 2.62
CA ILE A 578 38.60 19.19 3.43
C ILE A 578 39.13 19.99 4.63
N GLY A 579 39.34 21.30 4.48
CA GLY A 579 39.68 22.21 5.58
C GLY A 579 38.58 22.34 6.64
N MET A 580 37.31 22.41 6.23
CA MET A 580 36.16 22.40 7.16
C MET A 580 36.04 21.06 7.89
N LEU A 581 36.22 19.94 7.16
CA LEU A 581 36.17 18.59 7.73
C LEU A 581 37.34 18.31 8.69
N ARG A 582 38.52 18.94 8.50
CA ARG A 582 39.63 18.88 9.48
C ARG A 582 39.20 19.35 10.87
N ASN A 583 38.40 20.41 10.95
CA ASN A 583 37.93 20.96 12.23
C ASN A 583 36.98 19.98 12.98
N CYS A 584 36.44 18.96 12.30
CA CYS A 584 35.61 17.93 12.93
C CYS A 584 36.43 16.97 13.80
N LEU A 585 37.75 16.83 13.56
CA LEU A 585 38.65 15.97 14.34
C LEU A 585 38.84 16.44 15.79
N GLN A 586 38.62 17.74 16.05
CA GLN A 586 38.70 18.33 17.40
C GLN A 586 37.38 18.23 18.20
N GLN A 587 36.31 17.72 17.58
CA GLN A 587 34.97 17.70 18.19
C GLN A 587 34.69 16.41 18.98
N GLN A 588 33.42 16.20 19.35
CA GLN A 588 32.92 15.07 20.13
C GLN A 588 33.09 13.72 19.40
N PHE A 589 33.16 12.63 20.16
CA PHE A 589 33.37 11.25 19.68
C PHE A 589 32.53 10.85 18.46
N ASP A 590 31.23 11.09 18.50
CA ASP A 590 30.30 10.67 17.42
C ASP A 590 30.55 11.43 16.11
N ILE A 591 31.04 12.67 16.22
CA ILE A 591 31.43 13.48 15.05
C ILE A 591 32.67 12.88 14.38
N ARG A 592 33.67 12.43 15.16
CA ARG A 592 34.87 11.77 14.63
C ARG A 592 34.54 10.43 13.98
N CYS A 593 33.75 9.60 14.65
CA CYS A 593 33.29 8.33 14.09
C CYS A 593 32.48 8.54 12.78
N SER A 594 31.58 9.53 12.77
CA SER A 594 30.78 9.90 11.60
C SER A 594 31.65 10.47 10.45
N LEU A 595 32.75 11.16 10.76
CA LEU A 595 33.74 11.59 9.78
C LEU A 595 34.47 10.40 9.15
N TYR A 596 34.99 9.47 9.97
CA TYR A 596 35.76 8.32 9.46
C TYR A 596 34.92 7.46 8.50
N GLU A 597 33.67 7.12 8.86
CA GLU A 597 32.77 6.35 7.98
C GLU A 597 32.51 7.09 6.65
N ASN A 598 32.13 8.37 6.72
CA ASN A 598 31.72 9.11 5.53
C ASN A 598 32.88 9.49 4.61
N LEU A 599 34.07 9.74 5.18
CA LEU A 599 35.27 10.10 4.45
C LEU A 599 35.95 8.87 3.83
N GLN A 600 35.93 7.70 4.48
CA GLN A 600 36.28 6.42 3.83
C GLN A 600 35.40 6.21 2.59
N ARG A 601 34.08 6.35 2.75
CA ARG A 601 33.10 6.18 1.66
C ARG A 601 33.16 7.26 0.58
N ALA A 602 33.88 8.37 0.81
CA ALA A 602 34.24 9.34 -0.22
C ALA A 602 35.55 8.96 -0.93
N VAL A 603 36.58 8.55 -0.19
CA VAL A 603 37.87 8.06 -0.72
C VAL A 603 37.70 6.84 -1.64
N GLU A 604 36.87 5.87 -1.27
CA GLU A 604 36.66 4.65 -2.05
C GLU A 604 35.98 4.92 -3.42
N LEU A 605 35.18 5.99 -3.52
CA LEU A 605 34.56 6.46 -4.76
C LEU A 605 35.42 7.47 -5.52
N ASN A 606 36.32 8.16 -4.83
CA ASN A 606 37.20 9.18 -5.38
C ASN A 606 38.62 9.03 -4.81
N ALA A 607 39.35 8.04 -5.33
CA ALA A 607 40.73 7.74 -4.92
C ALA A 607 41.70 8.92 -5.07
N LYS A 608 41.35 9.95 -5.86
CA LYS A 608 42.16 11.17 -5.97
C LYS A 608 42.18 11.99 -4.66
N LEU A 609 41.18 11.85 -3.79
CA LEU A 609 41.14 12.56 -2.50
C LEU A 609 42.19 12.05 -1.49
N VAL A 610 42.72 10.84 -1.68
CA VAL A 610 43.55 10.14 -0.71
C VAL A 610 44.74 10.95 -0.20
N PRO A 611 45.56 11.66 -1.03
CA PRO A 611 46.71 12.41 -0.52
C PRO A 611 46.31 13.53 0.45
N HIS A 612 45.22 14.24 0.17
CA HIS A 612 44.71 15.32 1.04
C HIS A 612 44.01 14.79 2.29
N VAL A 613 43.31 13.65 2.18
CA VAL A 613 42.71 12.97 3.34
C VAL A 613 43.80 12.44 4.27
N LEU A 614 44.86 11.84 3.73
CA LEU A 614 46.03 11.42 4.50
C LEU A 614 46.73 12.64 5.15
N GLN A 615 46.97 13.72 4.40
CA GLN A 615 47.54 14.97 4.92
C GLN A 615 46.77 15.56 6.11
N VAL A 616 45.44 15.42 6.14
CA VAL A 616 44.60 15.90 7.25
C VAL A 616 44.57 14.92 8.43
N ILE A 617 44.47 13.60 8.16
CA ILE A 617 44.32 12.60 9.23
C ILE A 617 45.65 12.23 9.89
N ASP A 618 46.79 12.38 9.22
CA ASP A 618 48.10 11.94 9.70
C ASP A 618 48.49 12.55 11.05
N TRP A 619 48.35 13.88 11.22
CA TRP A 619 48.60 14.53 12.51
C TRP A 619 47.75 13.94 13.64
N HIS A 620 46.46 13.67 13.35
CA HIS A 620 45.52 13.09 14.31
C HIS A 620 45.90 11.64 14.62
N PHE A 621 46.23 10.84 13.61
CA PHE A 621 46.69 9.46 13.77
C PHE A 621 47.98 9.36 14.59
N ARG A 622 49.01 10.16 14.26
CA ARG A 622 50.28 10.20 15.01
C ARG A 622 50.08 10.61 16.46
N SER A 623 49.09 11.46 16.76
CA SER A 623 48.83 11.92 18.13
C SER A 623 48.43 10.82 19.13
N PHE A 624 48.09 9.60 18.70
CA PHE A 624 47.79 8.50 19.62
C PHE A 624 49.03 7.66 20.02
N PHE A 625 50.22 7.98 19.49
CA PHE A 625 51.45 7.21 19.71
C PHE A 625 52.57 8.11 20.25
N ASP A 626 53.10 7.75 21.42
CA ASP A 626 54.38 8.29 21.88
C ASP A 626 55.50 7.43 21.32
N THR A 627 56.35 8.04 20.50
CA THR A 627 57.50 7.39 19.85
C THR A 627 58.68 8.35 19.73
N PRO A 628 59.93 7.87 19.87
CA PRO A 628 61.10 8.65 19.51
C PRO A 628 61.12 8.92 17.99
N SER A 629 61.87 9.93 17.55
CA SER A 629 62.05 10.18 16.12
C SER A 629 62.72 8.98 15.44
N ALA A 630 62.74 8.98 14.10
CA ALA A 630 63.46 7.94 13.35
C ALA A 630 64.99 8.03 13.53
N GLU A 631 65.51 9.12 14.09
CA GLU A 631 66.94 9.39 14.28
C GLU A 631 67.40 9.13 15.72
N ASP A 632 66.51 9.20 16.72
CA ASP A 632 66.80 8.94 18.14
C ASP A 632 66.68 7.45 18.54
N ALA A 633 66.23 6.58 17.62
CA ALA A 633 65.87 5.19 17.90
C ALA A 633 67.09 4.25 17.97
N GLY A 634 67.79 4.25 19.10
CA GLY A 634 68.75 3.20 19.47
C GLY A 634 68.09 1.85 19.79
N ASP A 635 68.90 0.85 20.18
CA ASP A 635 68.44 -0.54 20.35
C ASP A 635 67.33 -0.75 21.41
N ASP A 636 67.17 0.13 22.39
CA ASP A 636 66.13 0.02 23.44
C ASP A 636 64.74 0.52 22.98
N LEU A 637 64.30 0.05 21.81
CA LEU A 637 62.96 0.30 21.25
C LEU A 637 61.82 -0.29 22.11
N ASP A 638 62.14 -1.05 23.16
CA ASP A 638 61.21 -1.76 24.04
C ASP A 638 60.58 -0.87 25.12
N THR A 639 61.29 0.16 25.60
CA THR A 639 60.83 0.98 26.74
C THR A 639 59.99 2.20 26.34
N VAL A 640 60.08 2.63 25.07
CA VAL A 640 59.62 3.97 24.62
C VAL A 640 58.30 3.96 23.86
N PHE A 641 57.99 2.96 23.01
CA PHE A 641 56.75 2.96 22.21
C PHE A 641 55.50 2.78 23.08
N ARG A 642 54.57 3.74 23.08
CA ARG A 642 53.33 3.67 23.87
C ARG A 642 52.10 4.21 23.11
N ILE A 643 50.94 3.64 23.41
CA ILE A 643 49.62 4.13 22.94
C ILE A 643 49.03 5.02 24.04
N ARG A 644 48.59 6.23 23.66
CA ARG A 644 48.01 7.22 24.57
C ARG A 644 46.53 6.95 24.85
N TYR A 645 46.27 5.93 25.66
CA TYR A 645 44.91 5.49 26.03
C TYR A 645 44.06 6.58 26.71
N ASP A 646 44.70 7.51 27.44
CA ASP A 646 44.10 8.71 28.04
C ASP A 646 43.45 9.66 27.00
N GLN A 647 43.90 9.60 25.75
CA GLN A 647 43.36 10.37 24.62
C GLN A 647 42.21 9.63 23.90
N LEU A 648 41.95 8.37 24.27
CA LEU A 648 40.80 7.58 23.81
C LEU A 648 39.67 7.58 24.84
N VAL A 649 40.01 7.39 26.12
CA VAL A 649 39.06 7.35 27.24
C VAL A 649 39.66 8.07 28.45
N SER A 650 38.88 8.89 29.14
CA SER A 650 39.20 9.35 30.49
C SER A 650 37.96 9.42 31.37
N SER A 651 38.15 9.54 32.68
CA SER A 651 37.09 9.89 33.63
C SER A 651 37.06 11.39 33.88
N SER A 652 35.90 11.99 34.19
CA SER A 652 35.85 13.31 34.85
C SER A 652 35.86 13.22 36.38
N ASP A 653 35.67 12.03 36.96
CA ASP A 653 35.63 11.79 38.40
C ASP A 653 36.55 10.64 38.86
N ASP A 654 37.02 10.72 40.11
CA ASP A 654 37.87 9.70 40.75
C ASP A 654 37.16 8.36 41.02
N GLN A 655 35.82 8.32 40.99
CA GLN A 655 35.03 7.10 41.23
C GLN A 655 34.76 6.31 39.93
N HIS A 656 35.20 6.83 38.77
CA HIS A 656 34.95 6.27 37.44
C HIS A 656 33.46 6.11 37.13
N MET A 657 32.65 7.12 37.49
CA MET A 657 31.21 7.19 37.25
C MET A 657 30.85 8.11 36.06
N GLU A 658 31.74 8.97 35.60
CA GLU A 658 31.58 9.83 34.43
C GLU A 658 32.65 9.56 33.38
N ILE A 659 32.37 8.64 32.45
CA ILE A 659 33.33 8.24 31.42
C ILE A 659 33.19 9.10 30.17
N GLN A 660 34.30 9.69 29.74
CA GLN A 660 34.42 10.46 28.51
C GLN A 660 35.17 9.64 27.45
N LEU A 661 34.43 9.17 26.44
CA LEU A 661 34.98 8.65 25.19
C LEU A 661 35.38 9.84 24.31
N LYS A 662 36.66 9.89 23.93
CA LYS A 662 37.22 10.96 23.09
C LYS A 662 37.36 10.51 21.64
N ASP A 663 37.85 9.30 21.41
CA ASP A 663 38.10 8.74 20.07
C ASP A 663 38.00 7.21 20.03
N ASN A 664 38.09 6.62 18.83
CA ASN A 664 38.18 5.18 18.61
C ASN A 664 39.36 4.87 17.68
N LEU A 665 40.51 4.51 18.28
CA LEU A 665 41.74 4.25 17.53
C LEU A 665 41.61 3.04 16.59
N GLY A 666 40.80 2.04 16.92
CA GLY A 666 40.54 0.91 16.02
C GLY A 666 39.86 1.33 14.71
N LYS A 667 38.78 2.10 14.81
CA LYS A 667 38.07 2.66 13.63
C LYS A 667 38.98 3.61 12.84
N LEU A 668 39.81 4.39 13.52
CA LEU A 668 40.82 5.25 12.89
C LEU A 668 41.91 4.43 12.16
N ILE A 669 42.40 3.34 12.76
CA ILE A 669 43.35 2.40 12.13
C ILE A 669 42.72 1.77 10.88
N GLN A 670 41.48 1.30 10.94
CA GLN A 670 40.76 0.74 9.78
C GLN A 670 40.57 1.76 8.66
N PHE A 671 40.18 3.00 8.99
CA PHE A 671 40.08 4.09 8.02
C PHE A 671 41.44 4.42 7.37
N VAL A 672 42.51 4.54 8.17
CA VAL A 672 43.88 4.76 7.70
C VAL A 672 44.36 3.61 6.82
N ALA A 673 44.12 2.36 7.23
CA ALA A 673 44.52 1.18 6.47
C ALA A 673 43.80 1.10 5.12
N ASN A 674 42.50 1.42 5.06
CA ASN A 674 41.76 1.54 3.80
C ASN A 674 42.32 2.66 2.92
N CYS A 675 42.61 3.85 3.46
CA CYS A 675 43.25 4.93 2.71
C CYS A 675 44.63 4.54 2.15
N LEU A 676 45.46 3.86 2.94
CA LEU A 676 46.77 3.34 2.50
C LEU A 676 46.63 2.26 1.42
N ALA A 677 45.67 1.34 1.54
CA ALA A 677 45.40 0.29 0.54
C ALA A 677 44.83 0.81 -0.80
N VAL A 678 44.31 2.05 -0.82
CA VAL A 678 44.01 2.79 -2.05
C VAL A 678 45.24 3.55 -2.54
N PHE A 679 46.01 4.19 -1.65
CA PHE A 679 47.24 4.92 -1.97
C PHE A 679 48.30 4.06 -2.66
N ASP A 680 48.52 2.83 -2.17
CA ASP A 680 49.46 1.84 -2.72
C ASP A 680 49.25 1.52 -4.20
N ARG A 681 48.07 1.85 -4.77
CA ARG A 681 47.73 1.67 -6.19
C ARG A 681 48.22 2.82 -7.09
N ALA A 682 48.49 3.99 -6.51
CA ALA A 682 48.94 5.19 -7.21
C ALA A 682 49.73 6.15 -6.26
N PRO A 683 50.84 5.69 -5.65
CA PRO A 683 51.51 6.41 -4.57
C PRO A 683 52.12 7.73 -5.06
N SER A 684 51.43 8.85 -4.77
CA SER A 684 51.81 10.18 -5.25
C SER A 684 51.18 11.28 -4.39
N GLY A 685 51.90 12.40 -4.23
CA GLY A 685 51.39 13.61 -3.56
C GLY A 685 51.39 13.62 -2.02
N TYR A 686 51.79 12.54 -1.35
CA TYR A 686 51.92 12.49 0.11
C TYR A 686 52.98 11.45 0.56
N ASP A 687 53.54 11.60 1.77
CA ASP A 687 54.53 10.66 2.34
C ASP A 687 53.91 9.83 3.47
N THR A 688 53.70 8.54 3.20
CA THR A 688 53.05 7.60 4.12
C THR A 688 54.04 6.76 4.95
N ARG A 689 55.34 7.05 4.90
CA ARG A 689 56.38 6.21 5.54
C ARG A 689 56.19 6.11 7.05
N GLU A 690 55.96 7.22 7.74
CA GLU A 690 55.82 7.21 9.20
C GLU A 690 54.50 6.56 9.66
N MET A 691 53.40 6.77 8.94
CA MET A 691 52.14 6.05 9.21
C MET A 691 52.35 4.53 9.10
N ASN A 692 53.14 4.07 8.12
CA ASN A 692 53.51 2.66 7.98
C ASN A 692 54.50 2.19 9.05
N ARG A 693 55.43 3.03 9.53
CA ARG A 693 56.33 2.73 10.66
C ARG A 693 55.52 2.48 11.93
N LEU A 694 54.67 3.44 12.31
CA LEU A 694 53.80 3.36 13.48
C LEU A 694 52.86 2.16 13.42
N MET A 695 52.23 1.89 12.26
CA MET A 695 51.36 0.72 12.11
C MET A 695 52.12 -0.61 12.23
N SER A 696 53.36 -0.67 11.75
CA SER A 696 54.19 -1.88 11.89
C SER A 696 54.65 -2.08 13.34
N PHE A 697 55.07 -1.01 14.03
CA PHE A 697 55.33 -1.06 15.47
C PHE A 697 54.09 -1.49 16.27
N CYS A 698 52.87 -1.05 15.90
CA CYS A 698 51.64 -1.54 16.54
C CYS A 698 51.49 -3.06 16.38
N VAL A 699 51.67 -3.60 15.17
CA VAL A 699 51.65 -5.06 14.92
C VAL A 699 52.68 -5.76 15.81
N ASP A 700 53.95 -5.38 15.72
CA ASP A 700 55.04 -6.12 16.36
C ASP A 700 54.97 -6.02 17.90
N ARG A 701 54.63 -4.85 18.44
CA ARG A 701 54.49 -4.62 19.89
C ARG A 701 53.27 -5.31 20.48
N MET A 702 52.16 -5.40 19.74
CA MET A 702 51.02 -6.20 20.17
C MET A 702 51.33 -7.69 20.09
N VAL A 703 51.78 -8.22 18.94
CA VAL A 703 52.15 -9.65 18.76
C VAL A 703 53.13 -10.14 19.83
N ALA A 704 54.15 -9.34 20.18
CA ALA A 704 55.12 -9.66 21.22
C ALA A 704 54.57 -9.56 22.67
N ASN A 705 53.33 -9.13 22.85
CA ASN A 705 52.67 -8.83 24.12
C ASN A 705 53.47 -7.81 24.98
N ARG A 706 54.08 -6.82 24.32
CA ARG A 706 54.92 -5.78 24.95
C ARG A 706 54.21 -4.43 25.14
N LEU A 707 53.01 -4.26 24.60
CA LEU A 707 52.11 -3.17 25.00
C LEU A 707 51.37 -3.57 26.28
N PRO A 708 51.37 -2.74 27.34
CA PRO A 708 50.65 -3.04 28.57
C PRO A 708 49.14 -2.99 28.32
N LEU A 709 48.52 -4.17 28.27
CA LEU A 709 47.07 -4.35 28.39
C LEU A 709 46.67 -4.18 29.86
N GLU A 710 45.45 -3.72 30.11
CA GLU A 710 45.09 -3.24 31.45
C GLU A 710 44.88 -4.39 32.45
N GLU A 711 45.35 -4.22 33.69
CA GLU A 711 45.20 -5.27 34.70
C GLU A 711 43.73 -5.53 35.04
N ILE A 712 43.36 -6.81 35.04
CA ILE A 712 42.05 -7.34 35.48
C ILE A 712 41.88 -7.25 37.03
N THR A 713 42.80 -6.59 37.73
CA THR A 713 42.80 -6.44 39.20
C THR A 713 41.53 -5.70 39.68
N PRO A 714 40.77 -6.26 40.66
CA PRO A 714 39.59 -5.59 41.21
C PRO A 714 39.94 -4.25 41.90
N PRO A 715 39.00 -3.28 41.97
CA PRO A 715 37.62 -3.36 41.52
C PRO A 715 37.44 -3.23 40.00
N ALA A 716 36.36 -3.80 39.47
CA ALA A 716 35.93 -3.54 38.10
C ALA A 716 35.32 -2.13 38.00
N THR A 717 35.90 -1.26 37.19
CA THR A 717 35.45 0.14 37.00
C THR A 717 34.94 0.37 35.58
N HIS A 718 34.19 1.45 35.36
CA HIS A 718 33.66 1.78 34.03
C HIS A 718 34.80 2.15 33.06
N LEU A 719 35.84 2.82 33.57
CA LEU A 719 37.06 3.13 32.84
C LEU A 719 37.76 1.85 32.34
N LYS A 720 37.96 0.85 33.22
CA LYS A 720 38.55 -0.45 32.84
C LYS A 720 37.78 -1.14 31.70
N CYS A 721 36.45 -1.18 31.80
CA CYS A 721 35.62 -1.78 30.76
C CYS A 721 35.74 -1.04 29.43
N ALA A 722 35.74 0.30 29.45
CA ALA A 722 35.87 1.12 28.25
C ALA A 722 37.28 1.02 27.61
N LEU A 723 38.34 0.91 28.40
CA LEU A 723 39.70 0.74 27.92
C LEU A 723 39.94 -0.64 27.28
N VAL A 724 39.44 -1.72 27.90
CA VAL A 724 39.47 -3.07 27.29
C VAL A 724 38.69 -3.10 25.96
N LEU A 725 37.55 -2.41 25.88
CA LEU A 725 36.80 -2.26 24.61
C LEU A 725 37.62 -1.53 23.53
N GLN A 726 38.38 -0.48 23.87
CA GLN A 726 39.28 0.17 22.90
C GLN A 726 40.48 -0.72 22.52
N GLN A 727 41.00 -1.52 23.44
CA GLN A 727 42.08 -2.49 23.15
C GLN A 727 41.62 -3.57 22.16
N LEU A 728 40.38 -4.07 22.30
CA LEU A 728 39.74 -4.95 21.32
C LEU A 728 39.62 -4.27 19.94
N ASN A 729 39.09 -3.04 19.88
CA ASN A 729 38.98 -2.26 18.64
C ASN A 729 40.34 -2.09 17.94
N ILE A 730 41.41 -1.83 18.70
CA ILE A 730 42.77 -1.66 18.15
C ILE A 730 43.27 -2.96 17.51
N ILE A 731 43.09 -4.12 18.16
CA ILE A 731 43.46 -5.42 17.57
C ILE A 731 42.68 -5.67 16.28
N GLU A 732 41.37 -5.42 16.28
CA GLU A 732 40.53 -5.59 15.09
C GLU A 732 40.95 -4.67 13.93
N GLY A 733 41.33 -3.42 14.23
CA GLY A 733 41.89 -2.49 13.25
C GLY A 733 43.23 -2.97 12.68
N ILE A 734 44.10 -3.53 13.51
CA ILE A 734 45.39 -4.08 13.07
C ILE A 734 45.19 -5.35 12.21
N ILE A 735 44.25 -6.23 12.57
CA ILE A 735 43.87 -7.38 11.73
C ILE A 735 43.37 -6.90 10.37
N CYS A 736 42.54 -5.85 10.32
CA CYS A 736 42.14 -5.18 9.08
C CYS A 736 43.36 -4.67 8.27
N HIS A 737 44.33 -4.00 8.90
CA HIS A 737 45.57 -3.57 8.22
C HIS A 737 46.35 -4.75 7.60
N LEU A 738 46.53 -5.83 8.36
CA LEU A 738 47.23 -7.03 7.89
C LEU A 738 46.50 -7.71 6.73
N LEU A 739 45.17 -7.80 6.79
CA LEU A 739 44.34 -8.30 5.70
C LEU A 739 44.44 -7.43 4.45
N LEU A 740 44.40 -6.10 4.57
CA LEU A 740 44.53 -5.19 3.43
C LEU A 740 45.94 -5.26 2.79
N LYS A 741 46.99 -5.37 3.62
CA LYS A 741 48.41 -5.45 3.21
C LYS A 741 48.85 -6.85 2.74
N SER A 742 48.02 -7.88 2.92
CA SER A 742 48.33 -9.27 2.54
C SER A 742 48.59 -9.44 1.04
N LYS A 743 49.66 -10.19 0.72
CA LYS A 743 50.08 -10.62 -0.63
C LYS A 743 50.72 -12.01 -0.47
N PRO A 744 50.67 -12.94 -1.44
CA PRO A 744 51.18 -14.32 -1.26
C PRO A 744 52.64 -14.37 -0.80
N GLN A 745 53.43 -13.42 -1.30
CA GLN A 745 54.84 -13.22 -0.97
C GLN A 745 55.10 -12.97 0.54
N ASN A 746 54.18 -12.30 1.25
CA ASN A 746 54.45 -11.71 2.57
C ASN A 746 53.89 -12.53 3.74
N ASN A 747 54.30 -12.17 4.95
CA ASN A 747 53.96 -12.87 6.20
C ASN A 747 52.88 -12.14 7.01
N ALA A 748 52.18 -11.15 6.44
CA ALA A 748 51.18 -10.35 7.17
C ALA A 748 50.05 -11.21 7.74
N VAL A 749 49.64 -12.22 6.98
CA VAL A 749 48.60 -13.20 7.36
C VAL A 749 49.00 -14.00 8.62
N CYS A 750 50.29 -14.32 8.80
CA CYS A 750 50.76 -15.11 9.94
C CYS A 750 50.56 -14.39 11.28
N GLN A 751 50.54 -13.06 11.30
CA GLN A 751 50.38 -12.25 12.51
C GLN A 751 48.92 -12.15 12.99
N ILE A 752 47.94 -12.61 12.19
CA ILE A 752 46.52 -12.58 12.56
C ILE A 752 46.23 -13.51 13.75
N LEU A 753 46.81 -14.72 13.78
CA LEU A 753 46.54 -15.69 14.85
C LEU A 753 47.12 -15.27 16.22
N PRO A 754 48.38 -14.79 16.34
CA PRO A 754 48.89 -14.22 17.60
C PRO A 754 48.03 -13.07 18.14
N LEU A 755 47.61 -12.15 17.27
CA LEU A 755 46.74 -11.02 17.64
C LEU A 755 45.36 -11.50 18.10
N PHE A 756 44.75 -12.46 17.39
CA PHE A 756 43.47 -13.03 17.77
C PHE A 756 43.54 -13.78 19.11
N ASN A 757 44.65 -14.46 19.40
CA ASN A 757 44.88 -15.09 20.71
C ASN A 757 44.98 -14.06 21.86
N GLN A 758 45.28 -12.79 21.57
CA GLN A 758 45.22 -11.69 22.55
C GLN A 758 43.81 -11.09 22.65
N HIS A 759 43.11 -10.97 21.52
CA HIS A 759 41.69 -10.58 21.47
C HIS A 759 40.84 -11.52 22.34
N CYS A 760 41.03 -12.83 22.24
CA CYS A 760 40.38 -13.82 23.11
C CYS A 760 40.63 -13.57 24.60
N LYS A 761 41.88 -13.30 25.01
CA LYS A 761 42.22 -12.98 26.41
C LYS A 761 41.56 -11.69 26.89
N LEU A 762 41.42 -10.69 26.03
CA LEU A 762 40.69 -9.46 26.34
C LEU A 762 39.18 -9.67 26.43
N LEU A 763 38.58 -10.54 25.61
CA LEU A 763 37.18 -10.97 25.74
C LEU A 763 36.93 -11.67 27.08
N GLU A 764 37.81 -12.59 27.49
CA GLU A 764 37.77 -13.24 28.80
C GLU A 764 37.90 -12.23 29.95
N SER A 765 38.79 -11.25 29.80
CA SER A 765 38.99 -10.16 30.76
C SER A 765 37.74 -9.28 30.89
N LEU A 766 37.13 -8.89 29.77
CA LEU A 766 35.87 -8.12 29.74
C LEU A 766 34.71 -8.89 30.39
N LYS A 767 34.62 -10.20 30.14
CA LYS A 767 33.64 -11.10 30.76
C LYS A 767 33.84 -11.19 32.28
N ALA A 768 35.08 -11.30 32.75
CA ALA A 768 35.42 -11.29 34.18
C ALA A 768 35.04 -9.95 34.86
N LEU A 769 35.34 -8.81 34.21
CA LEU A 769 34.91 -7.47 34.67
C LEU A 769 33.38 -7.34 34.74
N SER A 770 32.67 -7.83 33.71
CA SER A 770 31.21 -7.86 33.66
C SER A 770 30.61 -8.65 34.82
N ASP A 771 31.15 -9.83 35.12
CA ASP A 771 30.65 -10.69 36.21
C ASP A 771 31.06 -10.19 37.61
N ALA A 772 32.20 -9.53 37.75
CA ALA A 772 32.57 -8.80 38.97
C ALA A 772 31.60 -7.62 39.23
N SER A 773 31.28 -6.84 38.20
CA SER A 773 30.30 -5.74 38.27
C SER A 773 28.90 -6.23 38.65
N LYS A 774 28.42 -7.32 38.02
CA LYS A 774 27.15 -7.98 38.38
C LYS A 774 27.13 -8.43 39.84
N LYS A 775 28.24 -8.99 40.37
CA LYS A 775 28.36 -9.38 41.79
C LYS A 775 28.27 -8.17 42.72
N ALA A 776 29.00 -7.09 42.44
CA ALA A 776 28.95 -5.85 43.22
C ALA A 776 27.54 -5.22 43.24
N HIS A 777 26.89 -5.09 42.07
CA HIS A 777 25.51 -4.61 41.97
C HIS A 777 24.50 -5.49 42.73
N LYS A 778 24.72 -6.82 42.78
CA LYS A 778 23.86 -7.76 43.50
C LYS A 778 24.03 -7.66 45.03
N GLN A 779 25.24 -7.38 45.51
CA GLN A 779 25.51 -7.06 46.92
C GLN A 779 24.90 -5.72 47.33
N LEU A 780 25.09 -4.66 46.53
CA LEU A 780 24.45 -3.35 46.74
C LEU A 780 22.92 -3.45 46.80
N LYS A 781 22.29 -4.29 45.97
CA LYS A 781 20.84 -4.56 46.05
C LYS A 781 20.39 -5.33 47.31
N GLN A 782 21.29 -6.01 48.01
CA GLN A 782 20.97 -6.67 49.28
C GLN A 782 21.07 -5.70 50.47
N THR A 783 22.06 -4.80 50.49
CA THR A 783 22.17 -3.74 51.53
C THR A 783 21.19 -2.59 51.33
N ALA A 784 20.83 -2.22 50.09
CA ALA A 784 19.91 -1.11 49.80
C ALA A 784 18.44 -1.34 50.19
N LYS A 785 18.09 -2.45 50.86
CA LYS A 785 16.70 -2.74 51.28
C LYS A 785 16.09 -1.70 52.23
N ASN A 786 16.92 -0.89 52.89
CA ASN A 786 16.50 0.10 53.88
C ASN A 786 16.62 1.58 53.42
N ASN A 787 16.99 1.87 52.16
CA ASN A 787 16.99 3.27 51.66
C ASN A 787 16.70 3.35 50.16
N SER A 788 15.62 4.05 49.79
CA SER A 788 14.99 3.91 48.46
C SER A 788 15.40 4.98 47.43
N THR A 789 16.63 5.50 47.45
CA THR A 789 17.00 6.71 46.68
C THR A 789 18.25 6.61 45.80
N SER A 790 19.18 5.68 46.02
CA SER A 790 20.41 5.57 45.23
C SER A 790 20.19 4.95 43.84
N THR A 791 19.80 5.78 42.86
CA THR A 791 20.13 5.52 41.46
C THR A 791 21.64 5.65 41.26
N CYS A 792 22.25 4.73 40.52
CA CYS A 792 23.67 4.80 40.20
C CYS A 792 23.85 5.84 39.09
N ASN A 793 24.44 6.99 39.42
CA ASN A 793 24.61 8.12 38.49
C ASN A 793 25.82 7.90 37.56
N LEU A 794 25.80 6.80 36.81
CA LEU A 794 26.74 6.54 35.72
C LEU A 794 26.41 7.44 34.53
N THR A 795 27.38 8.17 34.00
CA THR A 795 27.28 8.85 32.70
C THR A 795 28.36 8.38 31.72
N LEU A 796 28.02 8.42 30.43
CA LEU A 796 28.92 8.23 29.30
C LEU A 796 28.77 9.45 28.39
N ASN A 797 29.83 10.23 28.19
CA ASN A 797 29.78 11.53 27.49
C ASN A 797 28.67 12.48 28.03
N GLY A 798 28.39 12.41 29.34
CA GLY A 798 27.32 13.18 30.00
C GLY A 798 25.91 12.59 29.86
N VAL A 799 25.71 11.51 29.11
CA VAL A 799 24.42 10.82 28.99
C VAL A 799 24.29 9.78 30.11
N PRO A 800 23.22 9.75 30.92
CA PRO A 800 23.06 8.79 32.01
C PRO A 800 22.79 7.37 31.49
N VAL A 801 23.60 6.39 31.90
CA VAL A 801 23.55 4.99 31.44
C VAL A 801 23.16 4.05 32.60
N LYS A 802 22.31 3.05 32.33
CA LYS A 802 21.73 2.18 33.38
C LYS A 802 22.67 1.08 33.90
N THR A 803 23.75 0.76 33.17
CA THR A 803 24.69 -0.34 33.42
C THR A 803 26.02 -0.08 32.72
N MET A 804 27.11 -0.75 33.14
CA MET A 804 28.35 -0.80 32.34
C MET A 804 28.07 -1.35 30.94
N CYS A 805 28.61 -0.71 29.91
CA CYS A 805 28.78 -1.37 28.62
C CYS A 805 29.86 -2.46 28.78
N THR A 806 29.49 -3.72 28.56
CA THR A 806 30.40 -4.89 28.65
C THR A 806 30.17 -5.90 27.51
N GLN A 807 29.44 -5.50 26.46
CA GLN A 807 29.39 -6.23 25.21
C GLN A 807 30.36 -5.56 24.22
N PRO A 808 31.21 -6.33 23.52
CA PRO A 808 32.11 -5.80 22.50
C PRO A 808 31.36 -5.61 21.17
N ASP A 809 31.39 -4.39 20.63
CA ASP A 809 31.00 -4.11 19.26
C ASP A 809 32.21 -4.32 18.33
N ASN A 810 32.10 -5.25 17.39
CA ASN A 810 33.14 -5.46 16.37
C ASN A 810 33.15 -4.31 15.34
N ILE A 811 34.35 -3.87 14.94
CA ILE A 811 34.48 -2.72 14.02
C ILE A 811 34.55 -3.08 12.54
N TRP A 812 34.69 -4.37 12.19
CA TRP A 812 34.91 -4.79 10.81
C TRP A 812 33.73 -4.43 9.89
N ASP A 813 34.08 -3.96 8.69
CA ASP A 813 33.11 -3.76 7.61
C ASP A 813 33.04 -5.00 6.70
N LEU A 814 32.01 -5.04 5.85
CA LEU A 814 31.74 -6.21 5.01
C LEU A 814 32.90 -6.56 4.05
N ALA A 815 33.78 -5.62 3.68
CA ALA A 815 34.95 -5.95 2.83
C ALA A 815 36.05 -6.69 3.62
N ILE A 816 36.15 -6.42 4.94
CA ILE A 816 37.11 -7.09 5.81
C ILE A 816 36.60 -8.48 6.19
N LEU A 817 35.28 -8.61 6.43
CA LEU A 817 34.63 -9.90 6.70
C LEU A 817 34.66 -10.83 5.48
N ASP A 818 34.29 -10.34 4.30
CA ASP A 818 34.47 -11.02 3.00
C ASP A 818 35.90 -11.58 2.83
N LYS A 819 36.91 -10.74 3.08
CA LYS A 819 38.31 -11.14 2.98
C LYS A 819 38.76 -12.11 4.08
N LEU A 820 38.16 -12.09 5.27
CA LEU A 820 38.37 -13.08 6.34
C LEU A 820 37.74 -14.44 5.99
N LEU A 821 36.52 -14.45 5.45
CA LEU A 821 35.83 -15.67 5.03
C LEU A 821 36.59 -16.35 3.89
N HIS A 822 37.02 -15.60 2.87
CA HIS A 822 37.91 -16.11 1.84
C HIS A 822 39.19 -16.73 2.44
N LEU A 823 39.86 -16.03 3.37
CA LEU A 823 41.09 -16.54 4.02
C LEU A 823 40.88 -17.87 4.76
N LEU A 824 39.74 -18.03 5.43
CA LEU A 824 39.44 -19.17 6.30
C LEU A 824 38.72 -20.34 5.61
N LEU A 825 37.93 -20.09 4.58
CA LEU A 825 36.99 -21.07 4.00
C LEU A 825 37.31 -21.52 2.57
N ASP A 826 38.03 -20.73 1.77
CA ASP A 826 38.45 -21.19 0.43
C ASP A 826 39.59 -22.21 0.53
N ASP A 827 39.57 -23.23 -0.34
CA ASP A 827 40.68 -24.18 -0.45
C ASP A 827 42.00 -23.43 -0.83
N VAL A 828 41.92 -22.45 -1.75
CA VAL A 828 43.06 -21.67 -2.29
C VAL A 828 42.81 -20.16 -2.17
N VAL A 829 43.73 -19.42 -1.54
CA VAL A 829 43.56 -17.98 -1.23
C VAL A 829 44.51 -17.12 -2.06
N ALA A 830 43.96 -16.28 -2.95
CA ALA A 830 44.74 -15.49 -3.93
C ALA A 830 45.72 -14.46 -3.31
N PHE A 831 45.62 -14.17 -2.02
CA PHE A 831 46.46 -13.18 -1.31
C PHE A 831 47.34 -13.78 -0.19
N ALA A 832 47.39 -15.12 -0.05
CA ALA A 832 48.15 -15.81 0.99
C ALA A 832 48.83 -17.08 0.43
N ALA A 833 50.02 -17.44 0.94
CA ALA A 833 50.62 -18.74 0.60
C ALA A 833 49.89 -19.87 1.37
N PRO A 834 49.65 -21.07 0.76
CA PRO A 834 48.86 -22.13 1.38
C PRO A 834 49.34 -22.54 2.77
N GLU A 835 50.65 -22.73 2.94
CA GLU A 835 51.33 -23.04 4.22
C GLU A 835 50.95 -22.08 5.36
N LYS A 836 50.75 -20.80 5.03
CA LYS A 836 50.42 -19.72 5.98
C LYS A 836 48.93 -19.69 6.34
N THR A 837 48.08 -20.36 5.58
CA THR A 837 46.62 -20.43 5.82
C THR A 837 46.21 -21.61 6.69
N VAL A 838 46.91 -22.76 6.61
CA VAL A 838 46.53 -24.00 7.32
C VAL A 838 46.28 -23.76 8.81
N LEU A 839 47.23 -23.11 9.50
CA LEU A 839 47.15 -22.83 10.95
C LEU A 839 45.97 -21.91 11.35
N LEU A 840 45.49 -21.06 10.43
CA LEU A 840 44.34 -20.20 10.64
C LEU A 840 43.03 -20.98 10.45
N ARG A 841 42.96 -21.81 9.40
CA ARG A 841 41.78 -22.64 9.10
C ARG A 841 41.55 -23.72 10.15
N SER A 842 42.62 -24.29 10.71
CA SER A 842 42.55 -25.26 11.82
C SER A 842 42.22 -24.64 13.18
N ASN A 843 42.03 -23.32 13.29
CA ASN A 843 41.71 -22.65 14.55
C ASN A 843 40.19 -22.46 14.69
N GLU A 844 39.51 -23.45 15.28
CA GLU A 844 38.06 -23.39 15.52
C GLU A 844 37.60 -22.08 16.19
N PRO A 845 38.28 -21.52 17.23
CA PRO A 845 37.85 -20.27 17.85
C PRO A 845 37.82 -19.07 16.89
N LEU A 846 38.81 -18.96 15.99
CA LEU A 846 38.85 -17.92 14.97
C LEU A 846 37.74 -18.09 13.92
N VAL A 847 37.52 -19.31 13.45
CA VAL A 847 36.46 -19.63 12.48
C VAL A 847 35.08 -19.31 13.09
N ARG A 848 34.81 -19.79 14.31
CA ARG A 848 33.58 -19.49 15.06
C ARG A 848 33.38 -17.99 15.27
N TYR A 849 34.43 -17.25 15.67
CA TYR A 849 34.33 -15.79 15.86
C TYR A 849 33.97 -15.08 14.55
N VAL A 850 34.70 -15.33 13.46
CA VAL A 850 34.44 -14.68 12.16
C VAL A 850 33.04 -15.00 11.63
N LEU A 851 32.56 -16.24 11.77
CA LEU A 851 31.19 -16.59 11.39
C LEU A 851 30.15 -15.85 12.24
N SER A 852 30.31 -15.82 13.57
CA SER A 852 29.36 -15.14 14.47
C SER A 852 29.32 -13.61 14.25
N VAL A 853 30.48 -12.99 14.01
CA VAL A 853 30.58 -11.56 13.67
C VAL A 853 30.00 -11.29 12.29
N THR A 854 30.21 -12.17 11.30
CA THR A 854 29.60 -12.01 9.98
C THR A 854 28.08 -12.06 10.08
N ALA A 855 27.51 -13.03 10.80
CA ALA A 855 26.07 -13.14 11.01
C ALA A 855 25.50 -11.87 11.66
N SER A 856 26.08 -11.41 12.76
CA SER A 856 25.68 -10.18 13.46
C SER A 856 25.84 -8.92 12.59
N ARG A 857 26.91 -8.83 11.79
CA ARG A 857 27.13 -7.68 10.90
C ARG A 857 26.18 -7.68 9.70
N VAL A 858 25.83 -8.85 9.16
CA VAL A 858 24.82 -9.02 8.12
C VAL A 858 23.41 -8.74 8.65
N GLU A 859 23.10 -9.12 9.89
CA GLU A 859 21.88 -8.69 10.58
C GLU A 859 21.81 -7.16 10.72
N SER A 860 22.91 -6.51 11.17
CA SER A 860 22.93 -5.05 11.38
C SER A 860 22.55 -4.23 10.13
N ILE A 861 22.72 -4.78 8.93
CA ILE A 861 22.30 -4.14 7.66
C ILE A 861 20.79 -3.81 7.66
N ARG A 862 19.97 -4.63 8.33
CA ARG A 862 18.51 -4.42 8.45
C ARG A 862 18.13 -3.30 9.43
N LEU A 863 19.03 -2.96 10.35
CA LEU A 863 18.85 -1.95 11.40
C LEU A 863 19.56 -0.62 11.07
N GLU A 864 20.29 -0.57 9.96
CA GLU A 864 20.97 0.64 9.48
C GLU A 864 19.96 1.66 8.90
N PRO A 865 20.09 2.96 9.21
CA PRO A 865 19.04 3.95 8.94
C PRO A 865 18.88 4.27 7.44
N ASP A 866 17.63 4.55 7.05
CA ASP A 866 17.15 4.89 5.70
C ASP A 866 18.10 5.75 4.85
N TYR A 867 18.75 6.75 5.46
CA TYR A 867 19.64 7.68 4.74
C TYR A 867 20.85 7.00 4.09
N LYS A 868 21.25 5.80 4.55
CA LYS A 868 22.30 4.99 3.92
C LYS A 868 21.84 4.33 2.60
N GLN A 869 20.54 4.40 2.27
CA GLN A 869 19.88 3.94 1.03
C GLN A 869 20.30 2.53 0.58
N LEU A 870 20.33 1.58 1.52
CA LEU A 870 20.97 0.28 1.32
C LEU A 870 20.35 -0.54 0.19
N ALA A 871 19.01 -0.57 0.05
CA ALA A 871 18.30 -1.21 -1.07
C ALA A 871 18.79 -0.77 -2.47
N TYR A 872 19.30 0.46 -2.59
CA TYR A 872 19.86 1.04 -3.81
C TYR A 872 21.41 0.90 -3.90
N SER A 873 22.09 0.54 -2.81
CA SER A 873 23.53 0.34 -2.74
C SER A 873 24.00 -0.90 -3.50
N LYS A 874 24.34 -0.74 -4.79
CA LYS A 874 24.95 -1.79 -5.62
C LYS A 874 26.21 -2.41 -4.99
N ARG A 875 26.98 -1.64 -4.21
CA ARG A 875 28.16 -2.13 -3.48
C ARG A 875 27.75 -3.06 -2.34
N THR A 876 26.87 -2.62 -1.45
CA THR A 876 26.49 -3.40 -0.26
C THR A 876 25.77 -4.69 -0.68
N PHE A 877 24.90 -4.60 -1.69
CA PHE A 877 24.28 -5.78 -2.32
C PHE A 877 25.33 -6.76 -2.86
N LYS A 878 26.35 -6.28 -3.59
CA LYS A 878 27.45 -7.14 -4.05
C LYS A 878 28.20 -7.77 -2.88
N GLN A 879 28.62 -7.00 -1.87
CA GLN A 879 29.36 -7.55 -0.72
C GLN A 879 28.55 -8.62 0.03
N LEU A 880 27.24 -8.41 0.21
CA LEU A 880 26.35 -9.43 0.77
C LEU A 880 26.31 -10.68 -0.12
N THR A 881 26.27 -10.51 -1.44
CA THR A 881 26.27 -11.62 -2.42
C THR A 881 27.58 -12.41 -2.39
N ASP A 882 28.73 -11.72 -2.38
CA ASP A 882 30.06 -12.35 -2.34
C ASP A 882 30.23 -13.16 -1.03
N ILE A 883 29.88 -12.57 0.12
CA ILE A 883 29.85 -13.26 1.44
C ILE A 883 28.93 -14.49 1.42
N THR A 884 27.69 -14.34 0.94
CA THR A 884 26.71 -15.43 0.86
C THR A 884 27.23 -16.57 -0.02
N LYS A 885 27.90 -16.22 -1.12
CA LYS A 885 28.49 -17.20 -2.04
C LYS A 885 29.59 -18.02 -1.38
N VAL A 886 30.52 -17.39 -0.65
CA VAL A 886 31.58 -18.13 0.07
C VAL A 886 30.96 -19.07 1.09
N ILE A 887 29.97 -18.61 1.87
CA ILE A 887 29.29 -19.46 2.87
C ILE A 887 28.51 -20.60 2.19
N TYR A 888 27.84 -20.36 1.06
CA TYR A 888 27.10 -21.39 0.33
C TYR A 888 28.04 -22.45 -0.29
N GLU A 889 29.05 -22.03 -1.06
CA GLU A 889 29.97 -22.94 -1.77
C GLU A 889 30.95 -23.67 -0.82
N ARG A 890 31.26 -23.12 0.36
CA ARG A 890 32.25 -23.68 1.30
C ARG A 890 31.67 -24.33 2.55
N CYS A 891 30.54 -23.81 3.06
CA CYS A 891 29.90 -24.35 4.26
C CYS A 891 28.63 -25.13 3.91
N ILE A 892 27.63 -24.52 3.26
CA ILE A 892 26.31 -25.16 3.07
C ILE A 892 26.40 -26.37 2.12
N GLN A 893 27.09 -26.25 0.98
CA GLN A 893 27.32 -27.36 0.04
C GLN A 893 28.23 -28.48 0.59
N ARG A 894 28.89 -28.26 1.73
CA ARG A 894 29.78 -29.24 2.41
C ARG A 894 29.35 -29.47 3.87
N LEU A 895 28.11 -29.13 4.25
CA LEU A 895 27.71 -29.06 5.66
C LEU A 895 27.85 -30.40 6.40
N PRO A 896 27.52 -31.56 5.77
CA PRO A 896 27.80 -32.88 6.36
C PRO A 896 29.29 -33.17 6.59
N GLU A 897 30.19 -32.65 5.75
CA GLU A 897 31.65 -32.77 5.99
C GLU A 897 32.08 -31.88 7.16
N LEU A 898 31.51 -30.68 7.26
CA LEU A 898 31.85 -29.68 8.27
C LEU A 898 31.46 -30.13 9.70
N TRP A 899 30.27 -30.70 9.90
CA TRP A 899 29.85 -31.18 11.23
C TRP A 899 30.53 -32.50 11.66
N LYS A 900 31.02 -33.31 10.71
CA LYS A 900 31.75 -34.58 10.99
C LYS A 900 33.24 -34.38 11.24
N ASN A 901 33.88 -33.56 10.41
CA ASN A 901 35.34 -33.52 10.31
C ASN A 901 35.98 -32.26 10.94
N PHE A 902 35.17 -31.25 11.25
CA PHE A 902 35.62 -30.03 11.94
C PHE A 902 34.88 -29.90 13.27
N ASP A 903 33.76 -29.17 13.32
CA ASP A 903 32.94 -29.09 14.52
C ASP A 903 31.49 -28.62 14.28
N MET A 904 30.57 -29.13 15.09
CA MET A 904 29.13 -28.82 15.03
C MET A 904 28.80 -27.35 15.33
N GLN A 905 29.59 -26.65 16.16
CA GLN A 905 29.34 -25.24 16.48
C GLN A 905 29.68 -24.34 15.29
N SER A 906 30.77 -24.59 14.56
CA SER A 906 31.06 -23.89 13.30
C SER A 906 30.03 -24.19 12.22
N ALA A 907 29.54 -25.44 12.11
CA ALA A 907 28.47 -25.78 11.19
C ALA A 907 27.16 -25.01 11.51
N ALA A 908 26.75 -24.98 12.78
CA ALA A 908 25.58 -24.21 13.21
C ALA A 908 25.76 -22.69 12.97
N LEU A 909 26.93 -22.12 13.26
CA LEU A 909 27.22 -20.70 13.03
C LEU A 909 27.31 -20.32 11.55
N ALA A 910 27.83 -21.21 10.69
CA ALA A 910 27.81 -21.00 9.25
C ALA A 910 26.39 -21.03 8.69
N THR A 911 25.55 -21.94 9.20
CA THR A 911 24.12 -22.03 8.84
C THR A 911 23.35 -20.80 9.32
N GLN A 912 23.59 -20.33 10.55
CA GLN A 912 23.04 -19.06 11.05
C GLN A 912 23.44 -17.91 10.12
N CYS A 913 24.72 -17.79 9.77
CA CYS A 913 25.20 -16.71 8.91
C CYS A 913 24.56 -16.75 7.51
N PHE A 914 24.24 -17.94 7.00
CA PHE A 914 23.51 -18.11 5.74
C PHE A 914 22.03 -17.73 5.85
N SER A 915 21.33 -18.12 6.92
CA SER A 915 19.95 -17.67 7.21
C SER A 915 19.91 -16.14 7.30
N GLU A 916 20.85 -15.52 8.04
CA GLU A 916 20.97 -14.07 8.16
C GLU A 916 21.24 -13.38 6.81
N CYS A 917 22.06 -13.98 5.93
CA CYS A 917 22.28 -13.49 4.57
C CYS A 917 20.99 -13.51 3.72
N LEU A 918 20.25 -14.62 3.73
CA LEU A 918 18.97 -14.74 3.02
C LEU A 918 17.93 -13.75 3.57
N LYS A 919 17.83 -13.62 4.90
CA LYS A 919 16.91 -12.74 5.61
C LYS A 919 17.17 -11.27 5.32
N THR A 920 18.43 -10.83 5.37
CA THR A 920 18.82 -9.48 4.97
C THR A 920 18.60 -9.23 3.47
N ALA A 921 18.79 -10.23 2.60
CA ALA A 921 18.46 -10.11 1.19
C ALA A 921 16.94 -10.01 0.94
N HIS A 922 16.11 -10.73 1.70
CA HIS A 922 14.66 -10.64 1.64
C HIS A 922 14.17 -9.26 2.12
N GLU A 923 14.49 -8.89 3.37
CA GLU A 923 13.97 -7.66 4.00
C GLU A 923 14.50 -6.39 3.31
N THR A 924 15.81 -6.28 3.08
CA THR A 924 16.43 -5.07 2.50
C THR A 924 16.42 -5.05 0.97
N TYR A 925 16.39 -6.21 0.30
CA TYR A 925 16.60 -6.31 -1.15
C TYR A 925 15.53 -7.10 -1.93
N SER A 926 14.38 -7.46 -1.33
CA SER A 926 13.23 -8.18 -1.94
C SER A 926 13.06 -8.04 -3.47
N LYS A 927 13.03 -6.80 -4.00
CA LYS A 927 12.92 -6.50 -5.45
C LYS A 927 14.02 -7.12 -6.35
N LYS A 928 15.10 -7.64 -5.77
CA LYS A 928 16.27 -8.26 -6.41
C LYS A 928 16.64 -9.61 -5.77
N PHE A 929 15.75 -10.22 -4.99
CA PHE A 929 16.06 -11.48 -4.31
C PHE A 929 16.37 -12.61 -5.32
N GLU A 930 15.66 -12.64 -6.45
CA GLU A 930 16.01 -13.50 -7.59
C GLU A 930 17.42 -13.25 -8.12
N ASP A 931 17.81 -11.99 -8.33
CA ASP A 931 19.16 -11.64 -8.82
C ASP A 931 20.25 -12.04 -7.83
N PHE A 932 19.95 -11.92 -6.53
CA PHE A 932 20.83 -12.33 -5.43
C PHE A 932 21.05 -13.85 -5.43
N VAL A 933 19.98 -14.65 -5.43
CA VAL A 933 20.06 -16.11 -5.52
C VAL A 933 20.81 -16.55 -6.78
N LYS A 934 20.47 -15.98 -7.94
CA LYS A 934 21.17 -16.27 -9.20
C LYS A 934 22.66 -15.92 -9.17
N SER A 935 23.06 -14.94 -8.38
CA SER A 935 24.45 -14.50 -8.30
C SER A 935 25.32 -15.34 -7.37
N PHE A 936 24.76 -15.92 -6.29
CA PHE A 936 25.50 -16.82 -5.41
C PHE A 936 25.39 -18.30 -5.82
N ASP A 937 24.23 -18.74 -6.32
CA ASP A 937 24.01 -20.12 -6.77
C ASP A 937 24.13 -20.28 -8.30
N LEU A 938 25.33 -20.65 -8.77
CA LEU A 938 25.60 -20.87 -10.18
C LEU A 938 24.82 -22.05 -10.81
N ALA A 939 24.16 -22.91 -10.03
CA ALA A 939 23.33 -23.99 -10.59
C ALA A 939 22.07 -23.43 -11.27
N SER A 940 21.44 -22.42 -10.66
CA SER A 940 20.27 -21.70 -11.19
C SER A 940 20.53 -21.04 -12.55
N ILE A 941 21.71 -20.41 -12.74
CA ILE A 941 22.12 -19.84 -14.04
C ILE A 941 22.28 -20.94 -15.10
N LYS A 942 22.83 -22.10 -14.72
CA LYS A 942 23.15 -23.20 -15.64
C LYS A 942 21.92 -24.05 -16.02
N GLY A 943 20.75 -23.77 -15.46
CA GLY A 943 19.53 -24.57 -15.66
C GLY A 943 19.64 -25.99 -15.08
N SER A 944 20.59 -26.23 -14.17
CA SER A 944 20.83 -27.52 -13.53
C SER A 944 19.86 -27.72 -12.36
N ARG A 945 18.55 -27.75 -12.66
CA ARG A 945 17.45 -27.59 -11.69
C ARG A 945 17.61 -28.42 -10.41
N ASN A 946 17.95 -29.71 -10.54
CA ASN A 946 18.21 -30.62 -9.42
C ASN A 946 19.45 -30.29 -8.55
N LYS A 947 20.02 -29.08 -8.67
CA LYS A 947 21.14 -28.56 -7.85
C LYS A 947 20.95 -27.09 -7.45
N GLU A 948 19.77 -26.52 -7.70
CA GLU A 948 19.42 -25.19 -7.21
C GLU A 948 19.40 -25.19 -5.67
N VAL A 949 19.76 -24.06 -5.06
CA VAL A 949 19.90 -23.90 -3.58
C VAL A 949 18.77 -24.51 -2.74
N VAL A 950 17.54 -24.49 -3.25
CA VAL A 950 16.35 -25.10 -2.61
C VAL A 950 16.55 -26.60 -2.39
N TYR A 951 16.98 -27.34 -3.42
CA TYR A 951 17.21 -28.78 -3.34
C TYR A 951 18.47 -29.09 -2.53
N THR A 952 19.53 -28.28 -2.66
CA THR A 952 20.74 -28.42 -1.82
C THR A 952 20.42 -28.37 -0.33
N ILE A 953 19.50 -27.50 0.11
CA ILE A 953 19.08 -27.42 1.52
C ILE A 953 18.17 -28.59 1.91
N GLN A 954 17.32 -29.08 0.99
CA GLN A 954 16.48 -30.27 1.20
C GLN A 954 17.34 -31.53 1.39
N ASP A 955 18.33 -31.76 0.51
CA ASP A 955 19.28 -32.87 0.60
C ASP A 955 20.07 -32.83 1.92
N VAL A 956 20.60 -31.65 2.30
CA VAL A 956 21.36 -31.48 3.55
C VAL A 956 20.48 -31.62 4.81
N LEU A 957 19.18 -31.28 4.74
CA LEU A 957 18.22 -31.56 5.82
C LEU A 957 17.91 -33.05 5.95
N ASP A 958 17.75 -33.77 4.83
CA ASP A 958 17.52 -35.22 4.84
C ASP A 958 18.78 -35.97 5.34
N ASP A 959 20.00 -35.54 4.96
CA ASP A 959 21.27 -36.05 5.53
C ASP A 959 21.33 -35.82 7.06
N PHE A 960 21.05 -34.59 7.52
CA PHE A 960 21.07 -34.27 8.96
C PHE A 960 20.05 -35.10 9.75
N MET A 961 18.82 -35.24 9.25
CA MET A 961 17.78 -36.05 9.90
C MET A 961 18.08 -37.55 9.85
N THR A 962 18.85 -38.03 8.86
CA THR A 962 19.29 -39.42 8.80
C THR A 962 20.34 -39.74 9.88
N GLU A 963 21.17 -38.76 10.27
CA GLU A 963 22.22 -38.94 11.29
C GLU A 963 21.76 -38.62 12.72
N TYR A 964 21.01 -37.53 12.90
CA TYR A 964 20.64 -37.02 14.22
C TYR A 964 19.13 -37.12 14.54
N GLY A 965 18.27 -37.46 13.57
CA GLY A 965 16.81 -37.36 13.73
C GLY A 965 16.20 -38.22 14.85
N THR A 966 16.91 -39.25 15.32
CA THR A 966 16.54 -40.08 16.49
C THR A 966 17.55 -39.98 17.64
N ASP A 967 18.43 -38.99 17.64
CA ASP A 967 19.44 -38.76 18.67
C ASP A 967 18.95 -37.72 19.70
N ASP A 968 18.99 -38.13 20.97
CA ASP A 968 18.82 -37.29 22.16
C ASP A 968 19.65 -35.98 22.12
N SER A 969 20.74 -35.92 21.35
CA SER A 969 21.56 -34.72 21.19
C SER A 969 20.83 -33.55 20.53
N ILE A 970 19.82 -33.79 19.66
CA ILE A 970 18.94 -32.73 19.10
C ILE A 970 18.25 -31.92 20.19
N CYS A 971 17.92 -32.54 21.33
CA CYS A 971 17.26 -31.85 22.45
C CYS A 971 18.23 -31.27 23.49
N LYS A 972 19.51 -31.70 23.48
CA LYS A 972 20.47 -31.47 24.57
C LYS A 972 21.64 -30.57 24.22
N ASN A 973 21.99 -30.45 22.93
CA ASN A 973 23.10 -29.63 22.46
C ASN A 973 22.57 -28.45 21.64
N GLU A 974 22.81 -27.23 22.15
CA GLU A 974 22.33 -25.96 21.56
C GLU A 974 22.71 -25.76 20.08
N PHE A 975 23.83 -26.34 19.61
CA PHE A 975 24.24 -26.23 18.22
C PHE A 975 23.60 -27.29 17.33
N VAL A 976 23.39 -28.51 17.84
CA VAL A 976 22.66 -29.57 17.13
C VAL A 976 21.18 -29.20 17.01
N SER A 977 20.59 -28.59 18.04
CA SER A 977 19.17 -28.20 18.03
C SER A 977 18.88 -27.07 17.03
N LYS A 978 19.80 -26.11 16.88
CA LYS A 978 19.64 -24.91 16.05
C LYS A 978 19.99 -25.08 14.58
N LEU A 979 20.96 -25.95 14.23
CA LEU A 979 21.38 -26.17 12.84
C LEU A 979 20.19 -26.48 11.89
N PRO A 980 19.29 -27.45 12.19
CA PRO A 980 18.15 -27.71 11.31
C PRO A 980 17.11 -26.58 11.31
N VAL A 981 17.00 -25.80 12.40
CA VAL A 981 16.11 -24.63 12.45
C VAL A 981 16.59 -23.56 11.47
N TYR A 982 17.89 -23.23 11.46
CA TYR A 982 18.46 -22.27 10.51
C TYR A 982 18.38 -22.74 9.04
N LEU A 983 18.46 -24.06 8.78
CA LEU A 983 18.20 -24.62 7.44
C LEU A 983 16.72 -24.48 7.03
N LEU A 984 15.78 -24.74 7.95
CA LEU A 984 14.35 -24.59 7.69
C LEU A 984 13.95 -23.12 7.49
N GLU A 985 14.47 -22.18 8.28
CA GLU A 985 14.32 -20.73 8.04
C GLU A 985 14.85 -20.31 6.66
N SER A 986 16.05 -20.78 6.31
CA SER A 986 16.67 -20.52 5.00
C SER A 986 15.80 -21.03 3.86
N LEU A 987 15.23 -22.23 4.01
CA LEU A 987 14.33 -22.83 3.04
C LEU A 987 12.99 -22.09 2.97
N GLU A 988 12.41 -21.66 4.09
CA GLU A 988 11.16 -20.85 4.11
C GLU A 988 11.33 -19.56 3.31
N ILE A 989 12.39 -18.79 3.57
CA ILE A 989 12.69 -17.55 2.85
C ILE A 989 12.86 -17.81 1.34
N LEU A 990 13.44 -18.94 0.93
CA LEU A 990 13.56 -19.30 -0.48
C LEU A 990 12.19 -19.66 -1.10
N LEU A 991 11.39 -20.51 -0.44
CA LEU A 991 10.10 -21.01 -0.95
C LEU A 991 9.02 -19.91 -1.09
N ASP A 992 9.15 -18.81 -0.34
CA ASP A 992 8.28 -17.63 -0.46
C ASP A 992 8.51 -16.86 -1.77
N HIS A 993 9.72 -16.86 -2.33
CA HIS A 993 10.05 -16.14 -3.58
C HIS A 993 9.84 -16.95 -4.86
N ILE A 994 9.65 -18.27 -4.79
CA ILE A 994 9.33 -19.13 -5.94
C ILE A 994 7.92 -18.77 -6.48
N ASP A 995 7.71 -18.68 -7.80
CA ASP A 995 6.36 -18.44 -8.34
C ASP A 995 5.51 -19.72 -8.22
N TYR A 996 4.19 -19.62 -8.05
CA TYR A 996 3.31 -20.79 -8.09
C TYR A 996 3.28 -21.46 -9.49
N GLN A 997 3.78 -20.77 -10.52
CA GLN A 997 3.99 -21.31 -11.86
C GLN A 997 5.28 -22.13 -11.98
N ASP A 998 6.22 -22.01 -11.04
CA ASP A 998 7.47 -22.77 -11.06
C ASP A 998 7.25 -24.19 -10.53
N ARG A 999 7.76 -25.17 -11.28
CA ARG A 999 7.73 -26.60 -10.92
C ARG A 999 8.33 -26.87 -9.52
N ALA A 1000 9.31 -26.06 -9.12
CA ALA A 1000 9.95 -26.13 -7.81
C ALA A 1000 8.97 -25.92 -6.63
N ALA A 1001 7.87 -25.18 -6.80
CA ALA A 1001 6.85 -25.03 -5.75
C ALA A 1001 6.11 -26.36 -5.48
N THR A 1002 5.69 -27.05 -6.54
CA THR A 1002 5.02 -28.37 -6.43
C THR A 1002 5.97 -29.46 -5.96
N GLU A 1003 7.22 -29.45 -6.42
CA GLU A 1003 8.24 -30.40 -5.98
C GLU A 1003 8.63 -30.17 -4.52
N SER A 1004 8.73 -28.91 -4.07
CA SER A 1004 8.98 -28.59 -2.65
C SER A 1004 7.79 -28.92 -1.73
N TYR A 1005 6.54 -28.74 -2.17
CA TYR A 1005 5.38 -29.27 -1.44
C TYR A 1005 5.46 -30.79 -1.29
N THR A 1006 5.84 -31.50 -2.37
CA THR A 1006 5.99 -32.96 -2.37
C THR A 1006 7.14 -33.40 -1.45
N TRP A 1007 8.25 -32.67 -1.41
CA TRP A 1007 9.33 -32.93 -0.45
C TRP A 1007 8.89 -32.67 1.00
N LEU A 1008 8.27 -31.52 1.29
CA LEU A 1008 7.76 -31.17 2.64
C LEU A 1008 6.77 -32.22 3.17
N LEU A 1009 5.89 -32.72 2.31
CA LEU A 1009 4.93 -33.78 2.66
C LEU A 1009 5.65 -35.10 3.00
N ASN A 1010 6.64 -35.49 2.17
CA ASN A 1010 7.47 -36.67 2.40
C ASN A 1010 8.29 -36.55 3.69
N PHE A 1011 8.98 -35.42 3.91
CA PHE A 1011 9.76 -35.13 5.13
C PHE A 1011 8.89 -35.28 6.38
N CYS A 1012 7.71 -34.64 6.39
CA CYS A 1012 6.75 -34.75 7.49
C CYS A 1012 6.17 -36.15 7.70
N SER A 1013 6.11 -37.00 6.66
CA SER A 1013 5.67 -38.40 6.78
C SER A 1013 6.76 -39.35 7.29
N LYS A 1014 8.03 -39.09 6.96
CA LYS A 1014 9.18 -39.97 7.28
C LYS A 1014 9.73 -39.72 8.69
N ASN A 1015 9.88 -38.45 9.05
CA ASN A 1015 10.70 -38.00 10.17
C ASN A 1015 9.82 -37.62 11.37
N GLU A 1016 10.20 -38.07 12.57
CA GLU A 1016 9.67 -37.57 13.84
C GLU A 1016 10.43 -36.30 14.24
N ILE A 1017 9.77 -35.36 14.92
CA ILE A 1017 10.39 -34.09 15.33
C ILE A 1017 10.49 -34.00 16.85
N LEU A 1018 11.73 -33.88 17.33
CA LEU A 1018 12.11 -33.82 18.74
C LEU A 1018 12.47 -32.40 19.24
N ASN A 1019 12.66 -31.42 18.34
CA ASN A 1019 12.80 -30.00 18.68
C ASN A 1019 11.53 -29.23 18.28
N SER A 1020 10.87 -28.57 19.23
CA SER A 1020 9.65 -27.76 19.02
C SER A 1020 9.85 -26.60 18.03
N GLU A 1021 11.07 -26.04 17.95
CA GLU A 1021 11.42 -24.94 17.03
C GLU A 1021 11.33 -25.38 15.55
N MET A 1022 11.62 -26.65 15.26
CA MET A 1022 11.51 -27.22 13.90
C MET A 1022 10.07 -27.37 13.41
N GLY A 1023 9.06 -27.17 14.27
CA GLY A 1023 7.64 -27.15 13.89
C GLY A 1023 7.29 -26.08 12.84
N LEU A 1024 8.20 -25.14 12.53
CA LEU A 1024 8.05 -24.21 11.40
C LEU A 1024 7.93 -24.94 10.04
N VAL A 1025 8.38 -26.19 9.92
CA VAL A 1025 8.15 -27.03 8.72
C VAL A 1025 6.65 -27.27 8.45
N HIS A 1026 5.81 -27.30 9.49
CA HIS A 1026 4.35 -27.40 9.33
C HIS A 1026 3.76 -26.13 8.71
N ARG A 1027 4.23 -24.95 9.12
CA ARG A 1027 3.89 -23.67 8.47
C ARG A 1027 4.23 -23.67 6.99
N MET A 1028 5.45 -24.09 6.63
CA MET A 1028 5.90 -24.19 5.24
C MET A 1028 5.02 -25.15 4.43
N LEU A 1029 4.70 -26.33 4.97
CA LEU A 1029 3.80 -27.31 4.34
C LEU A 1029 2.41 -26.72 4.10
N PHE A 1030 1.85 -25.98 5.06
CA PHE A 1030 0.51 -25.39 4.97
C PHE A 1030 0.45 -24.18 4.03
N VAL A 1031 1.53 -23.38 3.95
CA VAL A 1031 1.70 -22.30 2.96
C VAL A 1031 1.79 -22.89 1.55
N GLN A 1032 2.71 -23.82 1.31
CA GLN A 1032 2.90 -24.41 -0.02
C GLN A 1032 1.68 -25.22 -0.47
N ARG A 1033 0.97 -25.89 0.45
CA ARG A 1033 -0.34 -26.51 0.16
C ARG A 1033 -1.33 -25.51 -0.43
N GLN A 1034 -1.54 -24.38 0.25
CA GLN A 1034 -2.47 -23.33 -0.21
C GLN A 1034 -2.01 -22.68 -1.53
N LYS A 1035 -0.70 -22.58 -1.76
CA LYS A 1035 -0.11 -22.04 -2.98
C LYS A 1035 -0.28 -22.95 -4.20
N THR A 1036 -0.40 -24.27 -4.02
CA THR A 1036 -0.29 -25.26 -5.12
C THR A 1036 -1.47 -26.22 -5.29
N HIS A 1037 -2.19 -26.64 -4.24
CA HIS A 1037 -3.17 -27.74 -4.32
C HIS A 1037 -4.54 -27.44 -3.68
N LEU A 1038 -5.60 -27.72 -4.44
CA LEU A 1038 -7.00 -27.64 -4.00
C LEU A 1038 -7.47 -28.87 -3.21
N GLY A 1039 -8.60 -28.72 -2.52
CA GLY A 1039 -9.33 -29.81 -1.88
C GLY A 1039 -8.95 -30.08 -0.41
N PRO A 1040 -9.63 -31.05 0.24
CA PRO A 1040 -9.44 -31.36 1.65
C PRO A 1040 -8.00 -31.80 1.94
N PHE A 1041 -7.54 -31.54 3.16
CA PHE A 1041 -6.17 -31.76 3.65
C PHE A 1041 -6.09 -31.43 5.14
N PHE A 1042 -6.52 -30.23 5.51
CA PHE A 1042 -6.43 -29.71 6.88
C PHE A 1042 -7.32 -30.47 7.87
N ASP A 1043 -8.42 -31.07 7.40
CA ASP A 1043 -9.25 -32.00 8.16
C ASP A 1043 -8.48 -33.29 8.53
N SER A 1044 -7.57 -33.76 7.66
CA SER A 1044 -6.72 -34.91 7.95
C SER A 1044 -5.61 -34.58 8.95
N VAL A 1045 -5.03 -33.37 8.85
CA VAL A 1045 -4.13 -32.85 9.88
C VAL A 1045 -4.84 -32.73 11.23
N ALA A 1046 -6.08 -32.23 11.25
CA ALA A 1046 -6.90 -32.15 12.46
C ALA A 1046 -7.20 -33.52 13.09
N ARG A 1047 -7.51 -34.55 12.28
CA ARG A 1047 -7.69 -35.93 12.79
C ARG A 1047 -6.40 -36.43 13.46
N GLN A 1048 -5.24 -36.17 12.85
CA GLN A 1048 -3.98 -36.60 13.43
C GLN A 1048 -3.62 -35.85 14.71
N LEU A 1049 -3.91 -34.55 14.82
CA LEU A 1049 -3.80 -33.81 16.09
C LEU A 1049 -4.70 -34.44 17.18
N GLY A 1050 -5.91 -34.90 16.80
CA GLY A 1050 -6.79 -35.69 17.66
C GLY A 1050 -6.19 -37.01 18.13
N HIS A 1051 -5.45 -37.74 17.29
CA HIS A 1051 -4.76 -38.96 17.71
C HIS A 1051 -3.59 -38.73 18.69
N VAL A 1052 -3.05 -37.50 18.78
CA VAL A 1052 -1.93 -37.17 19.69
C VAL A 1052 -2.41 -36.49 20.98
N LEU A 1053 -3.49 -35.72 20.94
CA LEU A 1053 -4.10 -35.07 22.12
C LEU A 1053 -5.22 -35.89 22.77
N GLY A 1054 -5.82 -36.84 22.05
CA GLY A 1054 -7.09 -37.47 22.40
C GLY A 1054 -8.29 -36.75 21.78
N VAL A 1055 -9.43 -37.43 21.78
CA VAL A 1055 -10.73 -36.92 21.34
C VAL A 1055 -11.78 -37.09 22.44
N GLN A 1056 -12.82 -36.26 22.43
CA GLN A 1056 -13.88 -36.26 23.44
C GLN A 1056 -14.89 -37.40 23.21
N ASN A 1057 -15.30 -37.59 21.95
CA ASN A 1057 -16.20 -38.64 21.50
C ASN A 1057 -15.49 -39.59 20.50
N GLU A 1058 -15.39 -40.88 20.83
CA GLU A 1058 -14.80 -41.91 19.96
C GLU A 1058 -15.75 -42.41 18.85
N ASP A 1059 -17.07 -42.21 18.98
CA ASP A 1059 -18.10 -42.70 18.04
C ASP A 1059 -18.08 -42.02 16.65
N ALA A 1060 -17.13 -41.13 16.38
CA ALA A 1060 -16.91 -40.59 15.04
C ALA A 1060 -16.39 -41.71 14.10
N PRO A 1061 -17.03 -41.97 12.94
CA PRO A 1061 -16.64 -43.07 12.08
C PRO A 1061 -15.20 -42.88 11.59
N SER A 1062 -14.33 -43.81 11.97
CA SER A 1062 -12.92 -43.84 11.58
C SER A 1062 -12.78 -44.28 10.12
N GLU A 1063 -13.19 -43.40 9.20
CA GLU A 1063 -12.66 -43.40 7.83
C GLU A 1063 -11.13 -43.35 7.91
N SER A 1064 -10.47 -44.30 7.25
CA SER A 1064 -9.03 -44.55 7.41
C SER A 1064 -8.21 -43.28 7.19
N VAL A 1065 -7.29 -42.98 8.10
CA VAL A 1065 -6.39 -41.82 8.02
C VAL A 1065 -5.45 -41.98 6.82
N GLU A 1066 -5.83 -41.42 5.66
CA GLU A 1066 -5.06 -41.46 4.41
C GLU A 1066 -3.72 -40.72 4.50
N LEU A 1067 -3.52 -39.89 5.53
CA LEU A 1067 -2.34 -39.04 5.69
C LEU A 1067 -1.76 -39.14 7.11
N THR A 1068 -0.61 -39.81 7.24
CA THR A 1068 0.14 -39.93 8.51
C THR A 1068 1.44 -39.12 8.46
N LEU A 1069 1.49 -38.01 9.19
CA LEU A 1069 2.66 -37.13 9.31
C LEU A 1069 3.38 -37.37 10.65
N LYS A 1070 4.39 -38.26 10.68
CA LYS A 1070 5.18 -38.53 11.91
C LYS A 1070 5.78 -37.29 12.56
N SER A 1071 5.96 -36.20 11.81
CA SER A 1071 6.44 -34.92 12.34
C SER A 1071 5.48 -34.25 13.32
N ILE A 1072 4.23 -34.70 13.43
CA ILE A 1072 3.27 -34.26 14.44
C ILE A 1072 3.45 -35.11 15.71
N SER A 1073 4.40 -34.69 16.55
CA SER A 1073 4.66 -35.25 17.88
C SER A 1073 4.05 -34.37 18.99
N THR A 1074 4.03 -34.89 20.23
CA THR A 1074 3.66 -34.12 21.44
C THR A 1074 4.55 -32.90 21.68
N VAL A 1075 5.76 -32.85 21.09
CA VAL A 1075 6.67 -31.70 21.16
C VAL A 1075 6.29 -30.59 20.18
N THR A 1076 5.76 -30.97 19.00
CA THR A 1076 5.34 -30.03 17.95
C THR A 1076 3.86 -29.63 18.00
N ILE A 1077 3.05 -30.28 18.83
CA ILE A 1077 1.58 -30.14 18.79
C ILE A 1077 1.11 -28.68 18.92
N GLU A 1078 1.73 -27.90 19.82
CA GLU A 1078 1.38 -26.50 20.04
C GLU A 1078 1.68 -25.62 18.81
N SER A 1079 2.86 -25.74 18.20
CA SER A 1079 3.23 -24.95 17.02
C SER A 1079 2.46 -25.38 15.78
N CYS A 1080 2.30 -26.69 15.55
CA CYS A 1080 1.51 -27.24 14.45
C CYS A 1080 0.03 -26.78 14.53
N LEU A 1081 -0.57 -26.78 15.73
CA LEU A 1081 -1.94 -26.31 15.95
C LEU A 1081 -2.07 -24.80 15.72
N GLN A 1082 -1.10 -23.99 16.16
CA GLN A 1082 -1.06 -22.55 15.87
C GLN A 1082 -0.89 -22.26 14.37
N HIS A 1083 -0.07 -23.02 13.64
CA HIS A 1083 0.08 -22.87 12.18
C HIS A 1083 -1.17 -23.32 11.43
N LEU A 1084 -1.86 -24.37 11.90
CA LEU A 1084 -3.15 -24.81 11.37
C LEU A 1084 -4.22 -23.72 11.58
N TYR A 1085 -4.26 -23.10 12.76
CA TYR A 1085 -5.16 -21.97 13.02
C TYR A 1085 -4.89 -20.80 12.09
N ALA A 1086 -3.63 -20.41 11.90
CA ALA A 1086 -3.26 -19.35 10.98
C ALA A 1086 -3.69 -19.66 9.52
N ALA A 1087 -3.57 -20.91 9.09
CA ALA A 1087 -4.05 -21.35 7.78
C ALA A 1087 -5.58 -21.26 7.65
N ILE A 1088 -6.34 -21.70 8.65
CA ILE A 1088 -7.82 -21.65 8.63
C ILE A 1088 -8.31 -20.20 8.71
N GLN A 1089 -7.74 -19.37 9.58
CA GLN A 1089 -8.01 -17.92 9.68
C GLN A 1089 -7.77 -17.23 8.32
N LYS A 1090 -6.66 -17.57 7.65
CA LYS A 1090 -6.33 -17.04 6.33
C LYS A 1090 -7.37 -17.46 5.27
N GLN A 1091 -7.81 -18.72 5.28
CA GLN A 1091 -8.88 -19.19 4.38
C GLN A 1091 -10.22 -18.51 4.66
N LEU A 1092 -10.57 -18.25 5.93
CA LEU A 1092 -11.80 -17.50 6.28
C LEU A 1092 -11.74 -16.04 5.80
N ASN A 1093 -10.61 -15.35 6.00
CA ASN A 1093 -10.40 -13.99 5.48
C ASN A 1093 -10.57 -13.92 3.95
N ASP A 1094 -10.02 -14.90 3.22
CA ASP A 1094 -10.13 -14.97 1.75
C ASP A 1094 -11.58 -15.23 1.32
N VAL A 1095 -12.34 -16.03 2.08
CA VAL A 1095 -13.77 -16.27 1.82
C VAL A 1095 -14.61 -15.01 2.09
N ASP A 1096 -14.39 -14.29 3.21
CA ASP A 1096 -15.10 -13.05 3.53
C ASP A 1096 -14.89 -11.96 2.44
N TYR A 1097 -13.69 -11.91 1.86
CA TYR A 1097 -13.41 -11.08 0.69
C TYR A 1097 -14.27 -11.46 -0.53
N PHE A 1098 -14.37 -12.76 -0.84
CA PHE A 1098 -15.21 -13.23 -1.96
C PHE A 1098 -16.71 -13.05 -1.69
N VAL A 1099 -17.20 -13.18 -0.46
CA VAL A 1099 -18.59 -12.86 -0.08
C VAL A 1099 -18.88 -11.37 -0.29
N THR A 1100 -17.93 -10.49 0.05
CA THR A 1100 -18.04 -9.05 -0.22
C THR A 1100 -18.12 -8.79 -1.73
N LYS A 1101 -17.25 -9.46 -2.51
CA LYS A 1101 -17.22 -9.38 -3.97
C LYS A 1101 -18.48 -9.94 -4.64
N ALA A 1102 -19.11 -10.98 -4.07
CA ALA A 1102 -20.38 -11.52 -4.52
C ALA A 1102 -21.51 -10.50 -4.40
N ASN A 1103 -21.54 -9.72 -3.31
CA ASN A 1103 -22.48 -8.59 -3.18
C ASN A 1103 -22.26 -7.52 -4.26
N ASN A 1104 -21.00 -7.16 -4.57
CA ASN A 1104 -20.71 -6.21 -5.66
C ASN A 1104 -21.15 -6.77 -7.04
N LEU A 1105 -20.90 -8.05 -7.31
CA LEU A 1105 -21.31 -8.69 -8.57
C LEU A 1105 -22.84 -8.82 -8.70
N ASN A 1106 -23.56 -9.12 -7.61
CA ASN A 1106 -25.03 -9.07 -7.58
C ASN A 1106 -25.54 -7.66 -7.94
N TYR A 1107 -24.96 -6.60 -7.38
CA TYR A 1107 -25.32 -5.23 -7.77
C TYR A 1107 -25.05 -4.96 -9.26
N LYS A 1108 -23.91 -5.41 -9.80
CA LYS A 1108 -23.63 -5.33 -11.24
C LYS A 1108 -24.69 -6.06 -12.08
N CYS A 1109 -25.17 -7.23 -11.64
CA CYS A 1109 -26.25 -7.96 -12.30
C CYS A 1109 -27.60 -7.20 -12.31
N GLN A 1110 -27.79 -6.18 -11.46
CA GLN A 1110 -29.03 -5.40 -11.38
C GLN A 1110 -29.02 -4.12 -12.25
N VAL A 1111 -27.83 -3.61 -12.62
CA VAL A 1111 -27.67 -2.35 -13.39
C VAL A 1111 -27.18 -2.55 -14.84
N VAL A 1112 -26.99 -3.81 -15.26
CA VAL A 1112 -26.51 -4.19 -16.59
C VAL A 1112 -27.70 -4.63 -17.47
N PRO A 1113 -27.74 -4.30 -18.78
CA PRO A 1113 -28.82 -4.70 -19.68
C PRO A 1113 -29.06 -6.21 -19.73
N GLU A 1114 -30.32 -6.60 -19.96
CA GLU A 1114 -30.82 -7.99 -19.89
C GLU A 1114 -29.98 -9.00 -20.70
N ILE A 1115 -29.49 -8.60 -21.87
CA ILE A 1115 -28.66 -9.40 -22.77
C ILE A 1115 -27.37 -9.88 -22.09
N ASP A 1116 -26.73 -9.01 -21.30
CA ASP A 1116 -25.50 -9.31 -20.56
C ASP A 1116 -25.79 -9.91 -19.18
N GLN A 1117 -27.00 -9.73 -18.63
CA GLN A 1117 -27.35 -10.14 -17.25
C GLN A 1117 -27.17 -11.66 -17.03
N ILE A 1118 -27.47 -12.48 -18.04
CA ILE A 1118 -27.30 -13.94 -17.99
C ILE A 1118 -25.84 -14.33 -17.75
N TYR A 1119 -24.89 -13.66 -18.44
CA TYR A 1119 -23.46 -13.91 -18.30
C TYR A 1119 -22.95 -13.54 -16.89
N TRP A 1120 -23.34 -12.38 -16.37
CA TRP A 1120 -22.90 -11.96 -15.04
C TRP A 1120 -23.53 -12.78 -13.92
N ARG A 1121 -24.77 -13.28 -14.06
CA ARG A 1121 -25.34 -14.24 -13.10
C ARG A 1121 -24.64 -15.60 -13.13
N GLY A 1122 -24.32 -16.16 -14.30
CA GLY A 1122 -23.55 -17.41 -14.38
C GLY A 1122 -22.17 -17.32 -13.69
N ASN A 1123 -21.54 -16.14 -13.73
CA ASN A 1123 -20.31 -15.87 -12.99
C ASN A 1123 -20.53 -15.80 -11.47
N LEU A 1124 -21.65 -15.22 -11.01
CA LEU A 1124 -22.05 -15.19 -9.60
C LEU A 1124 -22.34 -16.60 -9.06
N ASP A 1125 -23.20 -17.37 -9.73
CA ASP A 1125 -23.57 -18.73 -9.33
C ASP A 1125 -22.33 -19.64 -9.21
N SER A 1126 -21.34 -19.46 -10.09
CA SER A 1126 -20.06 -20.18 -10.04
C SER A 1126 -19.17 -19.74 -8.87
N MET A 1127 -19.14 -18.45 -8.53
CA MET A 1127 -18.37 -17.92 -7.41
C MET A 1127 -18.97 -18.36 -6.07
N ASP A 1128 -20.30 -18.25 -5.92
CA ASP A 1128 -21.04 -18.75 -4.76
C ASP A 1128 -20.84 -20.25 -4.54
N ARG A 1129 -20.86 -21.04 -5.63
CA ARG A 1129 -20.55 -22.47 -5.58
C ARG A 1129 -19.13 -22.75 -5.10
N SER A 1130 -18.15 -21.89 -5.42
CA SER A 1130 -16.79 -22.02 -4.92
C SER A 1130 -16.71 -21.64 -3.43
N ILE A 1131 -17.29 -20.51 -3.04
CA ILE A 1131 -17.43 -20.04 -1.65
C ILE A 1131 -18.04 -21.16 -0.77
N CYS A 1132 -19.20 -21.70 -1.13
CA CYS A 1132 -19.86 -22.75 -0.37
C CYS A 1132 -19.01 -24.04 -0.30
N THR A 1133 -18.23 -24.36 -1.33
CA THR A 1133 -17.32 -25.52 -1.32
C THR A 1133 -16.15 -25.31 -0.36
N GLN A 1134 -15.53 -24.12 -0.36
CA GLN A 1134 -14.41 -23.80 0.52
C GLN A 1134 -14.84 -23.75 1.98
N ILE A 1135 -16.01 -23.17 2.28
CA ILE A 1135 -16.57 -23.18 3.64
C ILE A 1135 -16.81 -24.61 4.11
N ILE A 1136 -17.33 -25.53 3.28
CA ILE A 1136 -17.49 -26.95 3.66
C ILE A 1136 -16.14 -27.59 4.07
N HIS A 1137 -15.03 -27.28 3.37
CA HIS A 1137 -13.72 -27.79 3.75
C HIS A 1137 -13.22 -27.20 5.09
N ILE A 1138 -13.46 -25.91 5.34
CA ILE A 1138 -13.16 -25.26 6.62
C ILE A 1138 -14.01 -25.88 7.75
N SER A 1139 -15.33 -26.00 7.57
CA SER A 1139 -16.24 -26.56 8.57
C SER A 1139 -15.91 -28.00 8.93
N ARG A 1140 -15.51 -28.83 7.96
CA ARG A 1140 -15.03 -30.21 8.23
C ARG A 1140 -13.78 -30.21 9.11
N THR A 1141 -12.86 -29.28 8.86
CA THR A 1141 -11.65 -29.13 9.69
C THR A 1141 -12.01 -28.68 11.11
N LEU A 1142 -12.90 -27.70 11.25
CA LEU A 1142 -13.38 -27.22 12.55
C LEU A 1142 -14.17 -28.28 13.32
N LEU A 1143 -15.00 -29.08 12.65
CA LEU A 1143 -15.79 -30.18 13.25
C LEU A 1143 -14.90 -31.26 13.88
N VAL A 1144 -13.74 -31.54 13.26
CA VAL A 1144 -12.75 -32.43 13.85
C VAL A 1144 -12.06 -31.73 15.03
N LEU A 1145 -11.60 -30.48 14.86
CA LEU A 1145 -10.92 -29.73 15.92
C LEU A 1145 -11.78 -29.52 17.19
N THR A 1146 -13.10 -29.37 17.07
CA THR A 1146 -13.99 -29.26 18.24
C THR A 1146 -14.14 -30.57 19.02
N ASN A 1147 -13.86 -31.72 18.41
CA ASN A 1147 -13.82 -33.02 19.10
C ASN A 1147 -12.42 -33.34 19.69
N VAL A 1148 -11.38 -32.56 19.40
CA VAL A 1148 -10.03 -32.79 19.95
C VAL A 1148 -9.97 -32.30 21.41
N CYS A 1149 -9.25 -33.03 22.27
CA CYS A 1149 -8.95 -32.64 23.65
C CYS A 1149 -7.85 -31.56 23.69
N ILE A 1150 -8.17 -30.37 23.18
CA ILE A 1150 -7.23 -29.24 23.11
C ILE A 1150 -6.95 -28.71 24.54
N PRO A 1151 -5.68 -28.46 24.91
CA PRO A 1151 -5.34 -27.88 26.21
C PRO A 1151 -5.94 -26.49 26.42
N LEU A 1152 -6.44 -26.23 27.64
CA LEU A 1152 -6.88 -24.91 28.06
C LEU A 1152 -5.72 -23.89 28.00
N GLY A 1153 -6.05 -22.67 27.62
CA GLY A 1153 -5.14 -21.54 27.44
C GLY A 1153 -5.24 -20.92 26.04
N SER A 1154 -4.11 -20.41 25.56
CA SER A 1154 -3.99 -19.73 24.26
C SER A 1154 -4.37 -20.60 23.05
N LEU A 1155 -4.32 -21.93 23.19
CA LEU A 1155 -4.74 -22.88 22.16
C LEU A 1155 -6.27 -23.00 22.07
N MET A 1156 -6.97 -23.02 23.20
CA MET A 1156 -8.43 -23.01 23.22
C MET A 1156 -8.98 -21.65 22.76
N ASP A 1157 -8.38 -20.55 23.23
CA ASP A 1157 -8.64 -19.18 22.73
C ASP A 1157 -8.53 -19.09 21.20
N GLY A 1158 -7.58 -19.82 20.59
CA GLY A 1158 -7.38 -19.89 19.15
C GLY A 1158 -8.55 -20.55 18.41
N LEU A 1159 -8.98 -21.74 18.84
CA LEU A 1159 -10.15 -22.41 18.26
C LEU A 1159 -11.42 -21.58 18.44
N MET A 1160 -11.64 -21.02 19.64
CA MET A 1160 -12.82 -20.20 19.92
C MET A 1160 -12.90 -18.95 19.03
N LYS A 1161 -11.77 -18.31 18.70
CA LYS A 1161 -11.73 -17.20 17.73
C LYS A 1161 -12.04 -17.64 16.30
N LEU A 1162 -11.54 -18.80 15.86
CA LEU A 1162 -11.87 -19.37 14.55
C LEU A 1162 -13.37 -19.70 14.44
N LEU A 1163 -13.98 -20.23 15.50
CA LEU A 1163 -15.42 -20.48 15.54
C LEU A 1163 -16.22 -19.17 15.44
N ILE A 1164 -15.81 -18.12 16.17
CA ILE A 1164 -16.43 -16.79 16.09
C ILE A 1164 -16.36 -16.24 14.66
N GLN A 1165 -15.20 -16.31 13.99
CA GLN A 1165 -15.10 -15.88 12.60
C GLN A 1165 -15.92 -16.76 11.67
N HIS A 1166 -15.89 -18.08 11.83
CA HIS A 1166 -16.59 -19.00 10.93
C HIS A 1166 -18.10 -18.75 10.87
N TYR A 1167 -18.77 -18.56 12.01
CA TYR A 1167 -20.18 -18.19 12.05
C TYR A 1167 -20.44 -16.75 11.58
N THR A 1168 -19.48 -15.85 11.77
CA THR A 1168 -19.56 -14.48 11.20
C THR A 1168 -19.51 -14.51 9.67
N CYS A 1169 -18.64 -15.34 9.09
CA CYS A 1169 -18.55 -15.58 7.64
C CYS A 1169 -19.82 -16.24 7.08
N LEU A 1170 -20.33 -17.28 7.75
CA LEU A 1170 -21.62 -17.91 7.43
C LEU A 1170 -22.79 -16.92 7.49
N LYS A 1171 -22.80 -16.00 8.47
CA LYS A 1171 -23.77 -14.90 8.57
C LYS A 1171 -23.64 -13.91 7.41
N SER A 1172 -22.42 -13.53 7.04
CA SER A 1172 -22.16 -12.66 5.87
C SER A 1172 -22.62 -13.29 4.55
N LEU A 1173 -22.34 -14.57 4.33
CA LEU A 1173 -22.84 -15.32 3.16
C LEU A 1173 -24.37 -15.41 3.17
N THR A 1174 -24.98 -15.63 4.34
CA THR A 1174 -26.45 -15.64 4.46
C THR A 1174 -27.06 -14.27 4.14
N LYS A 1175 -26.41 -13.17 4.56
CA LYS A 1175 -26.79 -11.81 4.16
C LYS A 1175 -26.65 -11.57 2.65
N HIS A 1176 -25.60 -12.09 2.02
CA HIS A 1176 -25.44 -12.03 0.56
C HIS A 1176 -26.58 -12.72 -0.19
N TYR A 1177 -26.96 -13.91 0.28
CA TYR A 1177 -28.14 -14.59 -0.24
C TYR A 1177 -29.41 -13.73 -0.01
N ILE A 1178 -29.67 -13.23 1.21
CA ILE A 1178 -30.84 -12.38 1.52
C ILE A 1178 -30.96 -11.12 0.64
N SER A 1179 -29.85 -10.55 0.15
CA SER A 1179 -29.82 -9.39 -0.77
C SER A 1179 -29.97 -9.75 -2.25
N SER A 1180 -29.88 -11.04 -2.59
CA SER A 1180 -29.97 -11.54 -3.97
C SER A 1180 -31.38 -12.04 -4.36
N TYR A 1181 -32.27 -12.30 -3.39
CA TYR A 1181 -33.68 -12.64 -3.67
C TYR A 1181 -34.54 -11.40 -3.93
N THR A 1182 -34.90 -11.20 -5.21
CA THR A 1182 -35.86 -10.18 -5.67
C THR A 1182 -36.97 -10.75 -6.57
N SER A 1183 -36.89 -12.01 -7.00
CA SER A 1183 -37.86 -12.66 -7.91
C SER A 1183 -37.88 -14.18 -7.72
N ASP A 1184 -39.02 -14.85 -7.94
CA ASP A 1184 -39.19 -16.28 -7.67
C ASP A 1184 -38.24 -17.19 -8.46
N THR A 1185 -37.76 -16.74 -9.63
CA THR A 1185 -36.76 -17.43 -10.45
C THR A 1185 -35.45 -17.75 -9.73
N SER A 1186 -35.09 -17.04 -8.65
CA SER A 1186 -33.84 -17.33 -7.91
C SER A 1186 -33.95 -18.48 -6.90
N ILE A 1187 -35.14 -19.09 -6.71
CA ILE A 1187 -35.33 -20.23 -5.79
C ILE A 1187 -34.59 -21.50 -6.29
N GLU A 1188 -34.44 -21.68 -7.61
CA GLU A 1188 -33.69 -22.81 -8.15
C GLU A 1188 -32.17 -22.67 -7.93
N ASN A 1189 -31.65 -21.44 -7.93
CA ASN A 1189 -30.21 -21.16 -7.80
C ASN A 1189 -29.61 -21.68 -6.48
N ILE A 1190 -30.35 -21.66 -5.36
CA ILE A 1190 -29.94 -22.22 -4.05
C ILE A 1190 -29.42 -23.67 -4.17
N LYS A 1191 -30.06 -24.46 -5.04
CA LYS A 1191 -29.71 -25.87 -5.26
C LYS A 1191 -28.46 -26.00 -6.15
N SER A 1192 -28.23 -25.04 -7.04
CA SER A 1192 -27.07 -25.00 -7.94
C SER A 1192 -25.76 -24.59 -7.23
N THR A 1193 -25.84 -23.66 -6.26
CA THR A 1193 -24.68 -23.10 -5.54
C THR A 1193 -24.17 -23.96 -4.38
N LYS A 1194 -24.80 -25.11 -4.13
CA LYS A 1194 -24.53 -25.99 -2.96
C LYS A 1194 -24.85 -25.39 -1.59
N PHE A 1195 -25.54 -24.24 -1.48
CA PHE A 1195 -25.80 -23.64 -0.16
C PHE A 1195 -26.62 -24.57 0.77
N GLU A 1196 -27.59 -25.31 0.23
CA GLU A 1196 -28.33 -26.33 1.00
C GLU A 1196 -27.43 -27.49 1.49
N LEU A 1197 -26.39 -27.85 0.72
CA LEU A 1197 -25.42 -28.88 1.11
C LEU A 1197 -24.49 -28.38 2.24
N LEU A 1198 -24.09 -27.10 2.19
CA LEU A 1198 -23.36 -26.44 3.28
C LEU A 1198 -24.18 -26.46 4.58
N LEU A 1199 -25.45 -26.04 4.54
CA LEU A 1199 -26.33 -26.07 5.71
C LEU A 1199 -26.50 -27.49 6.25
N ARG A 1200 -26.72 -28.49 5.38
CA ARG A 1200 -26.85 -29.89 5.80
C ARG A 1200 -25.58 -30.46 6.43
N ALA A 1201 -24.40 -30.06 5.96
CA ALA A 1201 -23.12 -30.55 6.47
C ALA A 1201 -22.68 -29.89 7.79
N VAL A 1202 -23.12 -28.65 8.05
CA VAL A 1202 -22.59 -27.82 9.15
C VAL A 1202 -23.65 -27.57 10.23
N GLY A 1203 -24.87 -27.21 9.83
CA GLY A 1203 -25.86 -26.54 10.67
C GLY A 1203 -26.36 -27.34 11.88
N LYS A 1204 -26.15 -28.66 11.92
CA LYS A 1204 -26.45 -29.53 13.07
C LYS A 1204 -25.21 -30.09 13.77
N GLN A 1205 -24.27 -30.63 13.01
CA GLN A 1205 -23.10 -31.32 13.57
C GLN A 1205 -22.14 -30.33 14.26
N LEU A 1206 -21.80 -29.21 13.61
CA LEU A 1206 -20.82 -28.29 14.19
C LEU A 1206 -21.32 -27.59 15.48
N PRO A 1207 -22.58 -27.13 15.60
CA PRO A 1207 -23.10 -26.64 16.87
C PRO A 1207 -23.09 -27.70 17.98
N ALA A 1208 -23.45 -28.96 17.68
CA ALA A 1208 -23.46 -30.04 18.68
C ALA A 1208 -22.06 -30.22 19.31
N ASN A 1209 -21.04 -30.43 18.48
CA ASN A 1209 -19.65 -30.54 18.93
C ASN A 1209 -19.15 -29.27 19.68
N ILE A 1210 -19.74 -28.09 19.44
CA ILE A 1210 -19.40 -26.87 20.18
C ILE A 1210 -20.01 -26.86 21.58
N TYR A 1211 -21.24 -27.36 21.77
CA TYR A 1211 -21.82 -27.51 23.12
C TYR A 1211 -21.11 -28.61 23.92
N GLU A 1212 -20.64 -29.67 23.26
CA GLU A 1212 -19.76 -30.69 23.85
C GLU A 1212 -18.41 -30.08 24.26
N LEU A 1213 -17.75 -29.33 23.36
CA LEU A 1213 -16.52 -28.60 23.65
C LEU A 1213 -16.68 -27.60 24.82
N ILE A 1214 -17.81 -26.89 24.91
CA ILE A 1214 -18.13 -26.02 26.05
C ILE A 1214 -18.19 -26.84 27.34
N THR A 1215 -18.84 -28.00 27.32
CA THR A 1215 -18.93 -28.92 28.46
C THR A 1215 -17.55 -29.46 28.87
N TYR A 1216 -16.69 -29.78 27.90
CA TYR A 1216 -15.28 -30.15 28.12
C TYR A 1216 -14.48 -29.00 28.74
N ILE A 1217 -14.65 -27.76 28.27
CA ILE A 1217 -14.01 -26.58 28.88
C ILE A 1217 -14.48 -26.44 30.33
N GLU A 1218 -15.79 -26.45 30.58
CA GLU A 1218 -16.36 -26.34 31.93
C GLU A 1218 -15.80 -27.40 32.89
N ALA A 1219 -15.79 -28.67 32.49
CA ALA A 1219 -15.24 -29.76 33.30
C ALA A 1219 -13.76 -29.52 33.65
N ASN A 1220 -12.92 -29.21 32.65
CA ASN A 1220 -11.50 -28.93 32.87
C ASN A 1220 -11.22 -27.61 33.61
N THR A 1221 -12.20 -26.70 33.73
CA THR A 1221 -12.08 -25.53 34.62
C THR A 1221 -12.31 -25.84 36.11
N LEU A 1222 -13.00 -26.95 36.41
CA LEU A 1222 -13.53 -27.27 37.75
C LEU A 1222 -12.73 -28.30 38.55
N ASP A 1223 -11.75 -28.99 37.96
CA ASP A 1223 -10.89 -29.96 38.64
C ASP A 1223 -9.90 -29.28 39.63
N GLU A 1224 -10.40 -28.90 40.81
CA GLU A 1224 -9.59 -28.34 41.90
C GLU A 1224 -8.61 -29.36 42.51
N GLU A 1225 -8.89 -30.67 42.41
CA GLU A 1225 -8.17 -31.70 43.16
C GLU A 1225 -6.83 -32.12 42.53
N ALA A 1226 -6.69 -32.06 41.21
CA ALA A 1226 -5.51 -32.52 40.49
C ALA A 1226 -4.21 -31.72 40.81
N GLN A 1227 -4.32 -30.50 41.34
CA GLN A 1227 -3.18 -29.59 41.48
C GLN A 1227 -2.48 -29.59 42.85
N GLN A 1228 -2.95 -30.37 43.84
CA GLN A 1228 -2.49 -30.23 45.23
C GLN A 1228 -0.99 -30.53 45.47
N HIS A 1229 -0.32 -31.26 44.57
CA HIS A 1229 1.10 -31.64 44.72
C HIS A 1229 2.12 -30.73 44.02
N THR A 1230 1.70 -29.71 43.26
CA THR A 1230 2.62 -28.78 42.57
C THR A 1230 2.83 -27.45 43.32
N LYS A 1231 4.08 -26.96 43.33
CA LYS A 1231 4.55 -25.89 44.25
C LYS A 1231 3.76 -24.57 44.10
N LYS A 1232 3.27 -24.04 45.23
CA LYS A 1232 2.38 -22.87 45.42
C LYS A 1232 2.87 -21.52 44.85
N ARG A 1233 3.11 -21.38 43.53
CA ARG A 1233 3.41 -20.05 42.92
C ARG A 1233 3.08 -19.85 41.43
N LYS A 1234 2.34 -20.75 40.77
CA LYS A 1234 1.84 -20.55 39.40
C LYS A 1234 0.31 -20.49 39.29
N VAL A 1235 -0.41 -21.32 40.04
CA VAL A 1235 -1.88 -21.54 39.99
C VAL A 1235 -2.76 -20.29 39.81
N GLN A 1236 -2.44 -19.16 40.45
CA GLN A 1236 -3.24 -17.92 40.29
C GLN A 1236 -3.16 -17.32 38.88
N ALA A 1237 -2.03 -17.47 38.17
CA ALA A 1237 -1.89 -17.00 36.79
C ALA A 1237 -2.59 -17.94 35.80
N GLU A 1238 -2.62 -19.25 36.10
CA GLU A 1238 -3.34 -20.25 35.30
C GLU A 1238 -4.87 -20.12 35.51
N ARG A 1239 -5.38 -19.99 36.74
CA ARG A 1239 -6.81 -19.65 36.97
C ARG A 1239 -7.24 -18.36 36.28
N ALA A 1240 -6.37 -17.34 36.25
CA ALA A 1240 -6.66 -16.07 35.56
C ALA A 1240 -6.65 -16.18 34.03
N LYS A 1241 -6.02 -17.20 33.44
CA LYS A 1241 -6.16 -17.53 32.00
C LYS A 1241 -7.45 -18.29 31.72
N VAL A 1242 -7.74 -19.32 32.51
CA VAL A 1242 -8.98 -20.12 32.39
C VAL A 1242 -10.24 -19.25 32.53
N LEU A 1243 -10.21 -18.22 33.38
CA LEU A 1243 -11.26 -17.18 33.51
C LEU A 1243 -11.27 -16.10 32.40
N ARG A 1244 -10.40 -16.19 31.39
CA ARG A 1244 -10.49 -15.43 30.12
C ARG A 1244 -11.16 -16.27 29.03
N GLU A 1245 -10.85 -17.56 28.93
CA GLU A 1245 -11.39 -18.46 27.90
C GLU A 1245 -12.92 -18.57 27.97
N THR A 1246 -13.47 -18.62 29.19
CA THR A 1246 -14.93 -18.62 29.44
C THR A 1246 -15.64 -17.34 28.96
N ARG A 1247 -14.92 -16.26 28.65
CA ARG A 1247 -15.47 -15.02 28.06
C ARG A 1247 -15.74 -15.13 26.56
N LEU A 1248 -15.17 -16.13 25.87
CA LEU A 1248 -15.42 -16.36 24.45
C LEU A 1248 -16.65 -17.25 24.21
N ILE A 1249 -17.03 -18.08 25.17
CA ILE A 1249 -18.21 -18.96 25.10
C ILE A 1249 -19.50 -18.15 24.79
N PRO A 1250 -19.83 -17.04 25.49
CA PRO A 1250 -20.96 -16.17 25.16
C PRO A 1250 -20.90 -15.63 23.74
N LYS A 1251 -19.71 -15.25 23.25
CA LYS A 1251 -19.53 -14.72 21.88
C LYS A 1251 -19.73 -15.80 20.82
N VAL A 1252 -19.28 -17.04 21.05
CA VAL A 1252 -19.53 -18.18 20.17
C VAL A 1252 -21.03 -18.50 20.09
N ILE A 1253 -21.72 -18.59 21.23
CA ILE A 1253 -23.17 -18.82 21.27
C ILE A 1253 -23.91 -17.70 20.52
N MET A 1254 -23.58 -16.44 20.81
CA MET A 1254 -24.18 -15.27 20.16
C MET A 1254 -24.06 -15.31 18.63
N VAL A 1255 -22.89 -15.64 18.05
CA VAL A 1255 -22.77 -15.70 16.58
C VAL A 1255 -23.49 -16.90 15.95
N ILE A 1256 -23.69 -18.00 16.68
CA ILE A 1256 -24.50 -19.14 16.24
C ILE A 1256 -25.99 -18.73 16.21
N GLU A 1257 -26.49 -18.08 17.27
CA GLU A 1257 -27.85 -17.54 17.32
C GLU A 1257 -28.08 -16.47 16.24
N ASP A 1258 -27.12 -15.58 16.03
CA ASP A 1258 -27.18 -14.52 15.02
C ASP A 1258 -27.16 -15.11 13.60
N PHE A 1259 -26.36 -16.15 13.32
CA PHE A 1259 -26.43 -16.92 12.07
C PHE A 1259 -27.79 -17.60 11.88
N ASN A 1260 -28.30 -18.30 12.89
CA ASN A 1260 -29.61 -18.97 12.87
C ASN A 1260 -30.73 -17.96 12.56
N LYS A 1261 -30.72 -16.77 13.19
CA LYS A 1261 -31.67 -15.67 12.94
C LYS A 1261 -31.69 -15.25 11.46
N HIS A 1262 -30.51 -15.15 10.82
CA HIS A 1262 -30.43 -14.80 9.40
C HIS A 1262 -30.92 -15.95 8.50
N ILE A 1263 -30.64 -17.22 8.80
CA ILE A 1263 -31.20 -18.35 8.04
C ILE A 1263 -32.73 -18.42 8.16
N ILE A 1264 -33.29 -18.13 9.34
CA ILE A 1264 -34.74 -18.05 9.52
C ILE A 1264 -35.34 -16.93 8.65
N LEU A 1265 -34.71 -15.75 8.59
CA LEU A 1265 -35.15 -14.65 7.72
C LEU A 1265 -35.08 -15.01 6.23
N LEU A 1266 -34.02 -15.70 5.80
CA LEU A 1266 -33.88 -16.23 4.44
C LEU A 1266 -34.96 -17.28 4.12
N SER A 1267 -35.22 -18.21 5.04
CA SER A 1267 -36.25 -19.24 4.89
C SER A 1267 -37.67 -18.66 4.84
N LYS A 1268 -37.93 -17.54 5.53
CA LYS A 1268 -39.18 -16.77 5.40
C LYS A 1268 -39.31 -16.12 4.01
N LYS A 1269 -38.25 -15.45 3.52
CA LYS A 1269 -38.25 -14.81 2.18
C LYS A 1269 -38.51 -15.79 1.03
N THR A 1270 -37.97 -17.01 1.12
CA THR A 1270 -37.96 -17.97 0.00
C THR A 1270 -39.30 -18.67 -0.29
N LYS A 1271 -40.33 -18.50 0.55
CA LYS A 1271 -41.75 -18.92 0.38
C LYS A 1271 -42.04 -20.38 -0.06
N SER A 1272 -41.03 -21.22 -0.22
CA SER A 1272 -41.11 -22.54 -0.89
C SER A 1272 -40.81 -23.70 0.06
N LYS A 1273 -41.11 -24.93 -0.38
CA LYS A 1273 -41.23 -26.14 0.47
C LYS A 1273 -39.92 -26.65 1.10
N ASN A 1274 -38.76 -26.09 0.76
CA ASN A 1274 -37.47 -26.46 1.38
C ASN A 1274 -37.28 -25.66 2.69
N ARG A 1275 -37.62 -26.27 3.83
CA ARG A 1275 -37.36 -25.70 5.16
C ARG A 1275 -35.86 -25.68 5.47
N LEU A 1276 -35.17 -24.59 5.12
CA LEU A 1276 -33.75 -24.41 5.43
C LEU A 1276 -33.47 -24.48 6.94
N THR A 1277 -34.47 -24.11 7.76
CA THR A 1277 -34.47 -24.24 9.22
C THR A 1277 -34.30 -25.67 9.72
N ASP A 1278 -34.73 -26.68 8.97
CA ASP A 1278 -34.68 -28.09 9.40
C ASP A 1278 -33.26 -28.66 9.39
N TYR A 1279 -32.30 -27.92 8.82
CA TYR A 1279 -30.85 -28.19 8.87
C TYR A 1279 -30.12 -27.49 10.03
N LEU A 1280 -30.80 -26.65 10.81
CA LEU A 1280 -30.20 -25.91 11.93
C LEU A 1280 -30.30 -26.68 13.25
N HIS A 1281 -29.31 -26.48 14.12
CA HIS A 1281 -29.42 -26.68 15.55
C HIS A 1281 -29.92 -25.36 16.17
N LEU A 1282 -31.20 -25.31 16.56
CA LEU A 1282 -31.83 -24.11 17.13
C LEU A 1282 -31.42 -23.82 18.59
N GLY A 1283 -30.48 -24.60 19.13
CA GLY A 1283 -30.03 -24.52 20.52
C GLY A 1283 -30.99 -25.23 21.47
N THR A 1284 -30.44 -25.77 22.56
CA THR A 1284 -31.24 -26.25 23.69
C THR A 1284 -31.70 -25.03 24.46
N MET A 1285 -32.98 -24.65 24.36
CA MET A 1285 -33.46 -23.44 25.01
C MET A 1285 -33.38 -23.54 26.54
N ARG A 1286 -32.41 -22.82 27.12
CA ARG A 1286 -32.35 -22.36 28.53
C ARG A 1286 -32.13 -23.39 29.64
N ASP A 1287 -32.23 -24.69 29.39
CA ASP A 1287 -31.84 -25.75 30.34
C ASP A 1287 -30.31 -25.96 30.39
N PHE A 1288 -29.59 -24.86 30.65
CA PHE A 1288 -28.18 -24.87 30.99
C PHE A 1288 -28.01 -25.27 32.46
N ASP A 1289 -27.78 -26.56 32.71
CA ASP A 1289 -27.45 -27.11 34.02
C ASP A 1289 -25.97 -26.86 34.38
N ILE A 1290 -25.56 -25.58 34.24
CA ILE A 1290 -24.23 -25.07 34.57
C ILE A 1290 -24.01 -25.26 36.07
N LYS A 1291 -23.17 -26.25 36.42
CA LYS A 1291 -22.85 -26.62 37.80
C LYS A 1291 -22.06 -25.54 38.56
N SER A 1292 -21.52 -24.55 37.84
CA SER A 1292 -20.72 -23.45 38.38
C SER A 1292 -21.52 -22.14 38.45
N THR A 1293 -21.91 -21.73 39.65
CA THR A 1293 -22.56 -20.42 39.89
C THR A 1293 -21.72 -19.25 39.39
N ASP A 1294 -20.39 -19.35 39.52
CA ASP A 1294 -19.45 -18.32 39.10
C ASP A 1294 -19.35 -18.21 37.56
N LEU A 1295 -19.43 -19.34 36.85
CA LEU A 1295 -19.50 -19.36 35.39
C LEU A 1295 -20.80 -18.72 34.90
N ARG A 1296 -21.93 -19.10 35.49
CA ARG A 1296 -23.25 -18.52 35.18
C ARG A 1296 -23.25 -17.00 35.37
N ALA A 1297 -22.70 -16.53 36.49
CA ALA A 1297 -22.54 -15.09 36.78
C ALA A 1297 -21.49 -14.38 35.89
N ALA A 1298 -20.52 -15.09 35.31
CA ALA A 1298 -19.58 -14.53 34.34
C ALA A 1298 -20.24 -14.37 32.95
N ILE A 1299 -20.98 -15.41 32.53
CA ILE A 1299 -21.78 -15.41 31.29
C ILE A 1299 -22.84 -14.31 31.35
N GLU A 1300 -23.64 -14.24 32.42
CA GLU A 1300 -24.70 -13.23 32.58
C GLU A 1300 -24.17 -11.79 32.53
N ARG A 1301 -23.02 -11.47 33.16
CA ARG A 1301 -22.36 -10.15 33.04
C ARG A 1301 -21.91 -9.85 31.61
N SER A 1302 -21.32 -10.82 30.92
CA SER A 1302 -20.88 -10.60 29.53
C SER A 1302 -22.06 -10.39 28.56
N ILE A 1303 -23.24 -10.95 28.87
CA ILE A 1303 -24.47 -10.78 28.12
C ILE A 1303 -25.16 -9.44 28.46
N SER A 1304 -25.06 -8.95 29.70
CA SER A 1304 -25.54 -7.60 30.03
C SER A 1304 -24.75 -6.51 29.31
N ASP A 1305 -23.42 -6.62 29.28
CA ASP A 1305 -22.54 -5.64 28.65
C ASP A 1305 -22.63 -5.71 27.11
N GLY A 1306 -22.84 -6.92 26.56
CA GLY A 1306 -22.92 -7.17 25.12
C GLY A 1306 -24.04 -6.43 24.38
N ARG A 1307 -25.09 -5.95 25.07
CA ARG A 1307 -26.21 -5.24 24.44
C ARG A 1307 -25.84 -3.86 23.87
N ASN A 1308 -24.75 -3.25 24.33
CA ASN A 1308 -24.27 -1.97 23.79
C ASN A 1308 -23.23 -2.14 22.66
N ILE A 1309 -22.83 -3.37 22.31
CA ILE A 1309 -21.75 -3.65 21.34
C ILE A 1309 -22.32 -3.95 19.93
N SER A 1310 -23.50 -3.41 19.61
CA SER A 1310 -24.16 -3.58 18.30
C SER A 1310 -23.93 -2.41 17.33
N THR A 1311 -23.13 -1.41 17.71
CA THR A 1311 -22.96 -0.15 16.96
C THR A 1311 -21.51 0.35 16.79
N GLU A 1312 -20.49 -0.34 17.31
CA GLU A 1312 -19.09 0.16 17.24
C GLU A 1312 -18.16 -0.57 16.26
N ASP A 1313 -18.42 -1.85 15.90
CA ASP A 1313 -17.66 -2.63 14.90
C ASP A 1313 -17.92 -2.18 13.43
N SER A 1314 -18.28 -0.92 13.21
CA SER A 1314 -18.52 -0.35 11.88
C SER A 1314 -18.05 1.10 11.70
N ASN A 1315 -16.91 1.46 12.29
CA ASN A 1315 -16.04 2.58 11.86
C ASN A 1315 -14.63 2.43 12.50
N ALA A 1316 -13.83 1.49 11.97
CA ALA A 1316 -12.50 1.14 12.50
C ALA A 1316 -11.37 1.11 11.43
N GLU A 1317 -11.53 1.87 10.34
CA GLU A 1317 -10.41 2.48 9.60
C GLU A 1317 -10.61 4.02 9.68
N ASP A 1318 -9.55 4.82 9.49
CA ASP A 1318 -9.52 6.29 9.57
C ASP A 1318 -9.75 6.92 10.98
N ARG A 1319 -8.83 6.66 11.92
CA ARG A 1319 -8.34 7.69 12.86
C ARG A 1319 -6.94 8.13 12.42
N ASP A 1320 -6.86 9.15 11.56
CA ASP A 1320 -5.65 9.98 11.46
C ASP A 1320 -5.67 10.98 12.64
N GLU A 1321 -4.49 11.42 13.07
CA GLU A 1321 -4.27 12.34 14.20
C GLU A 1321 -4.33 13.80 13.73
N ASP A 1322 -5.09 14.65 14.43
CA ASP A 1322 -4.95 16.12 14.44
C ASP A 1322 -5.39 16.61 15.83
N GLU A 1323 -4.48 17.19 16.61
CA GLU A 1323 -4.75 17.85 17.91
C GLU A 1323 -4.76 19.39 17.74
N ASP A 1324 -5.56 20.06 18.58
CA ASP A 1324 -5.58 21.50 18.86
C ASP A 1324 -5.75 22.51 17.70
N GLU A 1325 -6.97 23.03 17.57
CA GLU A 1325 -7.18 24.49 17.74
C GLU A 1325 -8.57 24.75 18.37
N ASN A 1326 -8.64 25.61 19.40
CA ASN A 1326 -9.88 25.95 20.12
C ASN A 1326 -10.38 27.33 19.66
N GLU A 1327 -11.67 27.46 19.31
CA GLU A 1327 -12.39 28.72 19.51
C GLU A 1327 -13.90 28.53 19.69
N ASN A 1328 -14.52 29.44 20.45
CA ASN A 1328 -15.82 29.25 21.12
C ASN A 1328 -17.04 29.51 20.21
N VAL A 1329 -18.10 28.70 20.36
CA VAL A 1329 -19.50 29.11 20.19
C VAL A 1329 -20.34 28.46 21.32
N GLU A 1330 -21.44 29.09 21.69
CA GLU A 1330 -22.18 28.91 22.94
C GLU A 1330 -23.20 27.75 22.96
N GLU A 1331 -23.73 27.49 24.16
CA GLU A 1331 -24.71 26.44 24.50
C GLU A 1331 -26.13 26.78 24.01
N ASP A 1332 -26.91 25.78 23.59
CA ASP A 1332 -28.34 25.67 23.98
C ASP A 1332 -28.83 24.22 23.85
N ASP A 1333 -29.72 23.79 24.74
CA ASP A 1333 -30.23 22.40 24.84
C ASP A 1333 -31.44 22.15 23.93
N ASP A 1334 -31.55 20.95 23.37
CA ASP A 1334 -32.73 20.09 23.67
C ASP A 1334 -32.47 18.61 23.29
N ALA A 1335 -33.13 17.69 24.00
CA ALA A 1335 -32.82 16.25 23.91
C ALA A 1335 -34.06 15.37 23.68
N GLN A 1336 -33.95 14.35 22.80
CA GLN A 1336 -34.52 13.03 23.11
C GLN A 1336 -34.04 11.84 22.25
N SER A 1337 -34.04 10.70 22.96
CA SER A 1337 -33.62 9.34 22.58
C SER A 1337 -34.16 8.76 21.26
N THR A 1338 -33.30 7.94 20.65
CA THR A 1338 -33.61 6.84 19.72
C THR A 1338 -34.80 5.94 20.13
N THR A 1339 -35.50 5.38 19.14
CA THR A 1339 -35.98 3.96 19.08
C THR A 1339 -36.40 3.62 17.64
N TYR A 1340 -36.14 2.39 17.17
CA TYR A 1340 -36.66 1.85 15.90
C TYR A 1340 -38.05 1.21 16.11
N PRO A 1341 -39.05 1.44 15.23
CA PRO A 1341 -40.30 0.67 15.24
C PRO A 1341 -40.16 -0.66 14.47
N GLU A 1342 -40.76 -1.73 15.01
CA GLU A 1342 -40.92 -3.03 14.33
C GLU A 1342 -42.21 -3.08 13.48
N ASP A 1343 -42.35 -4.12 12.65
CA ASP A 1343 -43.50 -4.34 11.76
C ASP A 1343 -44.83 -4.50 12.56
N LEU A 1344 -45.88 -3.76 12.18
CA LEU A 1344 -47.26 -4.12 12.51
C LEU A 1344 -48.22 -3.93 11.34
N GLU A 1345 -49.11 -4.92 11.24
CA GLU A 1345 -50.06 -5.23 10.17
C GLU A 1345 -50.96 -4.06 9.72
N GLU A 1346 -51.11 -3.89 8.40
CA GLU A 1346 -52.20 -3.11 7.82
C GLU A 1346 -53.54 -3.79 8.08
N LYS A 1347 -54.50 -3.05 8.67
CA LYS A 1347 -55.93 -3.33 8.56
C LYS A 1347 -56.69 -2.05 8.29
N GLU A 1348 -57.64 -2.17 7.38
CA GLU A 1348 -58.61 -1.14 7.02
C GLU A 1348 -59.59 -0.94 8.17
N ASP A 1349 -60.00 0.31 8.42
CA ASP A 1349 -61.39 0.63 8.80
C ASP A 1349 -61.70 2.12 8.58
N GLU A 1350 -62.97 2.44 8.30
CA GLU A 1350 -63.43 3.78 7.93
C GLU A 1350 -63.86 4.61 9.16
N CYS A 1351 -63.68 5.95 9.14
CA CYS A 1351 -64.75 6.89 9.56
C CYS A 1351 -64.47 8.40 9.34
N LEU A 1352 -65.27 8.99 8.46
CA LEU A 1352 -66.17 10.14 8.72
C LEU A 1352 -65.74 11.27 9.70
N VAL A 1353 -65.26 12.37 9.11
CA VAL A 1353 -65.66 13.78 9.32
C VAL A 1353 -66.51 14.15 10.55
N ILE A 1354 -66.04 15.14 11.33
CA ILE A 1354 -66.86 16.23 11.93
C ILE A 1354 -66.04 17.54 11.95
N GLU A 1355 -66.70 18.69 11.77
CA GLU A 1355 -66.06 20.00 11.60
C GLU A 1355 -65.54 20.66 12.90
N LYS A 1356 -64.54 21.54 12.76
CA LYS A 1356 -64.61 22.91 13.31
C LYS A 1356 -63.81 23.90 12.46
N LYS A 1357 -64.21 25.17 12.48
CA LYS A 1357 -63.79 26.24 11.54
C LYS A 1357 -63.07 27.38 12.25
N GLU A 1358 -62.07 27.96 11.58
CA GLU A 1358 -61.81 29.41 11.41
C GLU A 1358 -60.62 29.55 10.41
N GLU A 1359 -60.80 30.17 9.24
CA GLU A 1359 -60.54 31.59 8.93
C GLU A 1359 -59.07 32.04 9.21
N ARG A 1360 -58.26 32.54 8.26
CA ARG A 1360 -58.54 33.20 6.96
C ARG A 1360 -57.54 32.93 5.82
N ARG A 1361 -58.10 33.00 4.60
CA ARG A 1361 -57.54 32.99 3.23
C ARG A 1361 -56.19 33.71 3.00
N ARG A 1362 -55.33 33.11 2.16
CA ARG A 1362 -54.45 33.82 1.20
C ARG A 1362 -55.17 34.04 -0.14
N ARG A 1363 -54.80 35.09 -0.90
CA ARG A 1363 -54.99 35.19 -2.37
C ARG A 1363 -53.77 35.85 -3.03
N ARG A 1364 -53.66 35.75 -4.37
CA ARG A 1364 -52.43 35.95 -5.17
C ARG A 1364 -52.23 37.39 -5.69
N ALA A 1365 -51.01 37.63 -6.17
CA ALA A 1365 -50.45 38.80 -6.88
C ALA A 1365 -51.02 38.93 -8.34
N PRO A 1366 -50.51 39.75 -9.32
CA PRO A 1366 -49.13 40.27 -9.47
C PRO A 1366 -48.87 41.68 -10.10
N SER A 1367 -47.60 42.12 -10.00
CA SER A 1367 -46.73 42.88 -10.96
C SER A 1367 -47.23 44.07 -11.80
N SER A 1368 -46.52 45.22 -11.71
CA SER A 1368 -45.70 45.80 -12.82
C SER A 1368 -44.90 47.06 -12.44
N GLU A 1369 -43.57 47.03 -12.68
CA GLU A 1369 -42.65 48.10 -13.15
C GLU A 1369 -42.45 49.49 -12.47
N ALA A 1370 -41.23 50.03 -12.74
CA ALA A 1370 -40.78 51.43 -12.75
C ALA A 1370 -40.26 52.18 -11.48
N GLU A 1371 -38.93 52.37 -11.48
CA GLU A 1371 -38.12 53.58 -11.14
C GLU A 1371 -37.89 54.08 -9.67
N ASP A 1372 -36.63 54.49 -9.46
CA ASP A 1372 -35.99 55.17 -8.30
C ASP A 1372 -36.24 56.71 -8.33
N PRO A 1373 -35.79 57.57 -7.36
CA PRO A 1373 -35.00 57.31 -6.16
C PRO A 1373 -35.48 58.00 -4.84
N GLN A 1374 -34.67 57.86 -3.79
CA GLN A 1374 -34.66 58.58 -2.48
C GLN A 1374 -34.66 60.14 -2.60
N PRO A 1375 -34.73 60.99 -1.52
CA PRO A 1375 -34.56 60.69 -0.07
C PRO A 1375 -35.29 61.51 1.04
N LYS A 1376 -35.12 61.05 2.31
CA LYS A 1376 -34.91 61.80 3.58
C LYS A 1376 -36.07 62.40 4.44
N ARG A 1377 -35.95 62.13 5.76
CA ARG A 1377 -36.30 62.94 6.98
C ARG A 1377 -37.78 63.03 7.43
N LYS A 1378 -38.13 63.24 8.73
CA LYS A 1378 -37.54 62.87 10.07
C LYS A 1378 -38.48 63.38 11.20
N ARG A 1379 -38.80 62.59 12.25
CA ARG A 1379 -39.23 62.98 13.64
C ARG A 1379 -39.74 61.74 14.42
N GLY A 1380 -39.42 61.49 15.70
CA GLY A 1380 -38.28 61.94 16.53
C GLY A 1380 -38.53 61.99 18.06
N ARG A 1381 -37.47 61.69 18.85
CA ARG A 1381 -37.25 61.94 20.32
C ARG A 1381 -38.05 61.10 21.34
N LYS A 1382 -37.63 60.95 22.60
CA LYS A 1382 -36.38 61.33 23.36
C LYS A 1382 -36.08 60.19 24.37
N ALA A 1383 -34.93 59.99 25.03
CA ALA A 1383 -33.61 60.66 25.14
C ALA A 1383 -32.51 59.57 25.26
N ALA A 1384 -31.20 59.77 25.53
CA ALA A 1384 -30.34 60.92 25.88
C ALA A 1384 -28.94 60.69 25.18
N GLU A 1385 -27.90 61.53 25.09
CA GLU A 1385 -27.40 62.70 25.86
C GLU A 1385 -26.71 62.24 27.18
N GLN A 1386 -25.41 62.44 27.49
CA GLN A 1386 -24.43 63.48 27.06
C GLN A 1386 -23.15 62.96 26.35
N LEU A 1387 -22.41 63.92 25.76
CA LEU A 1387 -21.08 63.84 25.09
C LEU A 1387 -20.01 64.55 25.97
N GLU A 1388 -18.73 64.73 25.65
CA GLU A 1388 -18.06 65.51 24.56
C GLU A 1388 -16.58 65.03 24.44
N ALA A 1389 -16.01 64.79 23.24
CA ALA A 1389 -15.32 65.73 22.32
C ALA A 1389 -13.91 66.14 22.84
N GLU A 1390 -12.79 65.67 22.25
CA GLU A 1390 -12.10 66.05 20.99
C GLU A 1390 -10.90 67.01 21.26
N ASP A 1391 -9.68 66.61 20.86
CA ASP A 1391 -8.65 67.40 20.15
C ASP A 1391 -7.27 66.67 20.09
N GLU A 1392 -6.31 67.22 19.34
CA GLU A 1392 -5.15 66.52 18.75
C GLU A 1392 -3.76 66.83 19.37
N GLU A 1393 -2.74 66.12 18.86
CA GLU A 1393 -1.31 66.47 18.76
C GLU A 1393 -0.32 66.36 19.96
N GLN A 1394 0.65 65.45 19.76
CA GLN A 1394 2.13 65.65 19.85
C GLN A 1394 2.95 65.49 21.17
N VAL A 1395 4.04 64.72 21.00
CA VAL A 1395 5.45 64.91 21.50
C VAL A 1395 5.92 64.27 22.84
N GLU A 1396 6.83 63.29 22.64
CA GLU A 1396 8.08 62.91 23.36
C GLU A 1396 8.14 62.49 24.85
N GLU A 1397 8.87 61.38 25.07
CA GLU A 1397 9.79 60.99 26.18
C GLU A 1397 9.27 61.00 27.67
N GLU A 1398 9.75 60.21 28.63
CA GLU A 1398 10.93 59.31 28.74
C GLU A 1398 10.62 58.11 29.69
N GLN A 1399 11.62 57.29 30.07
CA GLN A 1399 11.51 56.19 31.09
C GLN A 1399 12.01 56.70 32.49
N PRO A 1400 12.27 55.91 33.58
CA PRO A 1400 12.04 54.47 33.86
C PRO A 1400 11.57 54.08 35.32
N GLU A 1401 11.45 52.76 35.56
CA GLU A 1401 11.71 51.98 36.81
C GLU A 1401 11.10 52.25 38.23
N THR A 1402 10.29 51.28 38.69
CA THR A 1402 10.23 50.69 40.07
C THR A 1402 9.68 51.53 41.26
N THR A 1403 9.04 51.00 42.32
CA THR A 1403 9.35 49.80 43.14
C THR A 1403 8.16 49.17 43.91
N LEU A 1404 8.16 47.83 43.95
CA LEU A 1404 7.80 46.87 45.02
C LEU A 1404 7.15 47.35 46.36
N LYS A 1405 6.16 46.56 46.84
CA LYS A 1405 6.12 46.09 48.25
C LYS A 1405 5.32 44.79 48.46
N LEU A 1406 5.90 43.87 49.24
CA LEU A 1406 5.40 42.50 49.51
C LEU A 1406 4.62 42.40 50.85
N ARG A 1407 3.77 41.37 50.99
CA ARG A 1407 3.54 40.52 52.20
C ARG A 1407 2.53 39.39 51.88
N ARG A 1408 2.61 38.15 52.40
CA ARG A 1408 3.68 37.42 53.13
C ARG A 1408 3.41 35.90 53.13
N ASN A 1409 4.46 35.07 53.14
CA ASN A 1409 4.41 33.59 53.00
C ASN A 1409 3.85 32.83 54.23
N LYS A 1410 3.46 31.55 54.04
CA LYS A 1410 3.73 30.47 55.03
C LYS A 1410 3.64 29.02 54.47
N LYS A 1411 4.77 28.30 54.60
CA LYS A 1411 5.02 26.83 54.56
C LYS A 1411 4.74 26.07 53.23
N VAL A 1412 5.51 25.07 52.73
CA VAL A 1412 6.72 24.28 53.12
C VAL A 1412 6.47 22.76 53.28
N GLU A 1413 6.94 22.03 52.26
CA GLU A 1413 7.53 20.67 52.22
C GLU A 1413 6.69 19.35 52.22
N PRO A 1414 7.25 18.23 51.66
CA PRO A 1414 6.47 17.17 51.01
C PRO A 1414 6.68 15.76 51.60
N LYS A 1415 6.07 14.72 50.99
CA LYS A 1415 6.51 13.32 51.13
C LYS A 1415 6.48 12.51 49.84
N THR A 1416 7.61 11.90 49.49
CA THR A 1416 7.77 10.83 48.51
C THR A 1416 7.29 9.48 49.03
N LYS A 1417 6.81 8.59 48.15
CA LYS A 1417 6.93 7.12 48.31
C LYS A 1417 7.24 6.45 46.98
N ARG A 1418 8.14 5.46 47.00
CA ARG A 1418 8.54 4.61 45.86
C ARG A 1418 8.12 3.16 46.12
N SER A 1419 7.51 2.52 45.12
CA SER A 1419 7.40 1.06 44.95
C SER A 1419 7.09 0.81 43.47
N VAL A 1420 8.00 0.37 42.60
CA VAL A 1420 8.84 -0.84 42.63
C VAL A 1420 7.99 -2.12 42.60
N ALA A 1421 7.41 -2.41 41.43
CA ALA A 1421 6.97 -3.74 41.04
C ALA A 1421 7.24 -3.98 39.55
N ILE A 1422 8.03 -5.01 39.27
CA ILE A 1422 7.98 -5.91 38.10
C ILE A 1422 7.53 -5.28 36.76
N LYS A 1423 8.51 -4.95 35.89
CA LYS A 1423 8.29 -5.11 34.45
C LYS A 1423 8.24 -6.61 34.12
N LYS A 1424 7.09 -7.06 33.63
CA LYS A 1424 6.95 -8.22 32.73
C LYS A 1424 6.41 -7.70 31.39
N PRO A 1425 6.64 -8.41 30.28
CA PRO A 1425 6.02 -8.06 29.01
C PRO A 1425 4.58 -8.58 28.99
N GLU A 1426 3.62 -7.65 29.07
CA GLU A 1426 2.44 -7.69 28.20
C GLU A 1426 2.75 -6.63 27.11
N GLU A 1427 2.73 -6.94 25.82
CA GLU A 1427 1.60 -7.40 25.00
C GLU A 1427 0.58 -6.28 24.73
N GLN A 1428 0.13 -6.20 23.48
CA GLN A 1428 -0.84 -5.25 22.91
C GLN A 1428 -0.35 -3.80 22.70
N PRO A 1429 -0.81 -3.12 21.63
CA PRO A 1429 -0.89 -3.70 20.30
C PRO A 1429 -0.30 -2.79 19.20
N SER A 1430 0.45 -3.40 18.29
CA SER A 1430 0.79 -2.81 16.99
C SER A 1430 -0.32 -3.07 15.98
N HIS A 1431 -0.92 -2.00 15.45
CA HIS A 1431 -1.58 -1.93 14.15
C HIS A 1431 -1.74 -0.44 13.80
N GLU A 1432 -1.13 0.17 12.77
CA GLU A 1432 -0.40 -0.36 11.59
C GLU A 1432 -1.24 -1.38 10.78
N SER A 1433 -2.14 -0.97 9.87
CA SER A 1433 -1.93 -0.27 8.57
C SER A 1433 -1.99 -1.22 7.35
N ARG A 1434 -2.04 -0.62 6.15
CA ARG A 1434 -1.62 -1.17 4.82
C ARG A 1434 -2.56 -2.05 3.95
N THR A 1435 -3.28 -1.34 3.09
CA THR A 1435 -3.15 -1.34 1.60
C THR A 1435 -2.18 -2.31 0.83
N SER A 1436 -2.60 -2.82 -0.37
CA SER A 1436 -1.90 -3.13 -1.69
C SER A 1436 -1.26 -4.54 -2.03
N LYS A 1437 -0.89 -4.99 -3.27
CA LYS A 1437 -0.25 -4.42 -4.53
C LYS A 1437 -0.14 -5.34 -5.80
N ARG A 1438 -0.13 -4.77 -7.03
CA ARG A 1438 0.54 -5.11 -8.35
C ARG A 1438 -0.42 -4.71 -9.52
N SER A 1439 -0.11 -4.30 -10.78
CA SER A 1439 1.06 -4.10 -11.67
C SER A 1439 1.67 -5.28 -12.47
N LYS A 1440 1.59 -5.27 -13.84
CA LYS A 1440 2.38 -6.01 -14.89
C LYS A 1440 1.67 -5.88 -16.28
N GLY A 1441 2.25 -5.50 -17.44
CA GLY A 1441 3.65 -5.23 -17.85
C GLY A 1441 3.82 -4.89 -19.38
N PRO A 1442 5.06 -4.73 -19.92
CA PRO A 1442 5.33 -4.15 -21.27
C PRO A 1442 6.37 -4.89 -22.16
N ALA A 1443 6.75 -4.28 -23.30
CA ALA A 1443 7.82 -4.65 -24.26
C ALA A 1443 8.36 -3.37 -24.97
N ASP A 1444 9.37 -3.32 -25.88
CA ASP A 1444 10.67 -4.01 -26.12
C ASP A 1444 11.40 -3.30 -27.32
N LYS A 1445 12.74 -3.47 -27.50
CA LYS A 1445 13.62 -2.99 -28.62
C LYS A 1445 13.77 -1.47 -28.81
N GLN A 1446 14.89 -0.88 -29.26
CA GLN A 1446 16.30 -1.26 -29.52
C GLN A 1446 17.09 0.07 -29.63
N THR A 1447 18.42 0.23 -29.53
CA THR A 1447 19.61 -0.66 -29.36
C THR A 1447 20.57 0.09 -28.35
N ALA A 1448 21.89 -0.06 -28.18
CA ALA A 1448 23.00 -0.72 -28.89
C ALA A 1448 24.06 -1.29 -27.91
N GLU A 1449 25.31 -1.40 -28.36
CA GLU A 1449 26.45 -2.09 -27.74
C GLU A 1449 27.17 -1.35 -26.60
N PRO A 1450 27.83 -2.11 -25.70
CA PRO A 1450 29.20 -1.79 -25.30
C PRO A 1450 30.16 -2.99 -25.53
N ALA A 1451 31.40 -2.67 -25.91
CA ALA A 1451 32.40 -3.69 -26.30
C ALA A 1451 32.91 -4.57 -25.14
N LYS A 1452 33.29 -5.81 -25.48
CA LYS A 1452 34.15 -6.69 -24.67
C LYS A 1452 35.43 -7.03 -25.42
N VAL A 1453 36.52 -7.03 -24.66
CA VAL A 1453 37.85 -7.59 -24.92
C VAL A 1453 38.01 -8.67 -23.82
N ASP A 1454 38.44 -9.90 -24.05
CA ASP A 1454 38.78 -10.69 -25.25
C ASP A 1454 38.69 -12.20 -24.80
N LEU A 1455 39.06 -13.30 -25.47
CA LEU A 1455 40.15 -13.58 -26.43
C LEU A 1455 39.96 -15.01 -27.01
N CYS A 1456 40.73 -15.30 -28.06
CA CYS A 1456 41.33 -16.59 -28.47
C CYS A 1456 40.89 -17.19 -29.81
N VAL A 1457 41.68 -16.85 -30.85
CA VAL A 1457 41.83 -17.65 -32.07
C VAL A 1457 42.91 -18.71 -31.85
N PRO A 1458 42.66 -20.01 -32.14
CA PRO A 1458 43.69 -21.04 -32.20
C PRO A 1458 43.99 -21.42 -33.66
N GLU A 1459 45.26 -21.32 -34.09
CA GLU A 1459 45.72 -21.95 -35.34
C GLU A 1459 46.40 -23.30 -35.07
N VAL A 1460 46.24 -24.24 -36.01
CA VAL A 1460 46.58 -25.66 -35.87
C VAL A 1460 47.20 -26.19 -37.18
N PRO A 1461 48.27 -26.98 -37.07
CA PRO A 1461 48.45 -28.15 -37.94
C PRO A 1461 48.96 -29.39 -37.16
N ALA A 1462 48.72 -30.65 -37.51
CA ALA A 1462 47.82 -31.34 -38.45
C ALA A 1462 47.63 -32.80 -37.88
N GLU A 1463 46.79 -33.73 -38.34
CA GLU A 1463 46.56 -34.22 -39.71
C GLU A 1463 45.20 -34.91 -39.96
N LYS A 1464 44.69 -34.70 -41.18
CA LYS A 1464 44.11 -35.69 -42.12
C LYS A 1464 43.54 -37.02 -41.56
N LYS A 1465 42.23 -37.22 -41.75
CA LYS A 1465 41.70 -38.02 -42.89
C LYS A 1465 40.24 -37.69 -43.20
N LYS A 1466 39.77 -38.05 -44.41
CA LYS A 1466 38.55 -37.55 -45.06
C LYS A 1466 37.38 -38.57 -45.10
N PRO A 1467 36.13 -38.13 -45.39
CA PRO A 1467 34.88 -38.91 -45.23
C PRO A 1467 34.25 -39.37 -46.55
N GLN A 1468 33.05 -39.99 -46.51
CA GLN A 1468 31.85 -39.51 -47.25
C GLN A 1468 30.51 -40.20 -46.83
N PRO A 1469 29.31 -39.66 -47.20
CA PRO A 1469 28.00 -40.07 -46.64
C PRO A 1469 26.92 -40.49 -47.66
N SER A 1470 25.80 -41.09 -47.19
CA SER A 1470 24.41 -41.06 -47.76
C SER A 1470 23.47 -41.97 -46.91
N ARG A 1471 22.12 -42.00 -46.95
CA ARG A 1471 21.06 -41.28 -47.72
C ARG A 1471 19.68 -41.34 -47.01
N ARG A 1472 18.96 -40.21 -46.95
CA ARG A 1472 17.49 -39.95 -47.16
C ARG A 1472 16.33 -40.87 -46.67
N LEU A 1473 15.20 -40.19 -46.32
CA LEU A 1473 13.77 -40.61 -46.20
C LEU A 1473 13.41 -41.44 -44.93
N GLY A 1474 12.28 -41.28 -44.21
CA GLY A 1474 11.13 -40.33 -44.22
C GLY A 1474 10.56 -40.21 -42.77
N ILE A 1475 9.29 -39.95 -42.38
CA ILE A 1475 7.97 -39.60 -42.98
C ILE A 1475 7.16 -38.81 -41.89
N PRO A 1476 6.30 -37.79 -42.18
CA PRO A 1476 5.64 -36.95 -41.15
C PRO A 1476 4.11 -37.14 -40.92
N ARG A 1477 3.63 -36.64 -39.75
CA ARG A 1477 2.23 -36.23 -39.36
C ARG A 1477 1.08 -37.26 -39.22
N THR A 1478 0.55 -37.38 -37.98
CA THR A 1478 -0.87 -37.17 -37.54
C THR A 1478 -0.89 -37.02 -36.01
N LEU A 1479 -1.48 -36.03 -35.30
CA LEU A 1479 -2.85 -35.46 -35.19
C LEU A 1479 -3.75 -36.13 -34.11
N ARG A 1480 -4.39 -35.27 -33.28
CA ARG A 1480 -5.40 -35.53 -32.22
C ARG A 1480 -4.94 -36.24 -30.92
N LYS A 1481 -4.73 -35.46 -29.85
CA LYS A 1481 -5.84 -34.95 -29.02
C LYS A 1481 -5.46 -33.61 -28.40
#